data_AF-A0A2D5GC53-F1
#
_entry.id   AF-A0A2D5GC53-F1
#
_cell.length_a   1.000
_cell.length_b   1.000
_cell.length_c   1.000
_cell.angle_alpha   90.00
_cell.angle_beta   90.00
_cell.angle_gamma   90.00
#
_symmetry.space_group_name_H-M   'P 1'
#
loop_
_entity.id
_entity.type
_entity.pdbx_description
1 polymer ?
#
loop_
_entity_poly.entity_id
_entity_poly.type
_entity_poly.pdbx_seq_one_letter_code
_entity_poly.pdbx_strand_id
1 'polypeptide(L)'
;MATVSEQIQEIYIGLLGRAADKEGLEYWTAQVEAVNITVDQVRANVVDSQDEYATGLGAMSREDAVTELYARMFERAPEAEGLEYWVNGEGKNVDVDELVMAMSTSASEDDTAVLVNKSAAAEYYTANAAAFSAETATAAVADVDATAESLAASQAATDAIVAPEPEPEPEPVEGDTFELTSGTDKGADFTGTADNDFFDAGLVQNQWAGGVSNSLSSADELDGGAGTDTLKVELVPEFFGVTGDNTIDVQPETKNIEIVELEVQDGNDNGHLTVTVDAKDMTDIDKIGSDYSDGDLIIENLTTLESNGSARNTETITITMDHTDNFNSDGDASDLTVYFDEDYLINDSRNTGSSLTINMINTLNNKLAEDGGTRSLIEGFKTLSFTVGETVISVDVDGLELSDVKGAIENALTEAGITTVSVETYLEPAFFATNIYYEDTGTTYDAGTRAGDDYTAFRLTNTGSEELVEGSFTLADGARDGSLAYSQDDSASSIVADPVTVQVELHKVGRHGEGGNLVIGGKSHDGLEGEGIEVFNVTVLGGTEKPSNLGQITSTNGDLETINVVSEAGRTDGDYASLTIRGESDHDNVDGSNTTPNDATPFGSNLGEFNAAGFYGDLTLGNETRVDNLGTLIANGGGAVEFWGDNTTEITTGAAADYINEVNTGAEINTGGGNDTIIVDADVDGVSINAGSGNDTVDLLTEELAVTAHAAGNGAATDGEHGFDAVADQVAVTVDLGAGDDFLSDNNDNVTVDSGSGDDVMYLENTGTKGAGALALDMTNEVGDEDNMQGEVGNNTGVIDTGYNLLFGRTLTVTFNGDQGVNNSNADAYTDGFEATTTIASESLDGYNYLTDVNDLHAAIERAIEDSPVLSALVSYENGVFTSLVDGSDNTVEVVIADADWSVQEQEQILSEYRDYYDDSDADLGTTAERIDVVALAGGTDSTDSSDNTVVIAQGNDVVQLSTSFTSMDTLEFTTNDFGVTYVNNFDGNDRLDFSAYLLDAESDSTSALSVELIDRTFGTDATLEANELTLVTFNATAEVADWDDLTAENIMDFTDFQAAYDESVYGGVAHSVVMVENDENEGEYKVFYVEFDSNDAAEELNASNFDQKGIVDFGATLDINGVIAGEFASSVSGSASTEDGTVDPTDPTDPTDPTDPTDPTDPTFNTVTPADGVATATDAADAITFADLTTGNFDVAGFNTTDDKLVLTGLTGADGATLADLAGDTITTGVIGVQVNEITGSTFVNLGLDADGDVISIELAGVTDASLVNVDLA
;
A
#
# COMPACT_ATOMS: atom_id res chain seq x y z
N MET A 1 -5.17 -35.56 29.36
CA MET A 1 -5.68 -36.79 28.71
C MET A 1 -4.85 -36.98 27.45
N ALA A 2 -4.68 -38.20 26.95
CA ALA A 2 -3.95 -38.40 25.71
C ALA A 2 -4.62 -37.64 24.55
N THR A 3 -3.85 -36.95 23.71
CA THR A 3 -4.32 -36.26 22.51
C THR A 3 -4.84 -37.25 21.47
N VAL A 4 -5.50 -36.76 20.41
CA VAL A 4 -5.97 -37.61 19.30
C VAL A 4 -4.77 -38.27 18.59
N SER A 5 -3.69 -37.52 18.35
CA SER A 5 -2.42 -38.04 17.81
C SER A 5 -1.84 -39.16 18.69
N GLU A 6 -1.74 -38.94 20.01
CA GLU A 6 -1.23 -39.95 20.94
C GLU A 6 -2.08 -41.23 20.92
N GLN A 7 -3.41 -41.11 20.88
CA GLN A 7 -4.32 -42.25 20.79
C GLN A 7 -4.16 -43.04 19.48
N ILE A 8 -3.91 -42.35 18.37
CA ILE A 8 -3.63 -43.00 17.08
C ILE A 8 -2.27 -43.70 17.12
N GLN A 9 -1.24 -43.08 17.70
CA GLN A 9 0.07 -43.71 17.89
C GLN A 9 -0.02 -44.97 18.77
N GLU A 10 -0.81 -44.94 19.85
CA GLU A 10 -1.07 -46.12 20.68
C GLU A 10 -1.72 -47.27 19.90
N ILE A 11 -2.61 -46.98 18.94
CA ILE A 11 -3.19 -47.97 18.03
C ILE A 11 -2.09 -48.60 17.16
N TYR A 12 -1.22 -47.79 16.57
CA TYR A 12 -0.11 -48.25 15.73
C TYR A 12 0.90 -49.09 16.54
N ILE A 13 1.26 -48.64 17.75
CA ILE A 13 2.14 -49.38 18.67
C ILE A 13 1.49 -50.73 19.05
N GLY A 14 0.22 -50.74 19.45
CA GLY A 14 -0.47 -51.95 19.88
C GLY A 14 -0.67 -52.95 18.73
N LEU A 15 -1.32 -52.52 17.64
CA LEU A 15 -1.74 -53.41 16.56
C LEU A 15 -0.59 -53.78 15.62
N LEU A 16 0.29 -52.83 15.30
CA LEU A 16 1.35 -53.00 14.30
C LEU A 16 2.75 -53.13 14.93
N GLY A 17 2.96 -52.61 16.14
CA GLY A 17 4.26 -52.68 16.83
C GLY A 17 5.26 -51.63 16.35
N ARG A 18 4.79 -50.54 15.73
CA ARG A 18 5.62 -49.46 15.16
C ARG A 18 4.97 -48.10 15.34
N ALA A 19 5.73 -47.03 15.15
CA ALA A 19 5.19 -45.68 14.96
C ALA A 19 4.41 -45.55 13.62
N ALA A 20 3.47 -44.60 13.57
CA ALA A 20 2.80 -44.19 12.34
C ALA A 20 3.75 -43.44 11.39
N ASP A 21 3.51 -43.54 10.09
CA ASP A 21 4.11 -42.64 9.10
C ASP A 21 3.45 -41.25 9.19
N LYS A 22 4.16 -40.21 8.72
CA LYS A 22 3.74 -38.81 8.89
C LYS A 22 2.41 -38.51 8.22
N GLU A 23 2.33 -38.82 6.92
CA GLU A 23 1.11 -38.63 6.12
C GLU A 23 -0.08 -39.41 6.70
N GLY A 24 0.13 -40.66 7.12
CA GLY A 24 -0.91 -41.47 7.75
C GLY A 24 -1.39 -40.91 9.09
N LEU A 25 -0.48 -40.44 9.95
CA LEU A 25 -0.85 -39.84 11.24
C LEU A 25 -1.63 -38.53 11.05
N GLU A 26 -1.16 -37.66 10.15
CA GLU A 26 -1.83 -36.39 9.81
C GLU A 26 -3.22 -36.65 9.23
N TYR A 27 -3.34 -37.59 8.29
CA TYR A 27 -4.62 -37.98 7.72
C TYR A 27 -5.61 -38.49 8.78
N TRP A 28 -5.20 -39.44 9.62
CA TRP A 28 -6.12 -40.00 10.62
C TRP A 28 -6.49 -38.98 11.70
N THR A 29 -5.57 -38.09 12.06
CA THR A 29 -5.83 -37.02 13.04
C THR A 29 -6.86 -36.04 12.49
N ALA A 30 -6.65 -35.54 11.26
CA ALA A 30 -7.59 -34.65 10.59
C ALA A 30 -8.99 -35.27 10.41
N GLN A 31 -9.08 -36.56 10.06
CA GLN A 31 -10.37 -37.24 9.90
C GLN A 31 -11.13 -37.40 11.23
N VAL A 32 -10.41 -37.54 12.35
CA VAL A 32 -11.02 -37.65 13.68
C VAL A 32 -11.42 -36.27 14.23
N GLU A 33 -10.59 -35.24 14.00
CA GLU A 33 -10.86 -33.86 14.43
C GLU A 33 -12.01 -33.22 13.65
N ALA A 34 -12.12 -33.49 12.36
CA ALA A 34 -13.28 -33.12 11.54
C ALA A 34 -14.56 -33.94 11.85
N VAL A 35 -14.53 -34.82 12.86
CA VAL A 35 -15.65 -35.66 13.32
C VAL A 35 -16.22 -36.61 12.24
N ASN A 36 -15.48 -36.83 11.15
CA ASN A 36 -15.86 -37.74 10.06
C ASN A 36 -15.81 -39.21 10.48
N ILE A 37 -14.83 -39.56 11.34
CA ILE A 37 -14.67 -40.88 11.95
C ILE A 37 -14.24 -40.77 13.42
N THR A 38 -14.36 -41.86 14.17
CA THR A 38 -13.89 -41.96 15.55
C THR A 38 -12.54 -42.69 15.62
N VAL A 39 -11.79 -42.50 16.70
CA VAL A 39 -10.55 -43.25 16.98
C VAL A 39 -10.76 -44.77 16.92
N ASP A 40 -11.94 -45.27 17.33
CA ASP A 40 -12.29 -46.69 17.21
C ASP A 40 -12.48 -47.14 15.74
N GLN A 41 -12.95 -46.23 14.87
CA GLN A 41 -13.02 -46.48 13.43
C GLN A 41 -11.64 -46.45 12.77
N VAL A 42 -10.69 -45.63 13.26
CA VAL A 42 -9.28 -45.69 12.83
C VAL A 42 -8.68 -47.06 13.15
N ARG A 43 -8.89 -47.55 14.39
CA ARG A 43 -8.50 -48.92 14.80
C ARG A 43 -9.09 -49.98 13.86
N ALA A 44 -10.39 -49.90 13.56
CA ALA A 44 -11.04 -50.83 12.64
C ALA A 44 -10.44 -50.79 11.23
N ASN A 45 -10.14 -49.60 10.71
CA ASN A 45 -9.49 -49.44 9.41
C ASN A 45 -8.08 -50.03 9.38
N VAL A 46 -7.28 -49.85 10.44
CA VAL A 46 -5.94 -50.47 10.55
C VAL A 46 -6.03 -51.99 10.48
N VAL A 47 -7.02 -52.59 11.15
CA VAL A 47 -7.27 -54.04 11.13
C VAL A 47 -7.67 -54.55 9.74
N ASP A 48 -8.50 -53.80 9.02
CA ASP A 48 -9.06 -54.21 7.73
C ASP A 48 -8.11 -53.96 6.55
N SER A 49 -7.23 -52.96 6.65
CA SER A 49 -6.41 -52.48 5.53
C SER A 49 -4.93 -52.88 5.59
N GLN A 50 -4.37 -53.16 6.78
CA GLN A 50 -2.92 -53.38 6.94
C GLN A 50 -2.58 -54.88 6.93
N ASP A 51 -1.80 -55.30 5.93
CA ASP A 51 -1.32 -56.69 5.80
C ASP A 51 -0.45 -57.11 7.01
N GLU A 52 0.23 -56.17 7.65
CA GLU A 52 1.05 -56.35 8.85
C GLU A 52 0.22 -56.82 10.05
N TYR A 53 -1.00 -56.30 10.21
CA TYR A 53 -1.91 -56.79 11.25
C TYR A 53 -2.39 -58.21 10.93
N ALA A 54 -2.85 -58.44 9.70
CA ALA A 54 -3.42 -59.71 9.26
C ALA A 54 -2.39 -60.87 9.32
N THR A 55 -1.12 -60.58 9.05
CA THR A 55 -0.02 -61.57 9.08
C THR A 55 0.73 -61.62 10.42
N GLY A 56 0.64 -60.55 11.22
CA GLY A 56 1.22 -60.42 12.54
C GLY A 56 0.23 -60.75 13.66
N LEU A 57 -0.18 -59.74 14.41
CA LEU A 57 -0.97 -59.88 15.65
C LEU A 57 -2.31 -60.61 15.41
N GLY A 58 -2.98 -60.34 14.28
CA GLY A 58 -4.26 -60.96 13.90
C GLY A 58 -4.18 -62.46 13.57
N ALA A 59 -2.99 -62.98 13.26
CA ALA A 59 -2.76 -64.40 12.97
C ALA A 59 -2.38 -65.24 14.21
N MET A 60 -2.08 -64.59 15.34
CA MET A 60 -1.61 -65.25 16.56
C MET A 60 -2.74 -65.97 17.32
N SER A 61 -2.37 -66.93 18.18
CA SER A 61 -3.33 -67.46 19.15
C SER A 61 -3.65 -66.39 20.20
N ARG A 62 -4.84 -66.39 20.81
CA ARG A 62 -5.22 -65.36 21.79
C ARG A 62 -4.22 -65.24 22.96
N GLU A 63 -3.67 -66.36 23.43
CA GLU A 63 -2.67 -66.35 24.51
C GLU A 63 -1.37 -65.67 24.05
N ASP A 64 -0.94 -65.94 22.81
CA ASP A 64 0.24 -65.31 22.23
C ASP A 64 0.00 -63.82 21.94
N ALA A 65 -1.17 -63.45 21.39
CA ALA A 65 -1.54 -62.08 21.07
C ALA A 65 -1.65 -61.19 22.31
N VAL A 66 -2.24 -61.69 23.41
CA VAL A 66 -2.25 -60.96 24.69
C VAL A 66 -0.83 -60.78 25.22
N THR A 67 0.02 -61.79 25.12
CA THR A 67 1.41 -61.70 25.58
C THR A 67 2.20 -60.68 24.74
N GLU A 68 1.98 -60.67 23.43
CA GLU A 68 2.60 -59.72 22.49
C GLU A 68 2.13 -58.28 22.72
N LEU A 69 0.84 -58.05 22.96
CA LEU A 69 0.31 -56.72 23.28
C LEU A 69 0.92 -56.13 24.56
N TYR A 70 1.07 -56.95 25.61
CA TYR A 70 1.76 -56.52 26.84
C TYR A 70 3.23 -56.18 26.59
N ALA A 71 3.92 -56.89 25.70
CA ALA A 71 5.28 -56.55 25.32
C ALA A 71 5.32 -55.21 24.56
N ARG A 72 4.49 -55.05 23.53
CA ARG A 72 4.46 -53.84 22.69
C ARG A 72 4.08 -52.57 23.45
N MET A 73 3.07 -52.66 24.31
CA MET A 73 2.53 -51.48 25.01
C MET A 73 3.27 -51.18 26.33
N PHE A 74 3.78 -52.20 27.03
CA PHE A 74 4.25 -52.05 28.42
C PHE A 74 5.66 -52.60 28.70
N GLU A 75 6.40 -53.09 27.70
CA GLU A 75 7.74 -53.68 27.84
C GLU A 75 7.85 -54.79 28.91
N ARG A 76 6.78 -55.57 29.08
CA ARG A 76 6.76 -56.69 30.03
C ARG A 76 5.81 -57.79 29.62
N ALA A 77 5.97 -58.96 30.22
CA ALA A 77 4.99 -60.03 30.11
C ALA A 77 3.79 -59.77 31.05
N PRO A 78 2.58 -60.25 30.69
CA PRO A 78 1.42 -60.17 31.58
C PRO A 78 1.61 -61.05 32.82
N GLU A 79 1.06 -60.61 33.96
CA GLU A 79 0.98 -61.45 35.15
C GLU A 79 0.11 -62.68 34.90
N ALA A 80 0.38 -63.78 35.61
CA ALA A 80 -0.37 -65.02 35.42
C ALA A 80 -1.90 -64.83 35.62
N GLU A 81 -2.30 -64.00 36.58
CA GLU A 81 -3.71 -63.66 36.82
C GLU A 81 -4.30 -62.77 35.71
N GLY A 82 -3.53 -61.83 35.16
CA GLY A 82 -3.95 -60.94 34.07
C GLY A 82 -4.10 -61.70 32.75
N LEU A 83 -3.13 -62.57 32.42
CA LEU A 83 -3.20 -63.44 31.26
C LEU A 83 -4.41 -64.39 31.33
N GLU A 84 -4.67 -64.99 32.50
CA GLU A 84 -5.85 -65.85 32.69
C GLU A 84 -7.17 -65.06 32.53
N TYR A 85 -7.22 -63.80 32.97
CA TYR A 85 -8.38 -62.93 32.80
C TYR A 85 -8.69 -62.66 31.32
N TRP A 86 -7.68 -62.29 30.52
CA TRP A 86 -7.84 -61.97 29.10
C TRP A 86 -8.08 -63.21 28.22
N VAL A 87 -7.51 -64.35 28.58
CA VAL A 87 -7.61 -65.58 27.78
C VAL A 87 -8.85 -66.40 28.15
N ASN A 88 -9.14 -66.59 29.44
CA ASN A 88 -10.19 -67.52 29.92
C ASN A 88 -11.28 -66.86 30.80
N GLY A 89 -11.01 -65.67 31.36
CA GLY A 89 -11.87 -64.91 32.26
C GLY A 89 -12.99 -64.11 31.57
N GLU A 90 -13.33 -62.95 32.12
CA GLU A 90 -14.36 -62.05 31.56
C GLU A 90 -13.85 -61.28 30.34
N GLY A 91 -12.55 -60.99 30.28
CA GLY A 91 -11.90 -60.30 29.16
C GLY A 91 -11.81 -61.12 27.87
N LYS A 92 -12.13 -62.43 27.88
CA LYS A 92 -12.07 -63.29 26.68
C LYS A 92 -13.05 -62.92 25.56
N ASN A 93 -14.07 -62.12 25.88
CA ASN A 93 -15.11 -61.72 24.93
C ASN A 93 -14.79 -60.38 24.23
N VAL A 94 -13.68 -59.74 24.57
CA VAL A 94 -13.17 -58.54 23.87
C VAL A 94 -12.31 -59.03 22.70
N ASP A 95 -12.53 -58.50 21.50
CA ASP A 95 -11.74 -58.88 20.34
C ASP A 95 -10.28 -58.39 20.48
N VAL A 96 -9.34 -59.06 19.82
CA VAL A 96 -7.89 -58.88 20.11
C VAL A 96 -7.42 -57.46 19.77
N ASP A 97 -7.98 -56.87 18.73
CA ASP A 97 -7.79 -55.48 18.31
C ASP A 97 -8.35 -54.46 19.31
N GLU A 98 -9.53 -54.72 19.89
CA GLU A 98 -10.14 -53.85 20.91
C GLU A 98 -9.36 -53.85 22.24
N LEU A 99 -8.49 -54.85 22.46
CA LEU A 99 -7.66 -54.92 23.66
C LEU A 99 -6.70 -53.75 23.78
N VAL A 100 -6.23 -53.15 22.68
CA VAL A 100 -5.31 -52.00 22.73
C VAL A 100 -5.96 -50.84 23.48
N MET A 101 -7.19 -50.50 23.14
CA MET A 101 -7.96 -49.44 23.81
C MET A 101 -8.31 -49.80 25.25
N ALA A 102 -8.69 -51.05 25.50
CA ALA A 102 -8.99 -51.52 26.85
C ALA A 102 -7.75 -51.52 27.77
N MET A 103 -6.57 -51.85 27.23
CA MET A 103 -5.31 -51.89 27.97
C MET A 103 -4.75 -50.49 28.21
N SER A 104 -4.81 -49.59 27.23
CA SER A 104 -4.42 -48.18 27.39
C SER A 104 -5.24 -47.50 28.50
N THR A 105 -6.57 -47.62 28.45
CA THR A 105 -7.47 -46.98 29.41
C THR A 105 -7.45 -47.57 30.82
N SER A 106 -6.91 -48.78 31.00
CA SER A 106 -6.83 -49.47 32.30
C SER A 106 -5.41 -49.78 32.77
N ALA A 107 -4.40 -49.16 32.14
CA ALA A 107 -3.00 -49.31 32.48
C ALA A 107 -2.72 -48.95 33.96
N SER A 108 -1.79 -49.67 34.59
CA SER A 108 -1.29 -49.30 35.91
C SER A 108 -0.37 -48.09 35.83
N GLU A 109 -0.07 -47.42 36.93
CA GLU A 109 0.78 -46.22 36.94
C GLU A 109 2.16 -46.46 36.29
N ASP A 110 2.77 -47.63 36.52
CA ASP A 110 4.04 -48.02 35.90
C ASP A 110 3.88 -48.29 34.39
N ASP A 111 2.75 -48.86 33.96
CA ASP A 111 2.46 -49.17 32.55
C ASP A 111 2.11 -47.92 31.74
N THR A 112 1.39 -46.98 32.35
CA THR A 112 1.09 -45.67 31.76
C THR A 112 2.39 -44.91 31.49
N ALA A 113 3.37 -44.96 32.40
CA ALA A 113 4.67 -44.32 32.19
C ALA A 113 5.43 -44.91 30.99
N VAL A 114 5.35 -46.23 30.76
CA VAL A 114 5.93 -46.85 29.55
C VAL A 114 5.19 -46.41 28.29
N LEU A 115 3.85 -46.41 28.32
CA LEU A 115 3.03 -46.08 27.16
C LEU A 115 3.19 -44.61 26.74
N VAL A 116 3.32 -43.70 27.70
CA VAL A 116 3.62 -42.28 27.44
C VAL A 116 4.99 -42.12 26.76
N ASN A 117 6.04 -42.77 27.28
CA ASN A 117 7.36 -42.69 26.65
C ASN A 117 7.37 -43.32 25.25
N LYS A 118 6.65 -44.43 25.03
CA LYS A 118 6.52 -45.05 23.70
C LYS A 118 5.77 -44.15 22.72
N SER A 119 4.71 -43.48 23.16
CA SER A 119 3.94 -42.54 22.32
C SER A 119 4.80 -41.32 21.97
N ALA A 120 5.53 -40.75 22.94
CA ALA A 120 6.47 -39.66 22.69
C ALA A 120 7.62 -40.07 21.75
N ALA A 121 8.14 -41.31 21.86
CA ALA A 121 9.13 -41.83 20.93
C ALA A 121 8.56 -42.03 19.52
N ALA A 122 7.30 -42.46 19.41
CA ALA A 122 6.61 -42.64 18.13
C ALA A 122 6.35 -41.29 17.46
N GLU A 123 5.83 -40.30 18.18
CA GLU A 123 5.62 -38.94 17.68
C GLU A 123 6.94 -38.30 17.25
N TYR A 124 7.99 -38.45 18.06
CA TYR A 124 9.32 -37.95 17.70
C TYR A 124 9.86 -38.61 16.43
N TYR A 125 9.67 -39.92 16.27
CA TYR A 125 10.03 -40.62 15.05
C TYR A 125 9.24 -40.10 13.84
N THR A 126 7.93 -39.98 13.97
CA THR A 126 7.04 -39.50 12.89
C THR A 126 7.39 -38.07 12.46
N ALA A 127 7.77 -37.21 13.41
CA ALA A 127 8.12 -35.82 13.14
C ALA A 127 9.56 -35.63 12.61
N ASN A 128 10.53 -36.44 13.06
CA ASN A 128 11.96 -36.14 12.87
C ASN A 128 12.75 -37.18 12.06
N ALA A 129 12.19 -38.36 11.76
CA ALA A 129 12.91 -39.34 10.95
C ALA A 129 13.08 -38.82 9.51
N ALA A 130 14.32 -38.68 9.04
CA ALA A 130 14.61 -38.19 7.69
C ALA A 130 14.04 -39.10 6.57
N ALA A 131 13.72 -40.36 6.87
CA ALA A 131 12.95 -41.24 6.00
C ALA A 131 12.20 -42.29 6.81
N PHE A 132 10.94 -42.53 6.45
CA PHE A 132 10.11 -43.58 7.05
C PHE A 132 10.50 -44.97 6.53
N SER A 133 10.60 -45.94 7.44
CA SER A 133 10.56 -47.37 7.08
C SER A 133 9.93 -48.18 8.21
N ALA A 134 9.17 -49.22 7.88
CA ALA A 134 8.54 -50.05 8.90
C ALA A 134 9.56 -50.67 9.90
N GLU A 135 10.79 -50.94 9.46
CA GLU A 135 11.86 -51.46 10.32
C GLU A 135 12.33 -50.42 11.34
N THR A 136 12.61 -49.19 10.90
CA THR A 136 13.08 -48.12 11.80
C THR A 136 11.94 -47.60 12.69
N ALA A 137 10.71 -47.54 12.18
CA ALA A 137 9.51 -47.20 12.97
C ALA A 137 9.21 -48.23 14.06
N THR A 138 9.49 -49.52 13.80
CA THR A 138 9.40 -50.58 14.81
C THR A 138 10.49 -50.40 15.87
N ALA A 139 11.73 -50.14 15.44
CA ALA A 139 12.87 -49.96 16.34
C ALA A 139 12.70 -48.75 17.27
N ALA A 140 12.08 -47.67 16.80
CA ALA A 140 11.81 -46.47 17.58
C ALA A 140 10.98 -46.74 18.84
N VAL A 141 10.09 -47.73 18.81
CA VAL A 141 9.18 -48.01 19.95
C VAL A 141 9.52 -49.28 20.71
N ALA A 142 10.37 -50.17 20.17
CA ALA A 142 10.55 -51.54 20.68
C ALA A 142 11.36 -51.69 21.98
N ASP A 143 12.22 -50.73 22.34
CA ASP A 143 13.07 -50.80 23.54
C ASP A 143 12.82 -49.61 24.50
N VAL A 144 11.66 -48.97 24.38
CA VAL A 144 11.28 -47.79 25.18
C VAL A 144 10.51 -48.22 26.43
N ASP A 145 11.07 -47.97 27.60
CA ASP A 145 10.48 -48.26 28.91
C ASP A 145 10.14 -46.98 29.69
N ALA A 146 9.80 -47.08 30.98
CA ALA A 146 9.40 -45.93 31.80
C ALA A 146 10.57 -44.99 32.18
N THR A 147 11.82 -45.27 31.78
CA THR A 147 12.97 -44.41 32.12
C THR A 147 13.24 -43.38 31.03
N ALA A 148 13.75 -42.21 31.43
CA ALA A 148 14.11 -41.15 30.47
C ALA A 148 15.29 -41.56 29.56
N GLU A 149 16.16 -42.47 30.02
CA GLU A 149 17.28 -42.96 29.22
C GLU A 149 16.83 -43.78 28.00
N SER A 150 15.74 -44.54 28.08
CA SER A 150 15.25 -45.33 26.95
C SER A 150 14.56 -44.45 25.90
N LEU A 151 13.81 -43.43 26.32
CA LEU A 151 13.25 -42.41 25.43
C LEU A 151 14.36 -41.63 24.69
N ALA A 152 15.36 -41.13 25.43
CA ALA A 152 16.48 -40.40 24.83
C ALA A 152 17.30 -41.27 23.87
N ALA A 153 17.45 -42.57 24.15
CA ALA A 153 18.10 -43.50 23.23
C ALA A 153 17.30 -43.72 21.95
N SER A 154 15.97 -43.76 22.03
CA SER A 154 15.09 -43.84 20.85
C SER A 154 15.13 -42.58 19.99
N GLN A 155 15.06 -41.40 20.61
CA GLN A 155 15.20 -40.12 19.91
C GLN A 155 16.55 -40.01 19.21
N ALA A 156 17.65 -40.35 19.89
CA ALA A 156 18.98 -40.36 19.29
C ALA A 156 19.14 -41.39 18.16
N ALA A 157 18.41 -42.51 18.20
CA ALA A 157 18.37 -43.47 17.11
C ALA A 157 17.56 -42.94 15.91
N THR A 158 16.51 -42.15 16.16
CA THR A 158 15.73 -41.43 15.14
C THR A 158 16.57 -40.38 14.44
N ASP A 159 17.30 -39.54 15.19
CA ASP A 159 18.18 -38.50 14.63
C ASP A 159 19.32 -39.09 13.78
N ALA A 160 19.69 -40.35 14.05
CA ALA A 160 20.71 -41.07 13.29
C ALA A 160 20.17 -41.69 11.98
N ILE A 161 18.85 -41.62 11.73
CA ILE A 161 18.25 -42.02 10.46
C ILE A 161 18.59 -40.96 9.43
N VAL A 162 19.44 -41.33 8.49
CA VAL A 162 19.70 -40.53 7.29
C VAL A 162 18.73 -41.02 6.23
N ALA A 163 18.13 -40.10 5.48
CA ALA A 163 17.41 -40.45 4.27
C ALA A 163 18.32 -41.33 3.39
N PRO A 164 17.81 -42.37 2.72
CA PRO A 164 18.60 -43.02 1.68
C PRO A 164 19.10 -41.91 0.75
N GLU A 165 20.40 -41.88 0.46
CA GLU A 165 20.88 -41.06 -0.65
C GLU A 165 19.96 -41.38 -1.83
N PRO A 166 19.41 -40.37 -2.54
CA PRO A 166 18.71 -40.67 -3.78
C PRO A 166 19.63 -41.60 -4.57
N GLU A 167 19.09 -42.72 -5.07
CA GLU A 167 19.76 -43.38 -6.18
C GLU A 167 20.15 -42.25 -7.12
N PRO A 168 21.44 -42.12 -7.54
CA PRO A 168 21.76 -41.09 -8.50
C PRO A 168 20.76 -41.28 -9.62
N GLU A 169 19.99 -40.22 -9.92
CA GLU A 169 19.40 -40.01 -11.23
C GLU A 169 20.43 -40.60 -12.21
N PRO A 170 20.05 -41.55 -13.09
CA PRO A 170 20.98 -41.90 -14.15
C PRO A 170 21.43 -40.56 -14.73
N GLU A 171 22.74 -40.29 -14.68
CA GLU A 171 23.33 -39.09 -15.30
C GLU A 171 22.55 -38.87 -16.60
N PRO A 172 21.96 -37.66 -16.83
CA PRO A 172 21.17 -37.43 -18.03
C PRO A 172 21.99 -37.99 -19.18
N VAL A 173 21.40 -38.94 -19.91
CA VAL A 173 22.07 -39.43 -21.09
C VAL A 173 22.10 -38.20 -21.98
N GLU A 174 23.29 -37.61 -22.15
CA GLU A 174 23.48 -36.46 -23.03
C GLU A 174 22.89 -36.87 -24.38
N GLY A 175 21.87 -36.14 -24.86
CA GLY A 175 21.29 -36.41 -26.16
C GLY A 175 22.34 -36.22 -27.25
N ASP A 176 22.02 -36.71 -28.44
CA ASP A 176 22.89 -36.59 -29.59
C ASP A 176 22.96 -35.12 -30.06
N THR A 177 24.15 -34.70 -30.48
CA THR A 177 24.35 -33.42 -31.16
C THR A 177 24.40 -33.62 -32.69
N PHE A 178 23.58 -32.89 -33.42
CA PHE A 178 23.48 -32.93 -34.88
C PHE A 178 24.01 -31.62 -35.48
N GLU A 179 25.19 -31.66 -36.10
CA GLU A 179 25.73 -30.52 -36.88
C GLU A 179 25.09 -30.50 -38.28
N LEU A 180 24.37 -29.42 -38.61
CA LEU A 180 23.78 -29.21 -39.94
C LEU A 180 24.85 -28.78 -40.96
N THR A 181 24.53 -28.93 -42.23
CA THR A 181 25.44 -28.70 -43.35
C THR A 181 24.82 -27.78 -44.39
N SER A 182 25.60 -27.27 -45.34
CA SER A 182 25.04 -26.53 -46.50
C SER A 182 24.32 -27.46 -47.52
N GLY A 183 23.97 -28.66 -47.07
CA GLY A 183 23.41 -29.74 -47.85
C GLY A 183 21.90 -29.77 -47.80
N THR A 184 21.33 -30.96 -47.81
CA THR A 184 19.93 -31.18 -47.46
C THR A 184 19.96 -32.20 -46.34
N ASP A 185 19.60 -31.77 -45.17
CA ASP A 185 19.70 -32.49 -43.91
C ASP A 185 18.32 -33.07 -43.57
N LYS A 186 18.19 -34.40 -43.76
CA LYS A 186 16.93 -35.11 -43.58
C LYS A 186 17.06 -36.61 -43.42
N GLY A 187 15.97 -37.21 -42.93
CA GLY A 187 15.84 -38.64 -42.73
C GLY A 187 16.55 -39.09 -41.46
N ALA A 188 16.73 -40.42 -41.31
CA ALA A 188 17.12 -41.02 -40.03
C ALA A 188 18.50 -40.60 -39.46
N ASP A 189 19.30 -39.85 -40.21
CA ASP A 189 20.58 -39.29 -39.72
C ASP A 189 20.36 -37.94 -38.98
N PHE A 190 19.16 -37.36 -39.04
CA PHE A 190 18.71 -36.12 -38.38
C PHE A 190 17.40 -36.36 -37.61
N THR A 191 17.24 -37.57 -37.07
CA THR A 191 16.19 -37.92 -36.13
C THR A 191 16.84 -38.20 -34.80
N GLY A 192 16.46 -37.45 -33.76
CA GLY A 192 16.97 -37.59 -32.42
C GLY A 192 16.42 -38.81 -31.68
N THR A 193 16.73 -38.86 -30.40
CA THR A 193 16.65 -39.99 -29.50
C THR A 193 15.42 -39.86 -28.59
N ALA A 194 15.54 -40.29 -27.33
CA ALA A 194 14.49 -40.12 -26.32
C ALA A 194 14.98 -39.23 -25.16
N ASP A 195 16.18 -38.67 -25.32
CA ASP A 195 16.91 -37.82 -24.41
C ASP A 195 17.06 -36.45 -25.11
N ASN A 196 17.34 -35.37 -24.37
CA ASN A 196 17.38 -34.00 -24.92
C ASN A 196 18.51 -33.81 -25.94
N ASP A 197 18.19 -33.78 -27.22
CA ASP A 197 19.10 -33.64 -28.35
C ASP A 197 19.33 -32.17 -28.73
N PHE A 198 20.46 -31.91 -29.41
CA PHE A 198 20.88 -30.57 -29.81
C PHE A 198 21.20 -30.50 -31.31
N PHE A 199 20.50 -29.63 -32.05
CA PHE A 199 20.74 -29.37 -33.47
C PHE A 199 21.51 -28.04 -33.63
N ASP A 200 22.75 -28.12 -34.09
CA ASP A 200 23.63 -26.97 -34.31
C ASP A 200 23.59 -26.58 -35.79
N ALA A 201 22.96 -25.44 -36.08
CA ALA A 201 22.78 -24.88 -37.40
C ALA A 201 23.52 -23.55 -37.59
N GLY A 202 24.82 -23.52 -37.24
CA GLY A 202 25.70 -22.38 -37.53
C GLY A 202 25.96 -22.13 -39.03
N LEU A 203 26.49 -20.95 -39.36
CA LEU A 203 26.80 -20.57 -40.74
C LEU A 203 27.97 -21.39 -41.32
N VAL A 204 27.79 -21.89 -42.55
CA VAL A 204 28.75 -22.76 -43.22
C VAL A 204 29.24 -22.20 -44.54
N GLN A 205 30.48 -22.53 -44.92
CA GLN A 205 30.99 -22.16 -46.23
C GLN A 205 30.46 -23.13 -47.30
N ASN A 206 29.79 -22.58 -48.32
CA ASN A 206 29.38 -23.35 -49.49
C ASN A 206 30.60 -23.88 -50.24
N GLN A 207 30.79 -25.21 -50.24
CA GLN A 207 31.96 -25.85 -50.85
C GLN A 207 32.12 -25.61 -52.36
N TRP A 208 31.05 -25.19 -53.06
CA TRP A 208 31.03 -25.03 -54.51
C TRP A 208 31.14 -23.56 -54.94
N ALA A 209 30.53 -22.64 -54.18
CA ALA A 209 30.48 -21.20 -54.49
C ALA A 209 31.48 -20.35 -53.69
N GLY A 210 31.97 -20.85 -52.54
CA GLY A 210 32.98 -20.18 -51.70
C GLY A 210 32.47 -19.05 -50.81
N GLY A 211 31.17 -18.73 -50.86
CA GLY A 211 30.49 -17.80 -49.94
C GLY A 211 29.96 -18.50 -48.68
N VAL A 212 29.47 -17.71 -47.73
CA VAL A 212 28.74 -18.18 -46.54
C VAL A 212 27.30 -18.55 -46.95
N SER A 213 26.71 -19.55 -46.29
CA SER A 213 25.34 -20.00 -46.50
C SER A 213 24.79 -20.54 -45.18
N ASN A 214 23.48 -20.43 -44.99
CA ASN A 214 22.79 -21.07 -43.87
C ASN A 214 22.99 -22.59 -43.97
N SER A 215 23.14 -23.24 -42.83
CA SER A 215 23.10 -24.69 -42.72
C SER A 215 21.66 -25.19 -42.52
N LEU A 216 20.79 -24.40 -41.88
CA LEU A 216 19.34 -24.56 -41.94
C LEU A 216 18.77 -23.87 -43.19
N SER A 217 18.01 -24.60 -43.98
CA SER A 217 17.45 -24.15 -45.24
C SER A 217 16.02 -24.65 -45.43
N SER A 218 15.34 -24.10 -46.43
CA SER A 218 14.01 -24.54 -46.85
C SER A 218 13.95 -25.98 -47.39
N ALA A 219 15.06 -26.73 -47.39
CA ALA A 219 15.12 -28.11 -47.86
C ALA A 219 15.23 -29.14 -46.73
N ASP A 220 15.43 -28.70 -45.49
CA ASP A 220 15.78 -29.54 -44.35
C ASP A 220 14.53 -30.05 -43.61
N GLU A 221 14.64 -31.27 -43.08
CA GLU A 221 13.57 -31.97 -42.35
C GLU A 221 14.20 -32.57 -41.08
N LEU A 222 13.92 -31.96 -39.94
CA LEU A 222 14.48 -32.30 -38.62
C LEU A 222 13.41 -32.90 -37.70
N ASP A 223 13.82 -33.85 -36.85
CA ASP A 223 12.94 -34.56 -35.92
C ASP A 223 13.68 -34.77 -34.60
N GLY A 224 13.36 -34.05 -33.52
CA GLY A 224 14.09 -34.21 -32.26
C GLY A 224 13.79 -35.54 -31.55
N GLY A 225 12.62 -36.13 -31.79
CA GLY A 225 12.27 -37.43 -31.22
C GLY A 225 11.47 -37.29 -29.95
N ALA A 226 12.03 -37.68 -28.81
CA ALA A 226 11.41 -37.44 -27.50
C ALA A 226 12.47 -36.87 -26.56
N GLY A 227 12.05 -36.15 -25.53
CA GLY A 227 12.94 -35.30 -24.76
C GLY A 227 12.50 -33.86 -24.93
N THR A 228 13.31 -32.92 -24.45
CA THR A 228 13.21 -31.50 -24.79
C THR A 228 14.37 -31.16 -25.69
N ASP A 229 14.09 -31.01 -26.97
CA ASP A 229 15.10 -30.89 -28.02
C ASP A 229 15.30 -29.43 -28.42
N THR A 230 16.55 -29.06 -28.73
CA THR A 230 16.93 -27.67 -29.02
C THR A 230 17.52 -27.54 -30.42
N LEU A 231 17.07 -26.53 -31.18
CA LEU A 231 17.65 -26.11 -32.45
C LEU A 231 18.24 -24.69 -32.31
N LYS A 232 19.55 -24.58 -32.47
CA LYS A 232 20.27 -23.29 -32.47
C LYS A 232 20.69 -22.94 -33.90
N VAL A 233 20.36 -21.73 -34.37
CA VAL A 233 20.53 -21.36 -35.77
C VAL A 233 21.22 -20.02 -35.92
N GLU A 234 22.23 -19.94 -36.79
CA GLU A 234 22.77 -18.66 -37.27
C GLU A 234 22.26 -18.41 -38.71
N LEU A 235 21.68 -17.23 -38.96
CA LEU A 235 20.98 -16.92 -40.20
C LEU A 235 21.54 -15.68 -40.92
N VAL A 236 21.58 -15.80 -42.24
CA VAL A 236 21.59 -14.69 -43.21
C VAL A 236 20.45 -14.93 -44.21
N PRO A 237 20.08 -13.97 -45.09
CA PRO A 237 19.01 -14.20 -46.06
C PRO A 237 19.23 -15.46 -46.92
N GLU A 238 18.25 -16.38 -46.93
CA GLU A 238 18.34 -17.58 -47.76
C GLU A 238 18.28 -17.21 -49.24
N PHE A 239 19.16 -17.82 -50.06
CA PHE A 239 19.19 -17.57 -51.49
C PHE A 239 19.15 -18.87 -52.29
N PHE A 240 18.42 -18.87 -53.41
CA PHE A 240 18.40 -20.00 -54.32
C PHE A 240 19.24 -19.74 -55.59
N GLY A 241 20.12 -20.70 -55.90
CA GLY A 241 20.97 -20.65 -57.09
C GLY A 241 22.47 -20.56 -56.77
N VAL A 242 23.23 -19.81 -57.58
CA VAL A 242 24.70 -19.67 -57.45
C VAL A 242 25.16 -18.21 -57.30
N THR A 243 24.21 -17.27 -57.27
CA THR A 243 24.42 -15.84 -57.04
C THR A 243 23.37 -15.37 -56.04
N GLY A 244 23.70 -14.41 -55.16
CA GLY A 244 22.78 -13.85 -54.16
C GLY A 244 21.72 -12.90 -54.76
N ASP A 245 21.32 -13.11 -56.02
CA ASP A 245 20.35 -12.25 -56.72
C ASP A 245 18.89 -12.69 -56.46
N ASN A 246 18.67 -13.86 -55.86
CA ASN A 246 17.33 -14.35 -55.53
C ASN A 246 17.31 -14.83 -54.08
N THR A 247 16.69 -14.03 -53.21
CA THR A 247 16.42 -14.38 -51.81
C THR A 247 15.03 -14.97 -51.67
N ILE A 248 14.86 -15.84 -50.68
CA ILE A 248 13.60 -16.42 -50.21
C ILE A 248 13.63 -16.49 -48.68
N ASP A 249 12.47 -16.73 -48.08
CA ASP A 249 12.33 -16.94 -46.64
C ASP A 249 12.91 -18.31 -46.25
N VAL A 250 13.40 -18.43 -45.02
CA VAL A 250 13.92 -19.69 -44.47
C VAL A 250 12.74 -20.52 -43.98
N GLN A 251 12.47 -21.66 -44.61
CA GLN A 251 11.26 -22.45 -44.34
C GLN A 251 11.56 -23.95 -44.10
N PRO A 252 12.17 -24.32 -42.96
CA PRO A 252 12.48 -25.71 -42.63
C PRO A 252 11.23 -26.51 -42.23
N GLU A 253 11.30 -27.84 -42.30
CA GLU A 253 10.30 -28.75 -41.70
C GLU A 253 10.86 -29.27 -40.36
N THR A 254 10.20 -28.96 -39.22
CA THR A 254 10.61 -29.44 -37.89
C THR A 254 9.46 -30.10 -37.12
N LYS A 255 9.78 -31.08 -36.29
CA LYS A 255 8.83 -31.76 -35.38
C LYS A 255 9.56 -32.31 -34.15
N ASN A 256 8.85 -32.37 -33.03
CA ASN A 256 9.43 -32.72 -31.72
C ASN A 256 10.72 -31.92 -31.44
N ILE A 257 10.71 -30.62 -31.69
CA ILE A 257 11.80 -29.71 -31.32
C ILE A 257 11.13 -28.57 -30.59
N GLU A 258 11.30 -28.54 -29.28
CA GLU A 258 10.55 -27.66 -28.39
C GLU A 258 11.21 -26.28 -28.27
N ILE A 259 12.54 -26.19 -28.38
CA ILE A 259 13.30 -24.94 -28.21
C ILE A 259 13.99 -24.55 -29.52
N VAL A 260 13.74 -23.34 -30.01
CA VAL A 260 14.37 -22.79 -31.22
C VAL A 260 15.00 -21.43 -30.95
N GLU A 261 16.32 -21.35 -31.07
CA GLU A 261 17.13 -20.13 -30.88
C GLU A 261 17.63 -19.63 -32.23
N LEU A 262 17.29 -18.39 -32.60
CA LEU A 262 17.62 -17.80 -33.91
C LEU A 262 18.52 -16.58 -33.74
N GLU A 263 19.75 -16.67 -34.26
CA GLU A 263 20.71 -15.58 -34.34
C GLU A 263 20.75 -15.02 -35.76
N VAL A 264 20.31 -13.76 -35.96
CA VAL A 264 20.41 -13.07 -37.24
C VAL A 264 21.69 -12.24 -37.29
N GLN A 265 22.49 -12.44 -38.34
CA GLN A 265 23.72 -11.71 -38.58
C GLN A 265 23.45 -10.49 -39.47
N ASP A 266 23.84 -9.30 -39.00
CA ASP A 266 23.77 -8.05 -39.76
C ASP A 266 24.67 -8.07 -41.02
N GLY A 267 24.38 -7.22 -41.99
CA GLY A 267 25.26 -7.00 -43.14
C GLY A 267 25.34 -5.55 -43.60
N ASN A 268 26.40 -5.23 -44.35
CA ASN A 268 26.98 -3.88 -44.40
C ASN A 268 26.03 -2.66 -44.42
N ASP A 269 26.45 -1.65 -43.65
CA ASP A 269 26.21 -0.20 -43.51
C ASP A 269 25.14 0.55 -44.35
N ASN A 270 24.32 -0.07 -45.20
CA ASN A 270 23.37 0.64 -46.09
C ASN A 270 22.03 -0.10 -46.30
N GLY A 271 21.71 -1.11 -45.50
CA GLY A 271 20.39 -1.73 -45.51
C GLY A 271 20.26 -2.69 -44.35
N HIS A 272 19.48 -2.28 -43.36
CA HIS A 272 18.93 -3.10 -42.28
C HIS A 272 18.49 -4.45 -42.88
N LEU A 273 19.17 -5.52 -42.48
CA LEU A 273 19.02 -6.83 -43.08
C LEU A 273 18.01 -7.65 -42.28
N THR A 274 16.74 -7.47 -42.62
CA THR A 274 15.67 -8.30 -42.07
C THR A 274 15.72 -9.71 -42.63
N VAL A 275 15.77 -10.72 -41.76
CA VAL A 275 15.66 -12.14 -42.12
C VAL A 275 14.29 -12.66 -41.70
N THR A 276 13.63 -13.38 -42.62
CA THR A 276 12.32 -14.00 -42.36
C THR A 276 12.43 -15.51 -42.27
N VAL A 277 11.90 -16.08 -41.17
CA VAL A 277 11.69 -17.51 -40.97
C VAL A 277 10.20 -17.81 -41.09
N ASP A 278 9.83 -18.61 -42.09
CA ASP A 278 8.45 -19.10 -42.27
C ASP A 278 8.28 -20.42 -41.51
N ALA A 279 7.67 -20.32 -40.33
CA ALA A 279 7.50 -21.40 -39.36
C ALA A 279 6.28 -22.29 -39.63
N LYS A 280 5.62 -22.19 -40.80
CA LYS A 280 4.38 -22.92 -41.08
C LYS A 280 4.49 -24.46 -40.99
N ASP A 281 5.69 -24.99 -41.19
CA ASP A 281 5.97 -26.43 -41.15
C ASP A 281 6.83 -26.80 -39.91
N MET A 282 6.83 -25.94 -38.88
CA MET A 282 7.47 -26.17 -37.58
C MET A 282 6.41 -26.50 -36.53
N THR A 283 6.55 -27.64 -35.84
CA THR A 283 5.58 -28.16 -34.87
C THR A 283 6.25 -28.55 -33.55
N ASP A 284 5.45 -28.64 -32.47
CA ASP A 284 5.88 -28.89 -31.09
C ASP A 284 6.72 -27.77 -30.44
N ILE A 285 6.71 -26.56 -31.00
CA ILE A 285 7.51 -25.42 -30.51
C ILE A 285 6.98 -24.92 -29.15
N ASP A 286 7.72 -25.09 -28.06
CA ASP A 286 7.41 -24.45 -26.77
C ASP A 286 8.03 -23.06 -26.66
N LYS A 287 9.23 -22.88 -27.22
CA LYS A 287 10.02 -21.66 -27.12
C LYS A 287 10.68 -21.33 -28.45
N ILE A 288 10.49 -20.10 -28.94
CA ILE A 288 11.13 -19.62 -30.17
C ILE A 288 11.41 -18.12 -30.09
N GLY A 289 12.57 -17.69 -30.57
CA GLY A 289 12.85 -16.26 -30.62
C GLY A 289 14.27 -15.91 -31.03
N SER A 290 14.60 -14.64 -30.82
CA SER A 290 15.90 -14.05 -31.11
C SER A 290 16.91 -14.39 -30.03
N ASP A 291 18.10 -14.85 -30.43
CA ASP A 291 19.24 -15.17 -29.55
C ASP A 291 20.52 -14.56 -30.13
N TYR A 292 21.09 -13.57 -29.45
CA TYR A 292 22.30 -12.81 -29.87
C TYR A 292 22.21 -12.18 -31.27
N SER A 293 21.01 -11.87 -31.77
CA SER A 293 20.85 -11.26 -33.08
C SER A 293 21.42 -9.84 -33.14
N ASP A 294 22.19 -9.58 -34.19
CA ASP A 294 22.69 -8.26 -34.55
C ASP A 294 21.79 -7.56 -35.59
N GLY A 295 20.88 -8.27 -36.26
CA GLY A 295 19.93 -7.70 -37.24
C GLY A 295 18.49 -8.13 -37.00
N ASP A 296 17.55 -7.58 -37.78
CA ASP A 296 16.11 -7.82 -37.55
C ASP A 296 15.66 -9.23 -37.91
N LEU A 297 14.80 -9.78 -37.07
CA LEU A 297 14.20 -11.09 -37.23
C LEU A 297 12.67 -10.99 -37.37
N ILE A 298 12.15 -11.58 -38.44
CA ILE A 298 10.71 -11.85 -38.60
C ILE A 298 10.50 -13.36 -38.54
N ILE A 299 9.69 -13.84 -37.59
CA ILE A 299 9.12 -15.19 -37.59
C ILE A 299 7.69 -15.06 -38.07
N GLU A 300 7.28 -15.81 -39.09
CA GLU A 300 5.91 -15.74 -39.61
C GLU A 300 5.27 -17.12 -39.76
N ASN A 301 3.93 -17.12 -39.77
CA ASN A 301 3.11 -18.33 -39.83
C ASN A 301 3.44 -19.30 -38.68
N LEU A 302 3.78 -18.77 -37.50
CA LEU A 302 4.03 -19.58 -36.31
C LEU A 302 2.74 -20.31 -35.93
N THR A 303 2.84 -21.60 -35.64
CA THR A 303 1.69 -22.46 -35.33
C THR A 303 1.76 -22.93 -33.88
N THR A 304 0.61 -23.22 -33.28
CA THR A 304 0.51 -23.90 -31.98
C THR A 304 0.30 -25.42 -32.16
N LEU A 305 0.71 -25.98 -33.31
CA LEU A 305 0.50 -27.41 -33.59
C LEU A 305 1.53 -28.28 -32.90
N GLU A 306 1.06 -29.39 -32.34
CA GLU A 306 1.88 -30.55 -32.02
C GLU A 306 2.09 -31.44 -33.25
N SER A 307 3.14 -32.25 -33.30
CA SER A 307 3.41 -33.19 -34.41
C SER A 307 2.31 -34.22 -34.65
N ASN A 308 1.43 -34.42 -33.66
CA ASN A 308 0.25 -35.26 -33.78
C ASN A 308 -0.92 -34.59 -34.54
N GLY A 309 -0.81 -33.28 -34.82
CA GLY A 309 -1.78 -32.44 -35.53
C GLY A 309 -2.84 -31.79 -34.65
N SER A 310 -2.72 -31.86 -33.32
CA SER A 310 -3.56 -31.12 -32.36
C SER A 310 -2.98 -29.73 -32.15
N ALA A 311 -3.83 -28.72 -32.05
CA ALA A 311 -3.42 -27.37 -31.69
C ALA A 311 -3.65 -27.14 -30.19
N ARG A 312 -2.79 -26.33 -29.58
CA ARG A 312 -2.85 -25.91 -28.17
C ARG A 312 -3.01 -24.38 -28.06
N ASN A 313 -3.29 -23.89 -26.87
CA ASN A 313 -3.48 -22.47 -26.62
C ASN A 313 -2.19 -21.68 -26.90
N THR A 314 -2.33 -20.45 -27.41
CA THR A 314 -1.21 -19.54 -27.69
C THR A 314 -0.37 -19.27 -26.43
N GLU A 315 -1.00 -19.27 -25.25
CA GLU A 315 -0.37 -19.05 -23.94
C GLU A 315 0.72 -20.08 -23.60
N THR A 316 0.75 -21.21 -24.30
CA THR A 316 1.74 -22.26 -24.08
C THR A 316 3.04 -22.05 -24.85
N ILE A 317 3.10 -21.01 -25.70
CA ILE A 317 4.26 -20.66 -26.51
C ILE A 317 4.98 -19.47 -25.87
N THR A 318 6.30 -19.61 -25.72
CA THR A 318 7.18 -18.55 -25.21
C THR A 318 7.98 -17.92 -26.34
N ILE A 319 7.84 -16.60 -26.51
CA ILE A 319 8.64 -15.79 -27.41
C ILE A 319 9.84 -15.22 -26.66
N THR A 320 11.05 -15.34 -27.21
CA THR A 320 12.26 -14.87 -26.51
C THR A 320 13.02 -13.81 -27.27
N MET A 321 13.56 -12.85 -26.51
CA MET A 321 14.52 -11.87 -27.00
C MET A 321 15.72 -11.88 -26.05
N ASP A 322 16.81 -12.51 -26.48
CA ASP A 322 17.97 -12.80 -25.64
C ASP A 322 19.24 -12.13 -26.23
N HIS A 323 19.91 -11.29 -25.44
CA HIS A 323 21.19 -10.65 -25.76
C HIS A 323 21.27 -9.98 -27.14
N THR A 324 20.16 -9.41 -27.62
CA THR A 324 20.13 -8.67 -28.89
C THR A 324 21.02 -7.43 -28.83
N ASP A 325 21.56 -7.08 -29.98
CA ASP A 325 22.51 -5.97 -30.14
C ASP A 325 21.86 -4.59 -29.87
N ASN A 326 22.69 -3.58 -29.68
CA ASN A 326 22.29 -2.18 -29.55
C ASN A 326 22.51 -1.39 -30.84
N PHE A 327 22.13 -0.10 -30.91
CA PHE A 327 22.40 0.84 -32.01
C PHE A 327 23.90 0.97 -32.36
N ASN A 328 24.53 -0.08 -32.89
CA ASN A 328 25.97 -0.20 -32.89
C ASN A 328 26.59 0.29 -34.21
N SER A 329 27.44 -0.50 -34.86
CA SER A 329 28.16 -0.16 -36.10
C SER A 329 27.28 0.31 -37.27
N ASP A 330 26.00 -0.03 -37.28
CA ASP A 330 25.03 0.30 -38.32
C ASP A 330 24.04 1.40 -37.90
N GLY A 331 23.87 1.64 -36.60
CA GLY A 331 23.00 2.67 -36.03
C GLY A 331 21.53 2.24 -35.93
N ASP A 332 21.28 0.93 -35.90
CA ASP A 332 19.96 0.31 -35.73
C ASP A 332 19.99 -0.74 -34.62
N ALA A 333 18.88 -0.95 -33.93
CA ALA A 333 18.78 -1.98 -32.89
C ALA A 333 18.06 -3.20 -33.46
N SER A 334 18.43 -4.42 -33.05
CA SER A 334 17.82 -5.63 -33.59
C SER A 334 16.35 -5.75 -33.15
N ASP A 335 15.45 -5.69 -34.13
CA ASP A 335 14.01 -5.86 -33.93
C ASP A 335 13.58 -7.34 -33.99
N LEU A 336 12.58 -7.70 -33.19
CA LEU A 336 11.91 -9.00 -33.25
C LEU A 336 10.41 -8.84 -33.57
N THR A 337 10.00 -9.40 -34.69
CA THR A 337 8.58 -9.49 -35.07
C THR A 337 8.16 -10.96 -35.18
N VAL A 338 7.07 -11.34 -34.51
CA VAL A 338 6.52 -12.68 -34.54
C VAL A 338 5.06 -12.65 -34.96
N TYR A 339 4.75 -13.31 -36.07
CA TYR A 339 3.40 -13.48 -36.58
C TYR A 339 2.94 -14.93 -36.47
N PHE A 340 1.93 -15.14 -35.62
CA PHE A 340 1.14 -16.36 -35.60
C PHE A 340 0.29 -16.46 -36.87
N ASP A 341 0.12 -17.67 -37.38
CA ASP A 341 -0.95 -17.92 -38.35
C ASP A 341 -2.30 -17.76 -37.62
N GLU A 342 -3.19 -16.95 -38.20
CA GLU A 342 -4.50 -16.57 -37.64
C GLU A 342 -5.35 -17.80 -37.27
N ASP A 343 -5.18 -18.93 -37.96
CA ASP A 343 -5.91 -20.17 -37.64
C ASP A 343 -5.43 -20.79 -36.29
N TYR A 344 -4.35 -20.29 -35.70
CA TYR A 344 -3.71 -20.81 -34.47
C TYR A 344 -3.57 -19.77 -33.34
N LEU A 345 -4.25 -18.62 -33.45
CA LEU A 345 -4.54 -17.78 -32.28
C LEU A 345 -5.66 -18.45 -31.47
N ILE A 346 -5.26 -19.29 -30.50
CA ILE A 346 -6.19 -20.13 -29.75
C ILE A 346 -6.17 -19.70 -28.29
N ASN A 347 -7.36 -19.40 -27.77
CA ASN A 347 -7.67 -19.13 -26.38
C ASN A 347 -8.62 -20.19 -25.82
N ASP A 348 -8.67 -20.26 -24.50
CA ASP A 348 -9.73 -20.97 -23.80
C ASP A 348 -11.04 -20.18 -23.87
N SER A 349 -12.12 -20.82 -23.40
CA SER A 349 -13.40 -20.15 -23.23
C SER A 349 -13.99 -20.56 -21.89
N ARG A 350 -14.46 -19.56 -21.15
CA ARG A 350 -15.06 -19.73 -19.83
C ARG A 350 -16.55 -19.45 -19.89
N ASN A 351 -17.31 -20.17 -19.08
CA ASN A 351 -18.66 -19.75 -18.73
C ASN A 351 -18.52 -18.68 -17.65
N THR A 352 -19.23 -17.55 -17.78
CA THR A 352 -19.26 -16.51 -16.75
C THR A 352 -20.53 -15.68 -16.87
N GLY A 353 -20.87 -14.94 -15.81
CA GLY A 353 -21.97 -13.97 -15.80
C GLY A 353 -23.35 -14.56 -15.50
N SER A 354 -23.42 -15.76 -14.90
CA SER A 354 -24.69 -16.27 -14.37
C SER A 354 -25.18 -15.31 -13.29
N SER A 355 -26.47 -14.99 -13.27
CA SER A 355 -27.03 -14.08 -12.25
C SER A 355 -28.33 -14.61 -11.68
N LEU A 356 -28.62 -14.26 -10.42
CA LEU A 356 -29.85 -14.64 -9.72
C LEU A 356 -30.38 -13.42 -8.96
N THR A 357 -31.60 -13.00 -9.29
CA THR A 357 -32.30 -11.99 -8.50
C THR A 357 -33.15 -12.65 -7.43
N ILE A 358 -33.11 -12.14 -6.20
CA ILE A 358 -33.85 -12.64 -5.05
C ILE A 358 -34.69 -11.52 -4.47
N ASN A 359 -36.00 -11.67 -4.59
CA ASN A 359 -36.99 -10.75 -4.02
C ASN A 359 -37.71 -11.45 -2.88
N MET A 360 -37.78 -10.82 -1.70
CA MET A 360 -38.57 -11.30 -0.58
C MET A 360 -39.03 -10.16 0.32
N ILE A 361 -40.34 -10.06 0.55
CA ILE A 361 -40.93 -8.98 1.34
C ILE A 361 -42.28 -9.39 1.93
N ASN A 362 -42.56 -8.92 3.14
CA ASN A 362 -43.89 -8.88 3.72
C ASN A 362 -44.54 -7.54 3.40
N THR A 363 -45.34 -7.53 2.33
CA THR A 363 -46.00 -6.34 1.79
C THR A 363 -46.91 -5.62 2.80
N LEU A 364 -47.46 -6.33 3.78
CA LEU A 364 -48.25 -5.69 4.84
C LEU A 364 -47.34 -4.95 5.82
N ASN A 365 -46.25 -5.57 6.26
CA ASN A 365 -45.30 -4.93 7.17
C ASN A 365 -44.63 -3.73 6.49
N ASN A 366 -44.26 -3.85 5.22
CA ASN A 366 -43.73 -2.72 4.44
C ASN A 366 -44.71 -1.54 4.38
N LYS A 367 -46.01 -1.83 4.20
CA LYS A 367 -47.02 -0.77 4.22
C LYS A 367 -47.23 -0.14 5.60
N LEU A 368 -47.04 -0.90 6.67
CA LEU A 368 -47.18 -0.42 8.04
C LEU A 368 -45.93 0.35 8.50
N ALA A 369 -44.77 0.07 7.94
CA ALA A 369 -43.53 0.82 8.20
C ALA A 369 -43.69 2.30 7.82
N GLU A 370 -44.32 2.62 6.68
CA GLU A 370 -44.69 4.01 6.31
C GLU A 370 -45.50 4.73 7.41
N ASP A 371 -46.30 3.99 8.17
CA ASP A 371 -47.16 4.51 9.24
C ASP A 371 -46.48 4.43 10.63
N GLY A 372 -45.16 4.22 10.68
CA GLY A 372 -44.35 4.11 11.92
C GLY A 372 -44.39 2.75 12.61
N GLY A 373 -44.64 1.67 11.85
CA GLY A 373 -44.65 0.29 12.36
C GLY A 373 -43.23 -0.29 12.53
N THR A 374 -43.04 -1.12 13.55
CA THR A 374 -41.72 -1.69 13.95
C THR A 374 -41.62 -3.20 13.67
N ARG A 375 -42.34 -3.73 12.67
CA ARG A 375 -42.35 -5.17 12.38
C ARG A 375 -41.39 -5.46 11.25
N SER A 376 -40.58 -6.52 11.38
CA SER A 376 -39.64 -6.96 10.35
C SER A 376 -40.30 -7.06 8.97
N LEU A 377 -39.60 -6.50 7.98
CA LEU A 377 -40.03 -6.51 6.59
C LEU A 377 -40.04 -7.91 5.98
N ILE A 378 -39.33 -8.88 6.57
CA ILE A 378 -39.28 -10.28 6.13
C ILE A 378 -39.95 -11.24 7.13
N GLU A 379 -40.74 -10.71 8.07
CA GLU A 379 -41.48 -11.54 9.02
C GLU A 379 -42.35 -12.57 8.28
N GLY A 380 -42.07 -13.86 8.49
CA GLY A 380 -42.78 -14.98 7.89
C GLY A 380 -41.96 -15.85 6.93
N PHE A 381 -40.77 -15.39 6.54
CA PHE A 381 -39.75 -16.22 5.88
C PHE A 381 -38.95 -17.01 6.93
N LYS A 382 -38.51 -18.23 6.58
CA LYS A 382 -37.67 -19.08 7.43
C LYS A 382 -36.35 -19.40 6.76
N THR A 383 -36.40 -19.94 5.54
CA THR A 383 -35.17 -20.26 4.82
C THR A 383 -35.30 -19.86 3.36
N LEU A 384 -34.20 -19.41 2.80
CA LEU A 384 -33.98 -19.13 1.38
C LEU A 384 -32.97 -20.16 0.87
N SER A 385 -33.18 -20.73 -0.30
CA SER A 385 -32.18 -21.58 -0.95
C SER A 385 -32.00 -21.22 -2.41
N PHE A 386 -30.81 -21.47 -2.94
CA PHE A 386 -30.43 -21.40 -4.35
C PHE A 386 -29.29 -22.39 -4.59
N THR A 387 -28.88 -22.60 -5.84
CA THR A 387 -27.78 -23.54 -6.18
C THR A 387 -26.70 -22.80 -6.95
N VAL A 388 -25.44 -23.07 -6.63
CA VAL A 388 -24.27 -22.65 -7.41
C VAL A 388 -23.62 -23.92 -7.98
N GLY A 389 -23.77 -24.14 -9.28
CA GLY A 389 -23.33 -25.38 -9.94
C GLY A 389 -24.08 -26.61 -9.42
N GLU A 390 -23.39 -27.47 -8.66
CA GLU A 390 -23.99 -28.64 -7.99
C GLU A 390 -24.25 -28.41 -6.48
N THR A 391 -23.77 -27.30 -5.93
CA THR A 391 -23.81 -27.00 -4.49
C THR A 391 -25.08 -26.23 -4.15
N VAL A 392 -25.89 -26.77 -3.23
CA VAL A 392 -27.10 -26.11 -2.75
C VAL A 392 -26.75 -25.21 -1.57
N ILE A 393 -26.99 -23.92 -1.72
CA ILE A 393 -26.84 -22.92 -0.66
C ILE A 393 -28.18 -22.76 0.04
N SER A 394 -28.16 -22.83 1.38
CA SER A 394 -29.34 -22.71 2.22
C SER A 394 -29.08 -21.68 3.30
N VAL A 395 -29.80 -20.57 3.22
CA VAL A 395 -29.70 -19.42 4.11
C VAL A 395 -30.86 -19.44 5.10
N ASP A 396 -30.58 -19.38 6.40
CA ASP A 396 -31.60 -19.18 7.43
C ASP A 396 -31.91 -17.69 7.54
N VAL A 397 -33.18 -17.34 7.40
CA VAL A 397 -33.68 -15.96 7.45
C VAL A 397 -34.78 -15.80 8.51
N ASP A 398 -34.99 -16.81 9.36
CA ASP A 398 -36.03 -16.80 10.38
C ASP A 398 -35.70 -15.80 11.49
N GLY A 399 -36.42 -14.67 11.51
CA GLY A 399 -36.28 -13.65 12.54
C GLY A 399 -35.18 -12.62 12.28
N LEU A 400 -34.54 -12.64 11.10
CA LEU A 400 -33.65 -11.58 10.64
C LEU A 400 -34.43 -10.31 10.24
N GLU A 401 -33.73 -9.16 10.23
CA GLU A 401 -34.19 -7.98 9.52
C GLU A 401 -33.75 -8.03 8.05
N LEU A 402 -34.40 -7.23 7.18
CA LEU A 402 -34.11 -7.26 5.74
C LEU A 402 -32.69 -6.79 5.41
N SER A 403 -32.13 -5.88 6.22
CA SER A 403 -30.74 -5.40 6.14
C SER A 403 -29.72 -6.54 6.26
N ASP A 404 -30.01 -7.53 7.10
CA ASP A 404 -29.05 -8.55 7.51
C ASP A 404 -28.99 -9.74 6.52
N VAL A 405 -29.93 -9.79 5.57
CA VAL A 405 -30.05 -10.90 4.61
C VAL A 405 -28.86 -10.95 3.64
N LYS A 406 -28.24 -9.80 3.30
CA LYS A 406 -27.04 -9.77 2.45
C LYS A 406 -25.91 -10.57 3.10
N GLY A 407 -25.54 -10.21 4.34
CA GLY A 407 -24.50 -10.90 5.10
C GLY A 407 -24.83 -12.38 5.33
N ALA A 408 -26.10 -12.72 5.56
CA ALA A 408 -26.51 -14.13 5.70
C ALA A 408 -26.32 -14.95 4.41
N ILE A 409 -26.53 -14.34 3.22
CA ILE A 409 -26.25 -14.98 1.93
C ILE A 409 -24.74 -15.15 1.73
N GLU A 410 -23.96 -14.11 1.99
CA GLU A 410 -22.49 -14.12 1.86
C GLU A 410 -21.84 -15.17 2.77
N ASN A 411 -22.27 -15.24 4.04
CA ASN A 411 -21.80 -16.25 4.98
C ASN A 411 -22.11 -17.68 4.51
N ALA A 412 -23.30 -17.91 3.96
CA ALA A 412 -23.66 -19.23 3.43
C ALA A 412 -22.87 -19.61 2.16
N LEU A 413 -22.40 -18.64 1.37
CA LEU A 413 -21.50 -18.85 0.25
C LEU A 413 -20.08 -19.20 0.73
N THR A 414 -19.56 -18.45 1.70
CA THR A 414 -18.25 -18.68 2.30
C THR A 414 -18.17 -20.03 3.00
N GLU A 415 -19.20 -20.43 3.77
CA GLU A 415 -19.27 -21.74 4.43
C GLU A 415 -19.30 -22.89 3.40
N ALA A 416 -19.84 -22.63 2.21
CA ALA A 416 -19.84 -23.56 1.09
C ALA A 416 -18.53 -23.55 0.26
N GLY A 417 -17.56 -22.70 0.62
CA GLY A 417 -16.28 -22.53 -0.09
C GLY A 417 -16.42 -21.84 -1.44
N ILE A 418 -17.43 -20.99 -1.62
CA ILE A 418 -17.72 -20.29 -2.88
C ILE A 418 -17.27 -18.84 -2.78
N THR A 419 -16.24 -18.47 -3.53
CA THR A 419 -15.69 -17.10 -3.57
C THR A 419 -16.04 -16.34 -4.85
N THR A 420 -16.66 -17.01 -5.83
CA THR A 420 -16.90 -16.46 -7.18
C THR A 420 -18.24 -15.72 -7.32
N VAL A 421 -19.08 -15.71 -6.29
CA VAL A 421 -20.43 -15.12 -6.34
C VAL A 421 -20.46 -13.84 -5.50
N SER A 422 -20.69 -12.70 -6.15
CA SER A 422 -20.91 -11.42 -5.47
C SER A 422 -22.39 -11.17 -5.22
N VAL A 423 -22.72 -10.45 -4.13
CA VAL A 423 -24.09 -10.10 -3.74
C VAL A 423 -24.25 -8.57 -3.73
N GLU A 424 -25.05 -8.05 -4.65
CA GLU A 424 -25.41 -6.63 -4.69
C GLU A 424 -26.85 -6.41 -4.23
N THR A 425 -27.15 -5.18 -3.82
CA THR A 425 -28.52 -4.77 -3.47
C THR A 425 -29.08 -3.76 -4.48
N TYR A 426 -30.40 -3.73 -4.61
CA TYR A 426 -31.10 -2.71 -5.39
C TYR A 426 -32.51 -2.45 -4.82
N LEU A 427 -33.12 -1.31 -5.18
CA LEU A 427 -34.46 -0.96 -4.73
C LEU A 427 -35.53 -1.54 -5.66
N GLU A 428 -36.49 -2.28 -5.10
CA GLU A 428 -37.61 -2.87 -5.84
C GLU A 428 -38.96 -2.37 -5.26
N PRO A 429 -39.94 -1.98 -6.11
CA PRO A 429 -41.25 -1.57 -5.64
C PRO A 429 -42.12 -2.75 -5.20
N ALA A 430 -42.69 -2.66 -3.99
CA ALA A 430 -43.63 -3.66 -3.48
C ALA A 430 -45.10 -3.36 -3.86
N PHE A 431 -45.85 -4.40 -4.25
CA PHE A 431 -47.29 -4.32 -4.50
C PHE A 431 -48.06 -5.45 -3.82
N PHE A 432 -49.27 -5.15 -3.34
CA PHE A 432 -50.16 -6.19 -2.81
C PHE A 432 -50.64 -7.12 -3.93
N ALA A 433 -50.24 -8.39 -3.90
CA ALA A 433 -50.63 -9.38 -4.92
C ALA A 433 -52.11 -9.82 -4.81
N THR A 434 -52.69 -9.71 -3.62
CA THR A 434 -54.10 -10.00 -3.31
C THR A 434 -54.67 -8.94 -2.38
N ASN A 435 -55.98 -8.91 -2.19
CA ASN A 435 -56.59 -8.06 -1.17
C ASN A 435 -56.21 -8.55 0.22
N ILE A 436 -55.62 -7.68 1.06
CA ILE A 436 -55.22 -7.96 2.44
C ILE A 436 -56.12 -7.19 3.40
N TYR A 437 -56.72 -7.88 4.36
CA TYR A 437 -57.53 -7.27 5.41
C TYR A 437 -56.73 -7.20 6.72
N TYR A 438 -56.39 -6.00 7.16
CA TYR A 438 -55.68 -5.80 8.42
C TYR A 438 -56.68 -5.60 9.56
N GLU A 439 -56.83 -6.62 10.40
CA GLU A 439 -57.88 -6.68 11.43
C GLU A 439 -57.74 -5.58 12.50
N ASP A 440 -56.51 -5.17 12.81
CA ASP A 440 -56.21 -4.21 13.88
C ASP A 440 -56.71 -2.79 13.59
N THR A 441 -56.64 -2.37 12.32
CA THR A 441 -57.17 -1.06 11.88
C THR A 441 -58.52 -1.19 11.18
N GLY A 442 -58.91 -2.41 10.80
CA GLY A 442 -60.12 -2.68 10.01
C GLY A 442 -60.00 -2.23 8.55
N THR A 443 -58.79 -2.04 8.04
CA THR A 443 -58.48 -1.56 6.68
C THR A 443 -58.33 -2.73 5.71
N THR A 444 -58.78 -2.56 4.46
CA THR A 444 -58.49 -3.51 3.37
C THR A 444 -57.58 -2.83 2.37
N TYR A 445 -56.40 -3.40 2.12
CA TYR A 445 -55.51 -3.03 1.03
C TYR A 445 -55.90 -3.86 -0.20
N ASP A 446 -56.15 -3.21 -1.33
CA ASP A 446 -56.62 -3.88 -2.55
C ASP A 446 -55.46 -4.44 -3.37
N ALA A 447 -55.69 -5.55 -4.08
CA ALA A 447 -54.68 -6.10 -4.98
C ALA A 447 -54.25 -5.08 -6.05
N GLY A 448 -52.94 -4.97 -6.28
CA GLY A 448 -52.33 -4.06 -7.24
C GLY A 448 -52.06 -2.65 -6.72
N THR A 449 -52.33 -2.35 -5.44
CA THR A 449 -51.85 -1.09 -4.83
C THR A 449 -50.42 -1.24 -4.33
N ARG A 450 -49.62 -0.17 -4.44
CA ARG A 450 -48.26 -0.10 -3.88
C ARG A 450 -48.30 -0.31 -2.36
N ALA A 451 -47.32 -1.04 -1.85
CA ALA A 451 -47.29 -1.57 -0.50
C ALA A 451 -46.03 -1.12 0.22
N GLY A 452 -45.98 0.13 0.67
CA GLY A 452 -44.76 0.71 1.23
C GLY A 452 -44.02 1.61 0.24
N ASP A 453 -42.88 2.10 0.71
CA ASP A 453 -41.79 2.56 -0.14
C ASP A 453 -41.06 1.38 -0.78
N ASP A 454 -40.11 1.68 -1.67
CA ASP A 454 -39.32 0.65 -2.34
C ASP A 454 -38.41 -0.03 -1.32
N TYR A 455 -38.21 -1.34 -1.45
CA TYR A 455 -37.47 -2.15 -0.48
C TYR A 455 -36.19 -2.73 -1.10
N THR A 456 -35.22 -3.05 -0.25
CA THR A 456 -33.95 -3.65 -0.66
C THR A 456 -34.16 -5.10 -1.13
N ALA A 457 -33.77 -5.39 -2.38
CA ALA A 457 -33.71 -6.71 -2.98
C ALA A 457 -32.27 -7.07 -3.35
N PHE A 458 -32.02 -8.33 -3.71
CA PHE A 458 -30.65 -8.85 -3.89
C PHE A 458 -30.41 -9.35 -5.32
N ARG A 459 -29.22 -9.06 -5.85
CA ARG A 459 -28.73 -9.57 -7.13
C ARG A 459 -27.41 -10.28 -6.90
N LEU A 460 -27.40 -11.58 -7.18
CA LEU A 460 -26.20 -12.40 -7.15
C LEU A 460 -25.62 -12.47 -8.55
N THR A 461 -24.31 -12.31 -8.68
CA THR A 461 -23.57 -12.46 -9.95
C THR A 461 -22.43 -13.46 -9.74
N ASN A 462 -22.39 -14.54 -10.52
CA ASN A 462 -21.28 -15.48 -10.51
C ASN A 462 -20.29 -15.14 -11.62
N THR A 463 -19.04 -14.87 -11.22
CA THR A 463 -17.91 -14.72 -12.14
C THR A 463 -17.31 -16.07 -12.53
N GLY A 464 -17.62 -17.14 -11.78
CA GLY A 464 -17.18 -18.51 -12.04
C GLY A 464 -17.95 -19.23 -13.16
N SER A 465 -17.51 -20.44 -13.46
CA SER A 465 -18.07 -21.29 -14.54
C SER A 465 -19.42 -21.95 -14.20
N GLU A 466 -19.78 -21.88 -12.92
CA GLU A 466 -20.94 -22.54 -12.33
C GLU A 466 -22.22 -21.74 -12.58
N GLU A 467 -23.35 -22.44 -12.77
CA GLU A 467 -24.64 -21.77 -12.92
C GLU A 467 -25.26 -21.39 -11.57
N LEU A 468 -25.77 -20.17 -11.47
CA LEU A 468 -26.71 -19.80 -10.42
C LEU A 468 -28.10 -20.29 -10.82
N VAL A 469 -28.70 -21.14 -10.00
CA VAL A 469 -30.02 -21.72 -10.26
C VAL A 469 -30.99 -21.38 -9.15
N GLU A 470 -32.20 -20.99 -9.53
CA GLU A 470 -33.28 -20.72 -8.58
C GLU A 470 -33.51 -21.91 -7.63
N GLY A 471 -33.65 -21.62 -6.34
CA GLY A 471 -34.03 -22.59 -5.31
C GLY A 471 -35.43 -22.33 -4.77
N SER A 472 -35.56 -22.18 -3.45
CA SER A 472 -36.88 -22.15 -2.81
C SER A 472 -36.92 -21.35 -1.53
N PHE A 473 -38.13 -20.93 -1.14
CA PHE A 473 -38.39 -20.30 0.15
C PHE A 473 -39.20 -21.24 1.05
N THR A 474 -38.75 -21.39 2.30
CA THR A 474 -39.56 -21.99 3.38
C THR A 474 -40.18 -20.88 4.20
N LEU A 475 -41.46 -21.01 4.52
CA LEU A 475 -42.24 -20.01 5.25
C LEU A 475 -42.66 -20.53 6.65
N ALA A 476 -42.86 -19.62 7.59
CA ALA A 476 -43.32 -19.94 8.95
C ALA A 476 -44.76 -20.52 8.98
N ASP A 477 -45.04 -21.38 9.97
CA ASP A 477 -46.36 -22.03 10.08
C ASP A 477 -47.46 -21.01 10.39
N GLY A 478 -48.43 -20.86 9.49
CA GLY A 478 -49.47 -19.84 9.56
C GLY A 478 -49.27 -18.61 8.66
N ALA A 479 -48.10 -18.43 8.03
CA ALA A 479 -47.75 -17.29 7.18
C ALA A 479 -48.50 -17.23 5.80
N ARG A 480 -49.60 -17.97 5.65
CA ARG A 480 -50.36 -18.08 4.38
C ARG A 480 -51.37 -16.94 4.16
N ASP A 481 -51.19 -15.79 4.81
CA ASP A 481 -52.18 -14.70 4.82
C ASP A 481 -52.19 -13.84 3.54
N GLY A 482 -51.37 -14.20 2.54
CA GLY A 482 -51.30 -13.52 1.24
C GLY A 482 -50.45 -12.24 1.23
N SER A 483 -49.91 -11.84 2.38
CA SER A 483 -49.07 -10.65 2.55
C SER A 483 -47.61 -10.83 2.16
N LEU A 484 -47.13 -12.07 1.99
CA LEU A 484 -45.75 -12.35 1.57
C LEU A 484 -45.64 -12.35 0.04
N ALA A 485 -44.69 -11.58 -0.48
CA ALA A 485 -44.31 -11.56 -1.89
C ALA A 485 -42.85 -11.98 -2.00
N TYR A 486 -42.55 -12.93 -2.89
CA TYR A 486 -41.20 -13.40 -3.10
C TYR A 486 -41.05 -14.00 -4.51
N SER A 487 -39.86 -13.87 -5.08
CA SER A 487 -39.47 -14.49 -6.34
C SER A 487 -37.97 -14.74 -6.37
N GLN A 488 -37.58 -15.70 -7.19
CA GLN A 488 -36.23 -15.86 -7.69
C GLN A 488 -36.29 -15.87 -9.22
N ASP A 489 -35.33 -15.26 -9.88
CA ASP A 489 -35.20 -15.29 -11.34
C ASP A 489 -33.72 -15.43 -11.70
N ASP A 490 -33.37 -16.58 -12.28
CA ASP A 490 -32.02 -16.92 -12.72
C ASP A 490 -31.81 -16.60 -14.20
N SER A 491 -30.62 -16.11 -14.52
CA SER A 491 -30.13 -15.92 -15.88
C SER A 491 -28.87 -16.75 -16.06
N ALA A 492 -28.90 -17.62 -17.07
CA ALA A 492 -27.82 -18.55 -17.35
C ALA A 492 -26.50 -17.83 -17.69
N SER A 493 -25.39 -18.48 -17.36
CA SER A 493 -24.06 -18.07 -17.80
C SER A 493 -23.95 -18.00 -19.33
N SER A 494 -23.04 -17.16 -19.80
CA SER A 494 -22.64 -17.11 -21.20
C SER A 494 -21.21 -17.60 -21.38
N ILE A 495 -20.94 -18.25 -22.51
CA ILE A 495 -19.57 -18.55 -22.92
C ILE A 495 -18.94 -17.25 -23.41
N VAL A 496 -17.84 -16.86 -22.78
CA VAL A 496 -16.96 -15.76 -23.18
C VAL A 496 -15.60 -16.38 -23.51
N ALA A 497 -14.98 -15.94 -24.59
CA ALA A 497 -13.61 -16.36 -24.91
C ALA A 497 -12.65 -15.64 -23.95
N ASP A 498 -11.67 -16.37 -23.43
CA ASP A 498 -10.59 -15.75 -22.66
C ASP A 498 -9.68 -14.93 -23.61
N PRO A 499 -8.98 -13.90 -23.15
CA PRO A 499 -8.06 -13.15 -24.01
C PRO A 499 -6.97 -14.07 -24.59
N VAL A 500 -6.64 -13.89 -25.87
CA VAL A 500 -5.48 -14.54 -26.48
C VAL A 500 -4.22 -14.01 -25.79
N THR A 501 -3.47 -14.94 -25.21
CA THR A 501 -2.32 -14.65 -24.35
C THR A 501 -1.05 -15.28 -24.92
N VAL A 502 0.11 -14.66 -24.70
CA VAL A 502 1.43 -15.24 -25.05
C VAL A 502 2.44 -15.00 -23.93
N GLN A 503 3.41 -15.92 -23.79
CA GLN A 503 4.53 -15.76 -22.87
C GLN A 503 5.70 -15.07 -23.58
N VAL A 504 6.39 -14.17 -22.90
CA VAL A 504 7.56 -13.46 -23.40
C VAL A 504 8.69 -13.58 -22.39
N GLU A 505 9.91 -13.90 -22.83
CA GLU A 505 11.11 -13.83 -22.00
C GLU A 505 12.10 -12.80 -22.57
N LEU A 506 12.47 -11.84 -21.74
CA LEU A 506 13.47 -10.81 -22.07
C LEU A 506 14.73 -11.05 -21.25
N HIS A 507 15.87 -11.19 -21.90
CA HIS A 507 17.15 -11.39 -21.22
C HIS A 507 18.22 -10.50 -21.84
N LYS A 508 18.56 -9.41 -21.14
CA LYS A 508 19.56 -8.44 -21.60
C LYS A 508 19.29 -7.95 -23.03
N VAL A 509 18.05 -7.53 -23.29
CA VAL A 509 17.66 -6.94 -24.57
C VAL A 509 18.35 -5.59 -24.71
N GLY A 510 19.16 -5.43 -25.76
CA GLY A 510 19.98 -4.25 -25.97
C GLY A 510 21.09 -4.05 -24.93
N ARG A 511 21.91 -3.01 -25.13
CA ARG A 511 23.01 -2.62 -24.22
C ARG A 511 22.90 -1.14 -23.87
N HIS A 512 22.81 -0.82 -22.58
CA HIS A 512 22.82 0.57 -22.08
C HIS A 512 21.74 1.48 -22.69
N GLY A 513 20.51 0.97 -22.89
CA GLY A 513 19.36 1.81 -23.28
C GLY A 513 18.98 1.82 -24.76
N GLU A 514 19.39 0.83 -25.56
CA GLU A 514 19.36 0.93 -27.03
C GLU A 514 18.88 -0.37 -27.71
N GLY A 515 17.96 -1.13 -27.11
CA GLY A 515 17.40 -2.34 -27.75
C GLY A 515 16.18 -2.02 -28.63
N GLY A 516 15.92 -2.91 -29.61
CA GLY A 516 14.90 -2.73 -30.64
C GLY A 516 13.47 -3.00 -30.20
N ASN A 517 12.57 -3.09 -31.17
CA ASN A 517 11.14 -3.27 -31.02
C ASN A 517 10.75 -4.75 -30.93
N LEU A 518 9.74 -5.03 -30.11
CA LEU A 518 9.08 -6.33 -30.02
C LEU A 518 7.64 -6.23 -30.53
N VAL A 519 7.33 -6.99 -31.58
CA VAL A 519 5.97 -7.07 -32.15
C VAL A 519 5.52 -8.52 -32.17
N ILE A 520 4.38 -8.84 -31.54
CA ILE A 520 3.82 -10.20 -31.53
C ILE A 520 2.32 -10.14 -31.85
N GLY A 521 1.86 -10.87 -32.86
CA GLY A 521 0.42 -10.90 -33.17
C GLY A 521 0.04 -11.83 -34.32
N GLY A 522 -1.18 -11.71 -34.83
CA GLY A 522 -1.68 -12.46 -35.98
C GLY A 522 -1.20 -11.92 -37.33
N LYS A 523 -0.98 -12.82 -38.28
CA LYS A 523 -0.62 -12.48 -39.66
C LYS A 523 -1.84 -12.10 -40.50
N SER A 524 -2.20 -10.82 -40.53
CA SER A 524 -3.30 -10.35 -41.40
C SER A 524 -3.00 -10.53 -42.91
N HIS A 525 -4.03 -10.93 -43.68
CA HIS A 525 -3.91 -11.10 -45.14
C HIS A 525 -3.78 -9.78 -45.92
N ASP A 526 -4.23 -8.66 -45.35
CA ASP A 526 -4.21 -7.32 -45.96
C ASP A 526 -4.06 -6.14 -44.99
N GLY A 527 -3.73 -6.41 -43.71
CA GLY A 527 -3.49 -5.41 -42.67
C GLY A 527 -4.74 -4.75 -42.10
N LEU A 528 -5.94 -5.27 -42.42
CA LEU A 528 -7.24 -4.73 -41.97
C LEU A 528 -8.20 -5.81 -41.47
N GLU A 529 -7.87 -7.08 -41.67
CA GLU A 529 -8.64 -8.26 -41.27
C GLU A 529 -7.66 -9.26 -40.62
N GLY A 530 -7.52 -9.24 -39.30
CA GLY A 530 -6.68 -10.14 -38.50
C GLY A 530 -6.89 -9.86 -37.01
N GLU A 531 -6.67 -10.84 -36.14
CA GLU A 531 -6.72 -10.69 -34.68
C GLU A 531 -5.28 -10.52 -34.16
N GLY A 532 -5.07 -9.63 -33.20
CA GLY A 532 -3.85 -9.52 -32.42
C GLY A 532 -3.90 -10.40 -31.17
N ILE A 533 -2.83 -10.34 -30.38
CA ILE A 533 -2.76 -10.92 -29.05
C ILE A 533 -3.10 -9.82 -28.04
N GLU A 534 -4.01 -10.12 -27.11
CA GLU A 534 -4.52 -9.15 -26.15
C GLU A 534 -3.67 -9.07 -24.87
N VAL A 535 -2.99 -10.16 -24.49
CA VAL A 535 -2.22 -10.22 -23.22
C VAL A 535 -0.80 -10.73 -23.42
N PHE A 536 0.18 -9.96 -22.93
CA PHE A 536 1.58 -10.36 -22.89
C PHE A 536 2.02 -10.66 -21.45
N ASN A 537 2.45 -11.90 -21.19
CA ASN A 537 3.07 -12.29 -19.92
C ASN A 537 4.59 -12.29 -20.05
N VAL A 538 5.21 -11.19 -19.64
CA VAL A 538 6.64 -10.91 -19.76
C VAL A 538 7.39 -11.35 -18.50
N THR A 539 8.40 -12.19 -18.68
CA THR A 539 9.39 -12.53 -17.65
C THR A 539 10.72 -11.85 -17.99
N VAL A 540 11.23 -11.04 -17.07
CA VAL A 540 12.54 -10.37 -17.22
C VAL A 540 13.60 -11.19 -16.47
N LEU A 541 14.60 -11.65 -17.22
CA LEU A 541 15.65 -12.54 -16.75
C LEU A 541 16.97 -11.80 -16.48
N GLY A 542 17.69 -12.24 -15.45
CA GLY A 542 19.02 -11.71 -15.11
C GLY A 542 19.02 -10.81 -13.86
N GLY A 543 20.19 -10.23 -13.59
CA GLY A 543 20.39 -9.27 -12.50
C GLY A 543 20.69 -7.87 -13.02
N THR A 544 21.00 -6.93 -12.12
CA THR A 544 21.18 -5.49 -12.40
C THR A 544 22.20 -5.18 -13.51
N GLU A 545 23.19 -6.06 -13.73
CA GLU A 545 24.20 -5.95 -14.81
C GLU A 545 23.71 -6.43 -16.19
N LYS A 546 22.45 -6.85 -16.30
CA LYS A 546 21.81 -7.37 -17.51
C LYS A 546 20.41 -6.74 -17.73
N PRO A 547 20.31 -5.40 -17.75
CA PRO A 547 19.02 -4.73 -17.98
C PRO A 547 18.48 -5.05 -19.37
N SER A 548 17.15 -5.10 -19.51
CA SER A 548 16.45 -5.25 -20.78
C SER A 548 15.85 -3.92 -21.20
N ASN A 549 16.14 -3.47 -22.42
CA ASN A 549 15.72 -2.19 -22.95
C ASN A 549 15.03 -2.42 -24.30
N LEU A 550 13.77 -2.02 -24.44
CA LEU A 550 12.98 -2.12 -25.66
C LEU A 550 12.68 -0.71 -26.20
N GLY A 551 12.57 -0.57 -27.51
CA GLY A 551 11.94 0.60 -28.14
C GLY A 551 10.44 0.59 -27.81
N GLN A 552 9.72 -0.32 -28.46
CA GLN A 552 8.30 -0.56 -28.25
C GLN A 552 8.00 -2.03 -27.97
N ILE A 553 6.85 -2.27 -27.34
CA ILE A 553 6.22 -3.58 -27.25
C ILE A 553 4.78 -3.47 -27.78
N THR A 554 4.47 -4.16 -28.87
CA THR A 554 3.16 -4.00 -29.55
C THR A 554 2.57 -5.31 -30.01
N SER A 555 1.25 -5.29 -30.18
CA SER A 555 0.48 -6.35 -30.83
C SER A 555 -0.07 -5.87 -32.17
N THR A 556 -0.32 -6.80 -33.09
CA THR A 556 -0.93 -6.43 -34.37
C THR A 556 -2.32 -5.82 -34.17
N ASN A 557 -2.68 -4.88 -35.06
CA ASN A 557 -3.95 -4.16 -35.04
C ASN A 557 -4.24 -3.29 -33.79
N GLY A 558 -3.29 -3.17 -32.86
CA GLY A 558 -3.50 -2.43 -31.61
C GLY A 558 -4.41 -3.16 -30.63
N ASP A 559 -4.46 -4.50 -30.70
CA ASP A 559 -5.30 -5.33 -29.83
C ASP A 559 -4.67 -5.59 -28.44
N LEU A 560 -3.47 -5.08 -28.17
CA LEU A 560 -2.78 -5.26 -26.88
C LEU A 560 -3.53 -4.50 -25.77
N GLU A 561 -4.03 -5.22 -24.78
CA GLU A 561 -4.81 -4.66 -23.67
C GLU A 561 -4.06 -4.75 -22.34
N THR A 562 -3.32 -5.84 -22.11
CA THR A 562 -2.63 -6.08 -20.83
C THR A 562 -1.20 -6.56 -21.02
N ILE A 563 -0.28 -5.99 -20.24
CA ILE A 563 1.09 -6.48 -20.10
C ILE A 563 1.32 -6.84 -18.63
N ASN A 564 1.57 -8.11 -18.35
CA ASN A 564 2.00 -8.59 -17.04
C ASN A 564 3.51 -8.76 -17.04
N VAL A 565 4.23 -8.14 -16.11
CA VAL A 565 5.68 -8.22 -15.97
C VAL A 565 6.06 -8.83 -14.64
N VAL A 566 6.91 -9.85 -14.68
CA VAL A 566 7.48 -10.47 -13.49
C VAL A 566 8.99 -10.64 -13.62
N SER A 567 9.70 -10.62 -12.50
CA SER A 567 11.11 -11.04 -12.49
C SER A 567 11.24 -12.56 -12.52
N GLU A 568 12.41 -13.05 -12.93
CA GLU A 568 12.78 -14.46 -12.87
C GLU A 568 12.42 -15.14 -11.54
N ALA A 569 11.62 -16.21 -11.60
CA ALA A 569 11.15 -16.94 -10.43
C ALA A 569 12.30 -17.67 -9.69
N GLY A 570 12.20 -17.74 -8.35
CA GLY A 570 13.12 -18.50 -7.51
C GLY A 570 14.48 -17.85 -7.26
N ARG A 571 14.66 -16.61 -7.72
CA ARG A 571 15.84 -15.80 -7.41
C ARG A 571 15.77 -15.28 -5.97
N THR A 572 16.90 -15.31 -5.25
CA THR A 572 16.95 -14.96 -3.82
C THR A 572 18.10 -14.01 -3.46
N ASP A 573 18.86 -13.53 -4.43
CA ASP A 573 20.02 -12.67 -4.21
C ASP A 573 19.67 -11.18 -4.15
N GLY A 574 18.41 -10.81 -4.43
CA GLY A 574 17.93 -9.43 -4.46
C GLY A 574 18.48 -8.61 -5.63
N ASP A 575 19.12 -9.26 -6.62
CA ASP A 575 19.77 -8.63 -7.76
C ASP A 575 18.95 -8.89 -9.02
N TYR A 576 17.98 -8.03 -9.31
CA TYR A 576 17.05 -8.18 -10.43
C TYR A 576 17.41 -7.25 -11.61
N ALA A 577 17.20 -7.73 -12.84
CA ALA A 577 17.38 -6.91 -14.03
C ALA A 577 16.28 -5.84 -14.14
N SER A 578 16.65 -4.62 -14.53
CA SER A 578 15.68 -3.57 -14.85
C SER A 578 15.05 -3.76 -16.23
N LEU A 579 13.88 -3.14 -16.43
CA LEU A 579 13.15 -3.11 -17.69
C LEU A 579 12.91 -1.65 -18.09
N THR A 580 13.30 -1.31 -19.31
CA THR A 580 13.00 0.00 -19.91
C THR A 580 12.23 -0.18 -21.21
N ILE A 581 11.10 0.48 -21.36
CA ILE A 581 10.33 0.58 -22.61
C ILE A 581 10.24 2.06 -22.98
N ARG A 582 11.00 2.45 -24.02
CA ARG A 582 11.32 3.87 -24.28
C ARG A 582 10.27 4.62 -25.08
N GLY A 583 9.63 3.91 -26.01
CA GLY A 583 9.04 4.49 -27.21
C GLY A 583 10.10 4.81 -28.28
N GLU A 584 9.66 5.28 -29.44
CA GLU A 584 10.50 5.49 -30.62
C GLU A 584 10.69 6.98 -30.94
N SER A 585 11.94 7.45 -30.88
CA SER A 585 12.30 8.82 -31.25
C SER A 585 12.45 9.03 -32.77
N ASP A 586 11.38 8.79 -33.55
CA ASP A 586 11.26 9.05 -35.02
C ASP A 586 12.61 9.05 -35.77
N HIS A 587 13.37 7.95 -35.70
CA HIS A 587 14.67 7.87 -36.38
C HIS A 587 14.52 7.65 -37.89
N ASP A 588 13.28 7.42 -38.36
CA ASP A 588 12.97 6.97 -39.72
C ASP A 588 12.04 7.88 -40.53
N ASN A 589 11.88 9.15 -40.14
CA ASN A 589 11.21 10.17 -40.97
C ASN A 589 12.02 10.61 -42.20
N VAL A 590 12.41 9.65 -43.05
CA VAL A 590 12.94 9.90 -44.38
C VAL A 590 11.82 10.03 -45.41
N ASP A 591 10.58 9.66 -45.08
CA ASP A 591 9.41 9.94 -45.90
C ASP A 591 8.37 10.72 -45.10
N GLY A 592 8.31 12.05 -45.33
CA GLY A 592 7.43 13.04 -44.68
C GLY A 592 5.92 12.78 -44.86
N SER A 593 5.50 11.63 -44.37
CA SER A 593 4.17 11.10 -44.22
C SER A 593 3.81 11.35 -42.77
N ASN A 594 2.81 12.21 -42.58
CA ASN A 594 2.17 12.51 -41.31
C ASN A 594 1.57 11.24 -40.69
N THR A 595 2.39 10.41 -40.05
CA THR A 595 1.95 9.38 -39.10
C THR A 595 1.41 10.11 -37.86
N THR A 596 0.39 9.52 -37.28
CA THR A 596 -0.32 10.08 -36.14
C THR A 596 0.59 9.98 -34.90
N PRO A 597 0.53 10.93 -33.95
CA PRO A 597 1.46 11.00 -32.81
C PRO A 597 1.58 9.72 -31.94
N ASN A 598 0.57 8.84 -32.01
CA ASN A 598 0.40 7.65 -31.18
C ASN A 598 1.28 6.45 -31.59
N ASP A 599 1.72 6.34 -32.84
CA ASP A 599 2.42 5.14 -33.33
C ASP A 599 3.86 5.00 -32.78
N ALA A 600 4.40 6.06 -32.16
CA ALA A 600 5.75 6.11 -31.59
C ALA A 600 5.79 5.83 -30.07
N THR A 601 4.62 5.74 -29.42
CA THR A 601 4.52 5.51 -27.97
C THR A 601 5.06 4.13 -27.58
N PRO A 602 5.45 3.89 -26.32
CA PRO A 602 5.95 2.59 -25.84
C PRO A 602 5.10 1.36 -26.23
N PHE A 603 3.78 1.56 -26.39
CA PHE A 603 2.81 0.49 -26.69
C PHE A 603 2.14 0.62 -28.07
N GLY A 604 2.52 1.63 -28.88
CA GLY A 604 1.99 1.90 -30.22
C GLY A 604 0.51 2.36 -30.28
N SER A 605 -0.25 2.14 -29.21
CA SER A 605 -1.64 2.54 -29.01
C SER A 605 -1.97 2.62 -27.52
N ASN A 606 -3.24 2.85 -27.19
CA ASN A 606 -3.75 2.75 -25.82
C ASN A 606 -3.47 1.35 -25.25
N LEU A 607 -3.19 1.29 -23.95
CA LEU A 607 -3.03 0.04 -23.20
C LEU A 607 -3.97 0.10 -22.00
N GLY A 608 -4.73 -0.97 -21.74
CA GLY A 608 -5.64 -1.04 -20.59
C GLY A 608 -4.90 -1.16 -19.27
N GLU A 609 -3.95 -2.09 -19.16
CA GLU A 609 -3.22 -2.35 -17.91
C GLU A 609 -1.74 -2.71 -18.16
N PHE A 610 -0.85 -2.10 -17.38
CA PHE A 610 0.54 -2.52 -17.22
C PHE A 610 0.76 -2.99 -15.78
N ASN A 611 0.84 -4.30 -15.57
CA ASN A 611 0.94 -4.92 -14.26
C ASN A 611 2.33 -5.49 -14.01
N ALA A 612 3.13 -4.76 -13.23
CA ALA A 612 4.48 -5.10 -12.79
C ALA A 612 4.55 -5.38 -11.27
N ALA A 613 3.44 -5.76 -10.63
CA ALA A 613 3.42 -6.05 -9.19
C ALA A 613 4.39 -7.20 -8.78
N GLY A 614 4.66 -8.13 -9.69
CA GLY A 614 5.62 -9.22 -9.48
C GLY A 614 7.04 -8.94 -9.99
N PHE A 615 7.34 -7.69 -10.37
CA PHE A 615 8.63 -7.29 -10.92
C PHE A 615 9.44 -6.48 -9.90
N TYR A 616 10.63 -6.98 -9.56
CA TYR A 616 11.47 -6.47 -8.48
C TYR A 616 12.68 -5.65 -8.98
N GLY A 617 12.82 -5.44 -10.30
CA GLY A 617 13.85 -4.58 -10.89
C GLY A 617 13.33 -3.18 -11.14
N ASP A 618 14.22 -2.22 -11.44
CA ASP A 618 13.80 -0.86 -11.79
C ASP A 618 12.99 -0.88 -13.11
N LEU A 619 11.91 -0.09 -13.16
CA LEU A 619 11.01 0.00 -14.29
C LEU A 619 11.05 1.42 -14.87
N THR A 620 11.34 1.56 -16.16
CA THR A 620 11.26 2.84 -16.87
C THR A 620 10.29 2.74 -18.03
N LEU A 621 9.26 3.59 -18.05
CA LEU A 621 8.28 3.69 -19.12
C LEU A 621 8.26 5.11 -19.71
N GLY A 622 8.50 5.20 -21.02
CA GLY A 622 8.26 6.41 -21.79
C GLY A 622 9.35 7.48 -21.73
N ASN A 623 10.63 7.12 -21.62
CA ASN A 623 11.73 8.12 -21.51
C ASN A 623 12.23 8.73 -22.85
N GLU A 624 11.86 8.17 -24.01
CA GLU A 624 12.08 8.81 -25.32
C GLU A 624 10.81 9.49 -25.84
N THR A 625 9.68 8.80 -25.69
CA THR A 625 8.35 9.33 -25.94
C THR A 625 7.42 8.90 -24.82
N ARG A 626 6.56 9.81 -24.35
CA ARG A 626 5.58 9.52 -23.30
C ARG A 626 4.66 8.33 -23.64
N VAL A 627 4.15 7.70 -22.60
CA VAL A 627 3.03 6.76 -22.67
C VAL A 627 1.73 7.55 -22.90
N ASP A 628 0.90 7.16 -23.88
CA ASP A 628 -0.39 7.82 -24.12
C ASP A 628 -1.56 6.89 -23.75
N ASN A 629 -2.54 7.38 -23.00
CA ASN A 629 -3.81 6.70 -22.67
C ASN A 629 -3.62 5.29 -22.06
N LEU A 630 -2.78 5.20 -21.02
CA LEU A 630 -2.70 4.00 -20.20
C LEU A 630 -3.92 3.96 -19.25
N GLY A 631 -4.60 2.83 -19.11
CA GLY A 631 -5.61 2.69 -18.07
C GLY A 631 -4.95 2.68 -16.69
N THR A 632 -4.37 1.55 -16.31
CA THR A 632 -3.77 1.36 -14.99
C THR A 632 -2.30 0.94 -15.08
N LEU A 633 -1.44 1.57 -14.27
CA LEU A 633 -0.07 1.12 -13.97
C LEU A 633 -0.02 0.56 -12.54
N ILE A 634 0.37 -0.71 -12.39
CA ILE A 634 0.60 -1.35 -11.08
C ILE A 634 2.06 -1.76 -10.98
N ALA A 635 2.88 -1.10 -10.16
CA ALA A 635 4.33 -1.30 -10.11
C ALA A 635 4.89 -1.49 -8.68
N ASN A 636 4.14 -2.17 -7.82
CA ASN A 636 4.45 -2.27 -6.37
C ASN A 636 5.53 -3.32 -6.04
N GLY A 637 6.20 -3.91 -7.04
CA GLY A 637 7.13 -5.02 -6.87
C GLY A 637 8.46 -4.64 -6.22
N GLY A 638 8.79 -3.35 -6.09
CA GLY A 638 9.83 -2.84 -5.19
C GLY A 638 11.13 -2.35 -5.84
N GLY A 639 11.23 -2.34 -7.17
CA GLY A 639 12.23 -1.54 -7.88
C GLY A 639 11.74 -0.09 -8.07
N ALA A 640 12.65 0.84 -8.36
CA ALA A 640 12.28 2.22 -8.63
C ALA A 640 11.54 2.35 -9.97
N VAL A 641 10.53 3.20 -10.03
CA VAL A 641 9.68 3.46 -11.20
C VAL A 641 9.99 4.85 -11.75
N GLU A 642 10.32 4.92 -13.04
CA GLU A 642 10.38 6.16 -13.81
C GLU A 642 9.28 6.11 -14.87
N PHE A 643 8.27 6.97 -14.73
CA PHE A 643 7.10 7.00 -15.60
C PHE A 643 6.92 8.39 -16.22
N TRP A 644 6.81 8.44 -17.55
CA TRP A 644 6.41 9.64 -18.28
C TRP A 644 5.21 9.34 -19.17
N GLY A 645 4.04 9.92 -18.85
CA GLY A 645 2.78 9.62 -19.52
C GLY A 645 1.86 10.82 -19.79
N ASP A 646 0.72 10.52 -20.42
CA ASP A 646 -0.35 11.43 -20.80
C ASP A 646 -1.71 10.69 -20.75
N ASN A 647 -2.64 11.18 -19.93
CA ASN A 647 -3.98 10.61 -19.66
C ASN A 647 -3.97 9.18 -19.12
N THR A 648 -3.16 8.91 -18.09
CA THR A 648 -3.19 7.66 -17.34
C THR A 648 -4.32 7.68 -16.31
N THR A 649 -5.15 6.63 -16.19
CA THR A 649 -6.28 6.66 -15.24
C THR A 649 -5.83 6.39 -13.79
N GLU A 650 -4.93 5.44 -13.59
CA GLU A 650 -4.48 5.04 -12.25
C GLU A 650 -3.00 4.64 -12.28
N ILE A 651 -2.24 5.11 -11.29
CA ILE A 651 -0.83 4.78 -11.10
C ILE A 651 -0.64 4.33 -9.65
N THR A 652 -0.12 3.12 -9.46
CA THR A 652 0.29 2.61 -8.15
C THR A 652 1.73 2.14 -8.20
N THR A 653 2.56 2.59 -7.26
CA THR A 653 3.98 2.20 -7.17
C THR A 653 4.36 1.67 -5.78
N GLY A 654 5.64 1.33 -5.62
CA GLY A 654 6.14 0.56 -4.47
C GLY A 654 6.82 1.41 -3.40
N ALA A 655 7.67 0.76 -2.60
CA ALA A 655 8.44 1.37 -1.52
C ALA A 655 9.82 1.93 -1.95
N ALA A 656 10.02 2.16 -3.25
CA ALA A 656 11.27 2.67 -3.81
C ALA A 656 11.09 4.14 -4.21
N ALA A 657 12.18 4.90 -4.30
CA ALA A 657 12.11 6.29 -4.74
C ALA A 657 11.73 6.37 -6.23
N ASP A 658 10.52 6.83 -6.49
CA ASP A 658 9.86 6.83 -7.78
C ASP A 658 9.81 8.23 -8.40
N TYR A 659 9.77 8.29 -9.73
CA TYR A 659 9.65 9.52 -10.51
C TYR A 659 8.47 9.40 -11.46
N ILE A 660 7.42 10.16 -11.19
CA ILE A 660 6.18 10.18 -11.97
C ILE A 660 6.06 11.56 -12.61
N ASN A 661 5.99 11.60 -13.93
CA ASN A 661 5.73 12.81 -14.68
C ASN A 661 4.53 12.55 -15.59
N GLU A 662 3.39 13.11 -15.21
CA GLU A 662 2.12 12.81 -15.85
C GLU A 662 1.40 14.08 -16.27
N VAL A 663 1.02 14.12 -17.54
CA VAL A 663 0.11 15.15 -18.07
C VAL A 663 -1.29 14.56 -18.00
N ASN A 664 -2.13 15.00 -17.06
CA ASN A 664 -3.35 14.26 -16.76
C ASN A 664 -4.66 15.06 -16.77
N THR A 665 -5.70 14.33 -17.12
CA THR A 665 -7.10 14.62 -16.84
C THR A 665 -7.64 13.51 -15.91
N GLY A 666 -7.38 13.64 -14.61
CA GLY A 666 -8.06 12.85 -13.58
C GLY A 666 -7.46 11.50 -13.16
N ALA A 667 -6.13 11.41 -13.04
CA ALA A 667 -5.50 10.23 -12.43
C ALA A 667 -5.76 10.11 -10.93
N GLU A 668 -5.78 8.86 -10.47
CA GLU A 668 -5.42 8.49 -9.10
C GLU A 668 -3.96 8.03 -9.07
N ILE A 669 -3.09 8.74 -8.34
CA ILE A 669 -1.67 8.45 -8.20
C ILE A 669 -1.43 8.05 -6.74
N ASN A 670 -1.00 6.81 -6.52
CA ASN A 670 -0.69 6.27 -5.21
C ASN A 670 0.76 5.76 -5.21
N THR A 671 1.69 6.54 -4.66
CA THR A 671 3.06 6.06 -4.42
C THR A 671 3.13 5.39 -3.06
N GLY A 672 3.99 4.38 -2.94
CA GLY A 672 4.01 3.53 -1.75
C GLY A 672 4.84 4.18 -0.64
N GLY A 673 6.14 4.00 -0.68
CA GLY A 673 7.04 4.77 0.15
C GLY A 673 8.33 4.99 -0.61
N GLY A 674 9.23 5.83 -0.12
CA GLY A 674 10.33 6.26 -0.95
C GLY A 674 10.58 7.74 -0.73
N ASN A 675 11.39 8.33 -1.60
CA ASN A 675 11.46 9.77 -1.68
C ASN A 675 11.04 10.08 -3.11
N ASP A 676 9.75 10.22 -3.28
CA ASP A 676 9.07 10.18 -4.57
C ASP A 676 9.00 11.59 -5.15
N THR A 677 9.03 11.67 -6.47
CA THR A 677 8.85 12.92 -7.20
C THR A 677 7.68 12.77 -8.14
N ILE A 678 6.62 13.50 -7.85
CA ILE A 678 5.35 13.47 -8.57
C ILE A 678 5.16 14.83 -9.23
N ILE A 679 5.16 14.84 -10.56
CA ILE A 679 4.95 16.05 -11.36
C ILE A 679 3.66 15.84 -12.14
N VAL A 680 2.68 16.70 -11.91
CA VAL A 680 1.38 16.62 -12.56
C VAL A 680 1.05 17.93 -13.24
N ASP A 681 0.61 17.85 -14.49
CA ASP A 681 -0.10 18.93 -15.18
C ASP A 681 -1.59 18.57 -15.17
N ALA A 682 -2.35 19.19 -14.25
CA ALA A 682 -3.77 18.93 -14.06
C ALA A 682 -4.58 19.75 -15.09
N ASP A 683 -5.14 19.08 -16.10
CA ASP A 683 -6.07 19.68 -17.07
C ASP A 683 -7.52 19.52 -16.56
N VAL A 684 -8.53 19.51 -17.45
CA VAL A 684 -9.98 19.60 -17.18
C VAL A 684 -10.65 18.69 -16.12
N ASP A 685 -9.99 17.66 -15.58
CA ASP A 685 -10.59 16.66 -14.67
C ASP A 685 -9.76 16.47 -13.38
N GLY A 686 -10.41 16.26 -12.23
CA GLY A 686 -9.79 16.28 -10.90
C GLY A 686 -8.82 15.13 -10.62
N VAL A 687 -7.62 15.45 -10.15
CA VAL A 687 -6.52 14.51 -9.83
C VAL A 687 -6.48 14.22 -8.33
N SER A 688 -6.20 12.98 -7.96
CA SER A 688 -5.92 12.57 -6.58
C SER A 688 -4.50 12.01 -6.47
N ILE A 689 -3.73 12.49 -5.50
CA ILE A 689 -2.35 12.07 -5.24
C ILE A 689 -2.26 11.61 -3.79
N ASN A 690 -1.72 10.41 -3.56
CA ASN A 690 -1.23 9.95 -2.27
C ASN A 690 0.27 9.66 -2.44
N ALA A 691 1.11 10.45 -1.75
CA ALA A 691 2.55 10.34 -1.85
C ALA A 691 3.13 9.20 -0.99
N GLY A 692 2.36 8.70 -0.02
CA GLY A 692 2.74 7.54 0.78
C GLY A 692 3.68 7.91 1.93
N SER A 693 4.85 7.27 2.04
CA SER A 693 5.77 7.54 3.14
C SER A 693 7.21 7.79 2.68
N GLY A 694 7.82 8.81 3.24
CA GLY A 694 9.20 9.26 3.07
C GLY A 694 9.18 10.73 2.67
N ASN A 695 10.28 11.27 2.15
CA ASN A 695 10.34 12.72 1.89
C ASN A 695 10.06 12.96 0.42
N ASP A 696 8.81 13.28 0.12
CA ASP A 696 8.23 13.31 -1.20
C ASP A 696 8.16 14.75 -1.75
N THR A 697 8.07 14.84 -3.07
CA THR A 697 8.00 16.11 -3.81
C THR A 697 6.86 16.07 -4.80
N VAL A 698 5.84 16.89 -4.58
CA VAL A 698 4.69 17.05 -5.45
C VAL A 698 4.75 18.44 -6.12
N ASP A 699 4.81 18.47 -7.46
CA ASP A 699 4.86 19.70 -8.26
C ASP A 699 3.68 19.73 -9.25
N LEU A 700 2.72 20.63 -9.00
CA LEU A 700 1.56 20.87 -9.84
C LEU A 700 1.89 22.01 -10.82
N LEU A 701 2.15 21.65 -12.08
CA LEU A 701 2.65 22.57 -13.10
C LEU A 701 1.56 23.46 -13.68
N THR A 702 1.94 24.67 -14.12
CA THR A 702 1.10 25.50 -15.00
C THR A 702 1.12 25.01 -16.45
N GLU A 703 -0.01 25.17 -17.17
CA GLU A 703 -0.25 24.84 -18.59
C GLU A 703 0.88 25.22 -19.58
N GLU A 704 1.84 26.09 -19.21
CA GLU A 704 2.92 26.57 -20.10
C GLU A 704 4.28 25.85 -19.92
N LEU A 705 4.54 25.11 -18.82
CA LEU A 705 5.90 24.66 -18.44
C LEU A 705 6.24 23.18 -18.70
N ALA A 706 5.25 22.29 -18.86
CA ALA A 706 5.45 20.83 -18.93
C ALA A 706 6.36 20.33 -20.09
N VAL A 707 6.62 21.16 -21.11
CA VAL A 707 7.45 20.76 -22.27
C VAL A 707 8.97 20.91 -22.02
N THR A 708 9.40 21.49 -20.89
CA THR A 708 10.82 21.89 -20.71
C THR A 708 11.61 21.16 -19.62
N ALA A 709 10.97 20.45 -18.69
CA ALA A 709 11.67 19.92 -17.51
C ALA A 709 12.58 18.70 -17.77
N HIS A 710 12.32 17.87 -18.79
CA HIS A 710 13.22 16.75 -19.14
C HIS A 710 14.17 17.04 -20.33
N ALA A 711 14.06 18.22 -20.97
CA ALA A 711 14.85 18.58 -22.16
C ALA A 711 16.21 19.27 -21.86
N ALA A 712 16.83 19.02 -20.70
CA ALA A 712 18.17 19.54 -20.39
C ALA A 712 19.30 18.94 -21.26
N GLY A 713 18.97 18.14 -22.28
CA GLY A 713 19.89 17.59 -23.28
C GLY A 713 19.93 18.29 -24.64
N ASN A 714 18.89 19.01 -25.10
CA ASN A 714 18.91 19.60 -26.45
C ASN A 714 17.98 20.82 -26.63
N GLY A 715 18.60 22.01 -26.66
CA GLY A 715 18.22 23.16 -27.49
C GLY A 715 16.75 23.59 -27.53
N ALA A 716 16.37 24.47 -26.60
CA ALA A 716 15.14 25.26 -26.58
C ALA A 716 14.55 25.60 -27.97
N ALA A 717 13.38 25.04 -28.27
CA ALA A 717 12.51 25.54 -29.32
C ALA A 717 11.70 26.73 -28.77
N THR A 718 11.78 27.85 -29.48
CA THR A 718 11.05 29.08 -29.18
C THR A 718 10.01 29.28 -30.29
N ASP A 719 8.78 28.83 -30.06
CA ASP A 719 7.59 29.23 -30.82
C ASP A 719 6.43 28.98 -29.85
N GLY A 720 5.73 29.96 -29.28
CA GLY A 720 5.17 31.13 -29.96
C GLY A 720 3.84 30.74 -30.60
N GLU A 721 2.73 31.04 -29.91
CA GLU A 721 1.38 31.17 -30.50
C GLU A 721 0.49 29.91 -30.51
N HIS A 722 0.21 29.33 -29.33
CA HIS A 722 -1.05 28.60 -29.07
C HIS A 722 -1.86 29.35 -28.02
N GLY A 723 -2.79 30.19 -28.49
CA GLY A 723 -3.79 30.80 -27.62
C GLY A 723 -4.86 29.79 -27.29
N PHE A 724 -4.78 29.19 -26.11
CA PHE A 724 -5.91 28.56 -25.44
C PHE A 724 -6.63 29.64 -24.61
N ASP A 725 -7.95 29.58 -24.65
CA ASP A 725 -8.86 30.59 -24.11
C ASP A 725 -8.90 30.37 -22.60
N ALA A 726 -8.14 31.17 -21.85
CA ALA A 726 -8.02 31.19 -20.39
C ALA A 726 -9.38 31.42 -19.70
N VAL A 727 -10.20 30.38 -19.72
CA VAL A 727 -11.26 30.12 -18.75
C VAL A 727 -10.87 28.77 -18.15
N ALA A 728 -9.80 28.78 -17.36
CA ALA A 728 -9.48 27.68 -16.46
C ALA A 728 -10.72 27.48 -15.58
N ASP A 729 -11.46 26.40 -15.80
CA ASP A 729 -12.27 25.83 -14.72
C ASP A 729 -11.22 25.37 -13.71
N GLN A 730 -11.14 26.04 -12.54
CA GLN A 730 -10.28 25.59 -11.45
C GLN A 730 -10.64 24.14 -11.15
N VAL A 731 -9.68 23.24 -11.37
CA VAL A 731 -9.87 21.81 -11.21
C VAL A 731 -9.55 21.44 -9.77
N ALA A 732 -10.37 20.58 -9.17
CA ALA A 732 -10.15 20.11 -7.82
C ALA A 732 -9.03 19.07 -7.83
N VAL A 733 -7.88 19.42 -7.24
CA VAL A 733 -6.76 18.50 -7.00
C VAL A 733 -6.77 18.14 -5.52
N THR A 734 -6.64 16.86 -5.20
CA THR A 734 -6.47 16.39 -3.82
C THR A 734 -5.08 15.77 -3.67
N VAL A 735 -4.34 16.18 -2.65
CA VAL A 735 -3.00 15.66 -2.34
C VAL A 735 -2.99 15.21 -0.89
N ASP A 736 -2.57 13.99 -0.64
CA ASP A 736 -2.18 13.47 0.67
C ASP A 736 -0.66 13.26 0.62
N LEU A 737 0.08 14.08 1.38
CA LEU A 737 1.54 14.00 1.43
C LEU A 737 2.02 12.79 2.27
N GLY A 738 1.17 12.28 3.16
CA GLY A 738 1.44 11.05 3.87
C GLY A 738 2.45 11.22 5.03
N ALA A 739 3.61 10.59 5.01
CA ALA A 739 4.52 10.61 6.16
C ALA A 739 5.99 10.85 5.79
N GLY A 740 6.53 12.01 6.14
CA GLY A 740 7.93 12.39 6.04
C GLY A 740 8.03 13.91 5.93
N ASP A 741 9.21 14.46 5.64
CA ASP A 741 9.32 15.91 5.44
C ASP A 741 9.07 16.19 3.95
N ASP A 742 7.83 16.55 3.60
CA ASP A 742 7.34 16.62 2.24
C ASP A 742 7.36 18.03 1.65
N PHE A 743 7.38 18.10 0.32
CA PHE A 743 7.34 19.36 -0.41
C PHE A 743 6.22 19.37 -1.44
N LEU A 744 5.32 20.35 -1.34
CA LEU A 744 4.29 20.62 -2.34
C LEU A 744 4.50 21.99 -2.97
N SER A 745 4.40 22.06 -4.29
CA SER A 745 4.25 23.32 -5.02
C SER A 745 3.04 23.26 -5.94
N ASP A 746 2.15 24.23 -5.78
CA ASP A 746 1.06 24.59 -6.68
C ASP A 746 1.28 26.00 -7.24
N ASN A 747 0.72 26.25 -8.42
CA ASN A 747 0.85 27.50 -9.13
C ASN A 747 -0.48 28.22 -9.36
N ASN A 748 -1.61 27.55 -9.55
CA ASN A 748 -2.89 28.22 -9.85
C ASN A 748 -4.12 27.31 -9.67
N ASP A 749 -3.95 26.08 -9.19
CA ASP A 749 -5.07 25.17 -9.03
C ASP A 749 -5.79 25.41 -7.70
N ASN A 750 -6.97 24.83 -7.55
CA ASN A 750 -7.59 24.78 -6.22
C ASN A 750 -7.25 23.41 -5.63
N VAL A 751 -6.28 23.41 -4.72
CA VAL A 751 -5.77 22.19 -4.14
C VAL A 751 -6.34 21.98 -2.75
N THR A 752 -6.81 20.76 -2.47
CA THR A 752 -7.04 20.26 -1.12
C THR A 752 -5.85 19.40 -0.73
N VAL A 753 -5.15 19.75 0.34
CA VAL A 753 -3.92 19.07 0.77
C VAL A 753 -4.11 18.55 2.18
N ASP A 754 -3.83 17.27 2.42
CA ASP A 754 -3.51 16.77 3.74
C ASP A 754 -1.99 16.83 3.90
N SER A 755 -1.53 17.59 4.90
CA SER A 755 -0.09 17.76 5.14
C SER A 755 0.56 16.44 5.55
N GLY A 756 -0.19 15.51 6.14
CA GLY A 756 0.39 14.29 6.65
C GLY A 756 1.26 14.52 7.91
N SER A 757 2.15 13.58 8.20
CA SER A 757 3.04 13.66 9.36
C SER A 757 4.48 13.94 8.98
N GLY A 758 5.12 14.92 9.62
CA GLY A 758 6.51 15.30 9.36
C GLY A 758 6.65 16.81 9.29
N ASP A 759 7.79 17.35 8.89
CA ASP A 759 7.95 18.80 8.77
C ASP A 759 7.75 19.24 7.30
N ASP A 760 6.53 19.61 6.92
CA ASP A 760 6.15 19.79 5.50
C ASP A 760 6.29 21.23 5.00
N VAL A 761 6.53 21.39 3.70
CA VAL A 761 6.60 22.71 3.04
C VAL A 761 5.64 22.76 1.86
N MET A 762 4.64 23.63 1.95
CA MET A 762 3.58 23.78 0.95
C MET A 762 3.56 25.18 0.36
N TYR A 763 3.71 25.29 -0.96
CA TYR A 763 3.54 26.52 -1.72
C TYR A 763 2.26 26.45 -2.54
N LEU A 764 1.15 26.98 -2.02
CA LEU A 764 -0.19 26.80 -2.61
C LEU A 764 -0.54 27.83 -3.69
N GLU A 765 0.36 28.79 -3.93
CA GLU A 765 0.42 29.67 -5.09
C GLU A 765 1.66 30.55 -4.94
N ASN A 766 2.62 30.47 -5.87
CA ASN A 766 3.92 31.16 -5.77
C ASN A 766 4.43 31.67 -7.13
N THR A 767 3.50 32.09 -8.01
CA THR A 767 3.81 32.41 -9.42
C THR A 767 4.35 33.82 -9.65
N GLY A 768 4.20 34.70 -8.67
CA GLY A 768 4.77 36.03 -8.69
C GLY A 768 6.31 36.00 -8.78
N THR A 769 6.90 37.15 -9.08
CA THR A 769 8.36 37.22 -9.19
C THR A 769 9.01 37.27 -7.81
N LYS A 770 10.13 36.55 -7.64
CA LYS A 770 10.89 36.47 -6.40
C LYS A 770 11.91 37.62 -6.30
N GLY A 771 11.93 38.32 -5.17
CA GLY A 771 12.80 39.48 -4.92
C GLY A 771 14.21 39.10 -4.45
N ALA A 772 15.18 40.02 -4.60
CA ALA A 772 16.52 39.85 -4.05
C ALA A 772 17.12 41.16 -3.51
N GLY A 773 17.87 41.06 -2.42
CA GLY A 773 18.44 42.20 -1.70
C GLY A 773 19.86 41.94 -1.21
N ALA A 774 20.80 42.80 -1.55
CA ALA A 774 22.17 42.71 -1.03
C ALA A 774 22.25 43.32 0.37
N LEU A 775 22.88 42.60 1.30
CA LEU A 775 23.18 43.13 2.62
C LEU A 775 24.26 44.22 2.48
N ALA A 776 23.83 45.48 2.59
CA ALA A 776 24.70 46.64 2.42
C ALA A 776 25.53 46.90 3.69
N LEU A 777 26.55 46.07 3.91
CA LEU A 777 27.50 46.27 4.99
C LEU A 777 28.35 47.53 4.71
N ASP A 778 28.31 48.55 5.57
CA ASP A 778 29.31 49.62 5.54
C ASP A 778 30.68 49.00 5.84
N MET A 779 31.44 48.75 4.77
CA MET A 779 32.76 48.11 4.81
C MET A 779 33.87 49.08 5.22
N THR A 780 33.54 50.31 5.62
CA THR A 780 34.54 51.29 6.01
C THR A 780 34.67 51.33 7.53
N ASN A 781 35.81 50.87 8.07
CA ASN A 781 36.32 51.41 9.33
C ASN A 781 36.73 52.88 9.08
N GLU A 782 35.77 53.76 8.76
CA GLU A 782 36.03 55.18 8.63
C GLU A 782 36.19 55.78 10.03
N VAL A 783 37.44 55.74 10.52
CA VAL A 783 37.94 56.69 11.51
C VAL A 783 37.58 58.08 11.00
N GLY A 784 36.63 58.73 11.68
CA GLY A 784 36.07 60.02 11.27
C GLY A 784 37.11 60.97 10.68
N ASP A 785 36.84 61.39 9.45
CA ASP A 785 37.61 62.32 8.64
C ASP A 785 38.10 63.53 9.46
N GLU A 786 39.40 63.83 9.43
CA GLU A 786 40.08 64.81 10.31
C GLU A 786 39.61 66.29 10.14
N ASP A 787 38.63 66.61 9.30
CA ASP A 787 38.44 67.99 8.81
C ASP A 787 37.24 68.78 9.39
N ASN A 788 36.55 68.31 10.44
CA ASN A 788 35.45 69.12 11.03
C ASN A 788 35.25 69.08 12.55
N MET A 789 36.30 69.36 13.34
CA MET A 789 36.12 69.81 14.74
C MET A 789 37.11 70.92 15.15
N GLN A 790 36.94 72.14 14.61
CA GLN A 790 37.41 73.33 15.34
C GLN A 790 36.39 73.74 16.39
N GLY A 791 36.50 73.20 17.62
CA GLY A 791 35.66 73.67 18.73
C GLY A 791 35.83 72.94 20.07
N GLU A 792 36.83 73.37 20.85
CA GLU A 792 37.03 73.17 22.29
C GLU A 792 37.30 71.77 22.88
N VAL A 793 38.42 71.73 23.61
CA VAL A 793 39.03 70.59 24.29
C VAL A 793 38.27 70.22 25.56
N GLY A 794 37.78 68.98 25.60
CA GLY A 794 37.46 68.20 26.80
C GLY A 794 37.71 66.72 26.49
N ASN A 795 38.39 66.00 27.37
CA ASN A 795 38.73 64.55 27.25
C ASN A 795 37.61 63.72 26.58
N ASN A 796 37.85 63.23 25.37
CA ASN A 796 37.06 62.19 24.74
C ASN A 796 37.99 61.02 24.38
N THR A 797 38.18 60.10 25.33
CA THR A 797 38.82 58.78 25.13
C THR A 797 37.73 57.73 25.01
N GLY A 798 36.98 57.80 23.91
CA GLY A 798 35.83 56.92 23.67
C GLY A 798 35.38 57.09 22.23
N VAL A 799 36.19 56.56 21.31
CA VAL A 799 35.69 56.15 20.00
C VAL A 799 35.62 54.64 20.12
N ILE A 800 34.40 54.12 20.25
CA ILE A 800 34.14 52.68 20.25
C ILE A 800 34.23 52.26 18.78
N ASP A 801 35.19 51.41 18.45
CA ASP A 801 35.25 50.74 17.14
C ASP A 801 34.29 49.55 17.23
N THR A 802 33.21 49.57 16.46
CA THR A 802 32.17 48.50 16.42
C THR A 802 32.35 47.60 15.20
N GLY A 803 33.55 47.52 14.61
CA GLY A 803 33.81 46.71 13.41
C GLY A 803 33.56 45.21 13.59
N TYR A 804 33.46 44.49 12.46
CA TYR A 804 33.14 43.05 12.39
C TYR A 804 34.03 42.14 13.25
N ASN A 805 35.20 42.61 13.70
CA ASN A 805 36.10 41.84 14.56
C ASN A 805 35.69 41.74 16.03
N LEU A 806 34.59 42.39 16.43
CA LEU A 806 34.07 42.37 17.80
C LEU A 806 32.66 41.76 17.91
N LEU A 807 32.31 40.90 16.96
CA LEU A 807 31.00 40.23 16.91
C LEU A 807 30.98 38.87 17.60
N PHE A 808 32.15 38.32 17.96
CA PHE A 808 32.26 37.03 18.63
C PHE A 808 31.31 36.88 19.84
N GLY A 809 30.51 35.81 19.86
CA GLY A 809 29.60 35.48 20.95
C GLY A 809 28.38 36.40 21.08
N ARG A 810 28.16 37.32 20.13
CA ARG A 810 26.91 38.08 20.02
C ARG A 810 25.82 37.21 19.41
N THR A 811 24.58 37.46 19.81
CA THR A 811 23.40 36.85 19.19
C THR A 811 23.07 37.61 17.91
N LEU A 812 22.96 36.87 16.82
CA LEU A 812 22.45 37.28 15.52
C LEU A 812 21.02 36.77 15.41
N THR A 813 20.09 37.64 15.07
CA THR A 813 18.71 37.30 14.69
C THR A 813 18.51 37.66 13.23
N VAL A 814 17.92 36.76 12.46
CA VAL A 814 17.45 36.99 11.10
C VAL A 814 15.94 36.86 11.11
N THR A 815 15.24 37.86 10.59
CA THR A 815 13.79 37.91 10.55
C THR A 815 13.33 38.10 9.10
N PHE A 816 12.50 37.20 8.59
CA PHE A 816 11.85 37.33 7.29
C PHE A 816 10.44 37.90 7.48
N ASN A 817 10.13 38.95 6.72
CA ASN A 817 8.83 39.61 6.70
C ASN A 817 8.24 39.55 5.30
N GLY A 818 7.15 38.79 5.15
CA GLY A 818 6.40 38.63 3.90
C GLY A 818 5.53 39.85 3.53
N ASP A 819 5.07 39.89 2.28
CA ASP A 819 4.35 41.01 1.66
C ASP A 819 2.99 41.34 2.30
N GLN A 820 2.21 40.34 2.74
CA GLN A 820 0.86 40.56 3.33
C GLN A 820 0.58 39.83 4.64
N GLY A 821 1.57 39.49 5.47
CA GLY A 821 1.32 39.07 6.86
C GLY A 821 0.59 40.19 7.62
N VAL A 822 -0.74 40.14 7.64
CA VAL A 822 -1.68 41.05 8.32
C VAL A 822 -1.20 42.50 8.48
N ASN A 823 -0.91 43.18 7.36
CA ASN A 823 -0.83 44.64 7.19
C ASN A 823 -0.52 45.51 8.45
N ASN A 824 0.61 45.30 9.15
CA ASN A 824 1.04 46.27 10.15
C ASN A 824 1.81 47.40 9.47
N SER A 825 1.11 48.51 9.27
CA SER A 825 1.72 49.80 8.90
C SER A 825 2.75 50.36 9.91
N ASN A 826 3.16 49.60 10.93
CA ASN A 826 4.27 49.84 11.85
C ASN A 826 4.99 48.53 12.25
N ALA A 827 5.84 47.96 11.39
CA ALA A 827 6.88 47.05 11.86
C ALA A 827 7.82 47.81 12.80
N ASP A 828 7.61 47.66 14.11
CA ASP A 828 8.59 48.02 15.12
C ASP A 828 9.54 46.82 15.24
N ALA A 829 10.84 47.03 14.97
CA ALA A 829 11.87 46.00 15.11
C ALA A 829 11.70 45.21 16.42
N TYR A 830 11.94 43.89 16.37
CA TYR A 830 11.80 42.92 17.49
C TYR A 830 10.39 42.46 17.85
N THR A 831 9.41 42.53 16.92
CA THR A 831 8.04 42.14 17.25
C THR A 831 7.32 41.34 16.16
N ASP A 832 7.65 41.51 14.86
CA ASP A 832 6.97 40.85 13.73
C ASP A 832 7.91 40.13 12.74
N GLY A 833 7.45 39.01 12.20
CA GLY A 833 8.06 38.17 11.16
C GLY A 833 8.52 36.79 11.65
N PHE A 834 8.89 35.91 10.71
CA PHE A 834 9.50 34.62 11.03
C PHE A 834 10.96 34.82 11.40
N GLU A 835 11.40 34.32 12.55
CA GLU A 835 12.75 34.60 13.06
C GLU A 835 13.57 33.36 13.42
N ALA A 836 14.89 33.49 13.26
CA ALA A 836 15.85 32.52 13.72
C ALA A 836 17.04 33.21 14.38
N THR A 837 17.53 32.63 15.47
CA THR A 837 18.67 33.17 16.23
C THR A 837 19.86 32.22 16.23
N THR A 838 21.07 32.78 16.11
CA THR A 838 22.32 32.03 16.28
C THR A 838 23.37 32.91 16.95
N THR A 839 24.35 32.29 17.60
CA THR A 839 25.54 33.03 18.05
C THR A 839 26.57 33.17 16.93
N ILE A 840 27.30 34.29 16.90
CA ILE A 840 28.39 34.51 15.93
C ILE A 840 29.69 33.87 16.46
N ALA A 841 30.25 32.93 15.71
CA ALA A 841 31.48 32.23 16.05
C ALA A 841 32.70 32.82 15.32
N SER A 842 33.91 32.61 15.87
CA SER A 842 35.18 33.05 15.29
C SER A 842 35.82 31.88 14.53
N GLU A 843 35.64 31.82 13.21
CA GLU A 843 36.07 30.68 12.38
C GLU A 843 37.00 31.07 11.23
N SER A 844 36.88 32.29 10.70
CA SER A 844 37.58 32.76 9.49
C SER A 844 38.98 33.32 9.76
N LEU A 845 39.23 33.89 10.95
CA LEU A 845 40.51 34.55 11.28
C LEU A 845 41.60 33.60 11.84
N ASP A 846 42.44 33.09 10.94
CA ASP A 846 43.59 32.23 11.27
C ASP A 846 44.50 32.79 12.39
N GLY A 847 44.51 32.12 13.55
CA GLY A 847 45.40 32.43 14.67
C GLY A 847 44.80 33.30 15.78
N TYR A 848 43.53 33.69 15.63
CA TYR A 848 42.71 34.36 16.65
C TYR A 848 41.50 33.47 16.95
N ASN A 849 41.08 33.38 18.22
CA ASN A 849 39.96 32.51 18.63
C ASN A 849 38.74 33.32 19.10
N TYR A 850 38.88 34.63 19.25
CA TYR A 850 37.86 35.53 19.77
C TYR A 850 37.62 36.74 18.87
N LEU A 851 38.20 36.76 17.66
CA LEU A 851 38.00 37.81 16.67
C LEU A 851 37.27 37.24 15.47
N THR A 852 36.22 37.93 15.06
CA THR A 852 35.40 37.57 13.90
C THR A 852 35.80 38.39 12.66
N ASP A 853 35.36 38.04 11.47
CA ASP A 853 35.39 38.94 10.32
C ASP A 853 34.04 38.99 9.59
N VAL A 854 34.01 39.58 8.40
CA VAL A 854 32.77 39.68 7.62
C VAL A 854 32.28 38.31 7.13
N ASN A 855 33.17 37.34 6.91
CA ASN A 855 32.78 36.00 6.50
C ASN A 855 32.16 35.24 7.68
N ASP A 856 32.66 35.44 8.91
CA ASP A 856 32.03 34.88 10.11
C ASP A 856 30.60 35.39 10.31
N LEU A 857 30.33 36.65 9.96
CA LEU A 857 28.97 37.21 9.95
C LEU A 857 28.11 36.56 8.85
N HIS A 858 28.64 36.42 7.64
CA HIS A 858 27.89 35.78 6.54
C HIS A 858 27.58 34.31 6.86
N ALA A 859 28.54 33.56 7.40
CA ALA A 859 28.34 32.17 7.80
C ALA A 859 27.35 32.05 8.97
N ALA A 860 27.30 33.03 9.87
CA ALA A 860 26.28 33.07 10.92
C ALA A 860 24.89 33.34 10.34
N ILE A 861 24.74 34.23 9.34
CA ILE A 861 23.46 34.46 8.66
C ILE A 861 22.99 33.21 7.91
N GLU A 862 23.89 32.60 7.14
CA GLU A 862 23.63 31.35 6.40
C GLU A 862 23.15 30.25 7.36
N ARG A 863 23.87 30.05 8.48
CA ARG A 863 23.48 29.10 9.52
C ARG A 863 22.13 29.43 10.16
N ALA A 864 21.82 30.70 10.42
CA ALA A 864 20.53 31.10 11.00
C ALA A 864 19.35 30.71 10.08
N ILE A 865 19.55 30.80 8.77
CA ILE A 865 18.54 30.43 7.76
C ILE A 865 18.47 28.92 7.59
N GLU A 866 19.60 28.25 7.36
CA GLU A 866 19.66 26.81 7.06
C GLU A 866 19.25 25.92 8.24
N ASP A 867 19.57 26.33 9.48
CA ASP A 867 19.18 25.57 10.69
C ASP A 867 17.72 25.86 11.11
N SER A 868 17.02 26.77 10.44
CA SER A 868 15.62 27.14 10.73
C SER A 868 14.66 26.41 9.78
N PRO A 869 13.67 25.66 10.30
CA PRO A 869 12.70 24.95 9.47
C PRO A 869 11.87 25.92 8.62
N VAL A 870 11.53 27.10 9.15
CA VAL A 870 10.74 28.11 8.42
C VAL A 870 11.59 29.00 7.51
N LEU A 871 12.74 29.52 7.96
CA LEU A 871 13.49 30.48 7.13
C LEU A 871 14.14 29.81 5.92
N SER A 872 14.56 28.55 6.04
CA SER A 872 15.12 27.80 4.91
C SER A 872 14.11 27.58 3.77
N ALA A 873 12.81 27.57 4.09
CA ALA A 873 11.72 27.55 3.11
C ALA A 873 11.40 28.95 2.54
N LEU A 874 11.54 30.03 3.31
CA LEU A 874 11.11 31.37 2.86
C LEU A 874 12.21 32.20 2.16
N VAL A 875 13.48 32.02 2.54
CA VAL A 875 14.59 32.84 2.05
C VAL A 875 15.91 32.08 1.97
N SER A 876 16.73 32.42 0.99
CA SER A 876 18.12 31.92 0.88
C SER A 876 19.13 33.08 0.98
N TYR A 877 20.35 32.78 1.44
CA TYR A 877 21.42 33.75 1.54
C TYR A 877 22.72 33.23 0.92
N GLU A 878 23.13 33.82 -0.22
CA GLU A 878 24.36 33.44 -0.89
C GLU A 878 25.19 34.68 -1.26
N ASN A 879 26.50 34.65 -1.03
CA ASN A 879 27.44 35.69 -1.44
C ASN A 879 27.08 37.13 -0.99
N GLY A 880 26.41 37.29 0.16
CA GLY A 880 25.99 38.61 0.67
C GLY A 880 24.64 39.10 0.13
N VAL A 881 23.88 38.23 -0.51
CA VAL A 881 22.59 38.54 -1.14
C VAL A 881 21.52 37.60 -0.58
N PHE A 882 20.46 38.18 -0.02
CA PHE A 882 19.23 37.48 0.29
C PHE A 882 18.39 37.34 -0.98
N THR A 883 17.86 36.15 -1.23
CA THR A 883 16.92 35.85 -2.33
C THR A 883 15.68 35.22 -1.75
N SER A 884 14.52 35.83 -2.01
CA SER A 884 13.21 35.30 -1.61
C SER A 884 12.97 33.96 -2.30
N LEU A 885 12.44 32.97 -1.58
CA LEU A 885 11.95 31.71 -2.16
C LEU A 885 10.45 31.76 -2.42
N VAL A 886 9.76 32.74 -1.81
CA VAL A 886 8.35 33.06 -2.01
C VAL A 886 8.21 34.38 -2.77
N ASP A 887 7.08 34.57 -3.46
CA ASP A 887 6.76 35.79 -4.21
C ASP A 887 6.23 36.92 -3.30
N GLY A 888 5.85 38.05 -3.90
CA GLY A 888 5.42 39.26 -3.18
C GLY A 888 6.29 40.49 -3.43
N SER A 889 5.68 41.67 -3.37
CA SER A 889 6.32 42.95 -3.73
C SER A 889 7.06 43.66 -2.59
N ASP A 890 6.65 43.46 -1.34
CA ASP A 890 7.22 44.11 -0.16
C ASP A 890 7.99 43.16 0.79
N ASN A 891 8.41 41.96 0.33
CA ASN A 891 9.23 41.05 1.15
C ASN A 891 10.53 41.73 1.64
N THR A 892 10.83 41.59 2.93
CA THR A 892 12.04 42.13 3.55
C THR A 892 12.72 41.13 4.48
N VAL A 893 14.02 41.32 4.70
CA VAL A 893 14.78 40.59 5.71
C VAL A 893 15.42 41.59 6.66
N GLU A 894 15.21 41.43 7.95
CA GLU A 894 15.90 42.17 8.99
C GLU A 894 17.02 41.31 9.61
N VAL A 895 18.18 41.93 9.83
CA VAL A 895 19.31 41.30 10.51
C VAL A 895 19.66 42.14 11.72
N VAL A 896 19.56 41.52 12.89
CA VAL A 896 19.85 42.16 14.18
C VAL A 896 21.01 41.48 14.87
N ILE A 897 21.91 42.30 15.43
CA ILE A 897 23.02 41.81 16.25
C ILE A 897 22.92 42.45 17.63
N ALA A 898 22.62 41.62 18.62
CA ALA A 898 22.47 42.01 20.01
C ALA A 898 23.82 41.97 20.76
N ASP A 899 23.83 42.56 21.96
CA ASP A 899 25.01 42.54 22.83
C ASP A 899 25.27 41.14 23.42
N ALA A 900 26.54 40.83 23.65
CA ALA A 900 26.98 39.59 24.26
C ALA A 900 27.29 39.74 25.76
N ASP A 901 26.85 38.77 26.57
CA ASP A 901 27.17 38.69 28.00
C ASP A 901 28.54 38.04 28.27
N TRP A 902 29.60 38.62 27.71
CA TRP A 902 30.96 38.10 27.88
C TRP A 902 31.39 38.10 29.36
N SER A 903 31.97 36.98 29.81
CA SER A 903 32.64 36.93 31.09
C SER A 903 33.85 37.86 31.11
N VAL A 904 34.27 38.27 32.32
CA VAL A 904 35.48 39.10 32.50
C VAL A 904 36.72 38.47 31.85
N GLN A 905 36.79 37.13 31.79
CA GLN A 905 37.92 36.42 31.17
C GLN A 905 37.87 36.52 29.64
N GLU A 906 36.69 36.34 29.04
CA GLU A 906 36.48 36.48 27.59
C GLU A 906 36.75 37.92 27.15
N GLN A 907 36.26 38.92 27.89
CA GLN A 907 36.55 40.33 27.63
C GLN A 907 38.07 40.62 27.62
N GLU A 908 38.82 40.04 28.56
CA GLU A 908 40.27 40.18 28.62
C GLU A 908 40.97 39.50 27.41
N GLN A 909 40.44 38.39 26.93
CA GLN A 909 40.97 37.63 25.79
C GLN A 909 40.65 38.30 24.45
N ILE A 910 39.39 38.69 24.22
CA ILE A 910 38.96 39.48 23.04
C ILE A 910 39.83 40.74 22.95
N LEU A 911 39.98 41.48 24.05
CA LEU A 911 40.78 42.71 24.06
C LEU A 911 42.27 42.43 23.79
N SER A 912 42.79 41.31 24.25
CA SER A 912 44.18 40.92 24.00
C SER A 912 44.40 40.59 22.52
N GLU A 913 43.52 39.80 21.92
CA GLU A 913 43.59 39.42 20.51
C GLU A 913 43.38 40.64 19.60
N TYR A 914 42.40 41.49 19.93
CA TYR A 914 42.11 42.73 19.20
C TYR A 914 43.32 43.68 19.13
N ARG A 915 43.98 43.89 20.28
CA ARG A 915 45.19 44.73 20.38
C ARG A 915 46.37 44.17 19.58
N ASP A 916 46.48 42.84 19.50
CA ASP A 916 47.53 42.17 18.73
C ASP A 916 47.25 42.28 17.22
N TYR A 917 45.99 42.08 16.81
CA TYR A 917 45.56 42.16 15.41
C TYR A 917 45.77 43.56 14.79
N TYR A 918 45.46 44.62 15.55
CA TYR A 918 45.61 46.02 15.08
C TYR A 918 46.95 46.67 15.45
N ASP A 919 47.85 45.99 16.17
CA ASP A 919 49.10 46.54 16.72
C ASP A 919 48.88 47.85 17.51
N ASP A 920 47.79 47.90 18.29
CA ASP A 920 47.42 49.06 19.12
C ASP A 920 47.30 48.66 20.60
N SER A 921 48.32 48.97 21.38
CA SER A 921 48.34 48.66 22.82
C SER A 921 47.38 49.50 23.67
N ASP A 922 46.87 50.61 23.14
CA ASP A 922 45.99 51.56 23.86
C ASP A 922 44.50 51.35 23.51
N ALA A 923 44.17 50.44 22.57
CA ALA A 923 42.79 50.13 22.18
C ALA A 923 41.96 49.62 23.37
N ASP A 924 40.66 49.93 23.39
CA ASP A 924 39.68 49.52 24.42
C ASP A 924 38.42 49.00 23.72
N LEU A 925 37.70 48.07 24.35
CA LEU A 925 36.47 47.50 23.80
C LEU A 925 35.26 48.31 24.27
N GLY A 926 34.36 48.66 23.36
CA GLY A 926 33.00 49.03 23.76
C GLY A 926 32.20 47.76 24.05
N THR A 927 31.39 47.78 25.10
CA THR A 927 30.51 46.66 25.47
C THR A 927 29.08 46.83 24.96
N THR A 928 28.80 47.90 24.22
CA THR A 928 27.49 48.20 23.63
C THR A 928 27.65 48.35 22.12
N ALA A 929 27.07 47.45 21.36
CA ALA A 929 26.84 47.59 19.93
C ALA A 929 25.57 46.81 19.55
N GLU A 930 24.46 47.52 19.47
CA GLU A 930 23.26 47.03 18.82
C GLU A 930 23.32 47.50 17.37
N ARG A 931 23.17 46.57 16.43
CA ARG A 931 23.12 46.87 14.99
C ARG A 931 21.90 46.20 14.39
N ILE A 932 21.13 46.99 13.65
CA ILE A 932 19.92 46.56 12.95
C ILE A 932 20.10 46.98 11.48
N ASP A 933 19.98 46.04 10.57
CA ASP A 933 19.96 46.28 9.12
C ASP A 933 18.71 45.66 8.50
N VAL A 934 17.88 46.47 7.85
CA VAL A 934 16.71 46.01 7.09
C VAL A 934 17.05 46.00 5.61
N VAL A 935 16.87 44.84 4.97
CA VAL A 935 17.16 44.58 3.56
C VAL A 935 15.84 44.37 2.82
N ALA A 936 15.48 45.31 1.95
CA ALA A 936 14.37 45.11 1.03
C ALA A 936 14.76 44.16 -0.10
N LEU A 937 13.94 43.13 -0.35
CA LEU A 937 14.15 42.16 -1.44
C LEU A 937 13.57 42.71 -2.74
N ALA A 938 14.30 43.64 -3.34
CA ALA A 938 13.81 44.38 -4.50
C ALA A 938 13.56 43.48 -5.72
N GLY A 939 12.48 43.79 -6.44
CA GLY A 939 12.17 43.18 -7.73
C GLY A 939 11.16 42.04 -7.69
N GLY A 940 10.62 41.71 -6.51
CA GLY A 940 9.48 40.80 -6.40
C GLY A 940 8.16 41.47 -6.80
N THR A 941 7.16 40.64 -7.08
CA THR A 941 5.79 41.05 -7.41
C THR A 941 4.81 40.02 -6.87
N ASP A 942 3.66 40.48 -6.43
CA ASP A 942 2.50 39.67 -6.08
C ASP A 942 2.01 38.90 -7.32
N SER A 943 1.37 37.77 -7.08
CA SER A 943 0.68 36.99 -8.09
C SER A 943 -0.50 37.75 -8.70
N THR A 944 -0.85 37.37 -9.92
CA THR A 944 -2.07 37.86 -10.59
C THR A 944 -3.18 36.82 -10.67
N ASP A 945 -2.84 35.59 -10.32
CA ASP A 945 -3.73 34.44 -10.35
C ASP A 945 -4.46 34.33 -9.00
N SER A 946 -5.52 33.53 -8.92
CA SER A 946 -6.32 33.39 -7.71
C SER A 946 -6.72 31.95 -7.54
N SER A 947 -6.31 31.36 -6.43
CA SER A 947 -6.60 30.00 -6.01
C SER A 947 -7.32 30.03 -4.65
N ASP A 948 -8.21 29.08 -4.44
CA ASP A 948 -8.94 28.90 -3.18
C ASP A 948 -8.57 27.52 -2.62
N ASN A 949 -7.40 27.45 -1.97
CA ASN A 949 -6.85 26.19 -1.49
C ASN A 949 -7.42 25.80 -0.12
N THR A 950 -7.34 24.52 0.20
CA THR A 950 -7.64 23.98 1.54
C THR A 950 -6.47 23.13 2.00
N VAL A 951 -5.97 23.40 3.21
CA VAL A 951 -4.92 22.57 3.84
C VAL A 951 -5.46 21.98 5.13
N VAL A 952 -5.52 20.67 5.20
CA VAL A 952 -5.73 19.91 6.43
C VAL A 952 -4.37 19.80 7.12
N ILE A 953 -4.29 20.40 8.30
CA ILE A 953 -3.07 20.41 9.13
C ILE A 953 -3.06 19.17 10.01
N ALA A 954 -2.00 18.37 9.85
CA ALA A 954 -1.74 17.18 10.62
C ALA A 954 -0.51 17.36 11.54
N GLN A 955 0.16 16.27 11.91
CA GLN A 955 1.23 16.31 12.92
C GLN A 955 2.56 16.73 12.32
N GLY A 956 2.97 17.97 12.53
CA GLY A 956 4.20 18.45 11.92
C GLY A 956 4.60 19.87 12.29
N ASN A 957 5.83 20.26 11.94
CA ASN A 957 6.18 21.69 11.89
C ASN A 957 6.10 22.20 10.45
N ASP A 958 4.88 22.50 10.00
CA ASP A 958 4.59 22.75 8.60
C ASP A 958 4.78 24.22 8.22
N VAL A 959 5.28 24.48 7.02
CA VAL A 959 5.39 25.81 6.42
C VAL A 959 4.41 25.93 5.26
N VAL A 960 3.42 26.81 5.41
CA VAL A 960 2.39 27.08 4.41
C VAL A 960 2.59 28.47 3.82
N GLN A 961 2.88 28.54 2.52
CA GLN A 961 2.87 29.77 1.74
C GLN A 961 1.53 29.88 1.00
N LEU A 962 0.72 30.87 1.40
CA LEU A 962 -0.55 31.21 0.76
C LEU A 962 -0.37 32.22 -0.38
N SER A 963 -1.39 32.36 -1.22
CA SER A 963 -1.33 33.21 -2.42
C SER A 963 -1.18 34.70 -2.11
N THR A 964 -0.23 35.38 -2.77
CA THR A 964 -0.06 36.85 -2.62
C THR A 964 -1.17 37.66 -3.28
N SER A 965 -2.14 36.99 -3.92
CA SER A 965 -3.32 37.60 -4.53
C SER A 965 -4.42 37.88 -3.51
N PHE A 966 -4.77 39.16 -3.35
CA PHE A 966 -5.86 39.62 -2.47
C PHE A 966 -7.28 39.13 -2.86
N THR A 967 -7.40 38.31 -3.91
CA THR A 967 -8.65 37.68 -4.35
C THR A 967 -8.73 36.19 -4.02
N SER A 968 -7.63 35.57 -3.64
CA SER A 968 -7.58 34.19 -3.17
C SER A 968 -8.29 34.07 -1.82
N MET A 969 -8.88 32.91 -1.56
CA MET A 969 -9.58 32.59 -0.32
C MET A 969 -9.12 31.23 0.19
N ASP A 970 -7.93 31.19 0.77
CA ASP A 970 -7.33 29.95 1.25
C ASP A 970 -7.93 29.55 2.62
N THR A 971 -8.01 28.25 2.90
CA THR A 971 -8.55 27.68 4.14
C THR A 971 -7.51 26.78 4.81
N LEU A 972 -7.22 27.03 6.08
CA LEU A 972 -6.46 26.12 6.94
C LEU A 972 -7.41 25.38 7.86
N GLU A 973 -7.53 24.07 7.66
CA GLU A 973 -8.40 23.17 8.39
C GLU A 973 -7.62 22.40 9.47
N PHE A 974 -8.12 22.43 10.70
CA PHE A 974 -7.51 21.76 11.83
C PHE A 974 -8.41 20.62 12.32
N THR A 975 -7.88 19.40 12.31
CA THR A 975 -8.55 18.21 12.84
C THR A 975 -8.39 18.12 14.36
N THR A 976 -9.14 17.25 15.04
CA THR A 976 -9.08 17.08 16.51
C THR A 976 -7.76 16.52 17.05
N ASN A 977 -6.88 16.09 16.14
CA ASN A 977 -5.56 15.59 16.48
C ASN A 977 -4.65 16.75 16.92
N ASP A 978 -3.64 16.42 17.72
CA ASP A 978 -2.60 17.38 18.06
C ASP A 978 -1.77 17.66 16.78
N PHE A 979 -1.31 18.89 16.63
CA PHE A 979 -0.43 19.35 15.55
C PHE A 979 0.81 20.01 16.16
N GLY A 980 1.89 20.14 15.38
CA GLY A 980 3.13 20.75 15.86
C GLY A 980 3.08 22.27 15.78
N VAL A 981 3.88 22.85 14.88
CA VAL A 981 3.95 24.30 14.65
C VAL A 981 3.63 24.59 13.19
N THR A 982 2.49 25.22 12.91
CA THR A 982 2.13 25.63 11.56
C THR A 982 2.56 27.08 11.32
N TYR A 983 3.56 27.28 10.48
CA TYR A 983 4.05 28.58 10.02
C TYR A 983 3.30 29.01 8.76
N VAL A 984 2.53 30.09 8.83
CA VAL A 984 1.66 30.54 7.74
C VAL A 984 2.14 31.88 7.22
N ASN A 985 2.81 31.88 6.07
CA ASN A 985 3.15 33.13 5.40
C ASN A 985 1.98 33.61 4.54
N ASN A 986 1.78 34.94 4.57
CA ASN A 986 0.85 35.66 3.70
C ASN A 986 -0.64 35.36 3.93
N PHE A 987 -1.02 35.08 5.19
CA PHE A 987 -2.41 35.02 5.61
C PHE A 987 -3.07 36.42 5.59
N ASP A 988 -4.08 36.60 4.76
CA ASP A 988 -4.79 37.85 4.54
C ASP A 988 -6.22 37.87 5.14
N GLY A 989 -7.00 38.92 4.84
CA GLY A 989 -8.35 39.07 5.39
C GLY A 989 -9.44 38.24 4.68
N ASN A 990 -9.14 37.57 3.58
CA ASN A 990 -10.05 36.71 2.85
C ASN A 990 -9.87 35.23 3.22
N ASP A 991 -8.69 34.88 3.74
CA ASP A 991 -8.34 33.53 4.20
C ASP A 991 -9.11 33.12 5.46
N ARG A 992 -9.16 31.81 5.70
CA ARG A 992 -10.03 31.17 6.67
C ARG A 992 -9.24 30.22 7.58
N LEU A 993 -9.58 30.25 8.87
CA LEU A 993 -9.21 29.21 9.83
C LEU A 993 -10.44 28.36 10.11
N ASP A 994 -10.35 27.06 9.83
CA ASP A 994 -11.42 26.12 10.10
C ASP A 994 -11.07 25.19 11.27
N PHE A 995 -11.72 25.43 12.41
CA PHE A 995 -11.72 24.57 13.59
C PHE A 995 -13.05 23.82 13.73
N SER A 996 -13.75 23.58 12.62
CA SER A 996 -15.07 22.97 12.57
C SER A 996 -15.16 21.67 13.36
N ALA A 997 -14.14 20.81 13.23
CA ALA A 997 -14.03 19.54 13.93
C ALA A 997 -14.05 19.67 15.46
N TYR A 998 -13.65 20.82 16.01
CA TYR A 998 -13.65 21.11 17.44
C TYR A 998 -14.97 21.73 17.95
N LEU A 999 -15.80 22.27 17.06
CA LEU A 999 -16.92 23.18 17.37
C LEU A 999 -18.25 22.64 16.80
N LEU A 1000 -18.74 21.55 17.41
CA LEU A 1000 -19.96 20.81 17.02
C LEU A 1000 -21.08 20.84 18.09
N ASP A 1001 -21.09 21.86 18.96
CA ASP A 1001 -22.13 22.00 19.99
C ASP A 1001 -23.52 22.29 19.40
N ALA A 1002 -24.58 21.78 20.05
CA ALA A 1002 -25.97 21.96 19.63
C ALA A 1002 -26.86 22.57 20.73
N GLU A 1003 -27.87 23.34 20.35
CA GLU A 1003 -28.90 23.90 21.24
C GLU A 1003 -30.09 22.93 21.40
N SER A 1004 -30.66 22.88 22.61
CA SER A 1004 -31.86 22.12 22.99
C SER A 1004 -33.11 22.99 22.94
N ASP A 1005 -33.87 22.81 21.86
CA ASP A 1005 -34.95 23.72 21.50
C ASP A 1005 -36.30 23.47 22.24
N SER A 1006 -36.40 22.41 23.06
CA SER A 1006 -37.69 21.90 23.56
C SER A 1006 -37.76 21.48 25.04
N THR A 1007 -38.79 21.97 25.75
CA THR A 1007 -39.21 21.44 27.07
C THR A 1007 -39.94 20.08 27.02
N SER A 1008 -39.98 19.42 25.86
CA SER A 1008 -40.60 18.10 25.65
C SER A 1008 -40.12 17.45 24.34
N ALA A 1009 -39.26 16.44 24.46
CA ALA A 1009 -38.77 15.51 23.44
C ALA A 1009 -38.02 16.14 22.24
N LEU A 1010 -36.69 15.98 22.29
CA LEU A 1010 -35.69 15.83 21.21
C LEU A 1010 -35.91 16.67 19.94
N SER A 1011 -35.42 17.90 19.96
CA SER A 1011 -34.99 18.66 18.78
C SER A 1011 -33.66 19.33 19.15
N VAL A 1012 -32.66 19.17 18.29
CA VAL A 1012 -31.32 19.76 18.40
C VAL A 1012 -31.04 20.59 17.14
N GLU A 1013 -30.36 21.73 17.27
CA GLU A 1013 -29.93 22.63 16.18
C GLU A 1013 -28.48 23.05 16.46
N LEU A 1014 -27.59 23.09 15.46
CA LEU A 1014 -26.20 23.50 15.66
C LEU A 1014 -26.13 24.95 16.16
N ILE A 1015 -25.28 25.22 17.14
CA ILE A 1015 -25.04 26.59 17.61
C ILE A 1015 -24.16 27.30 16.55
N ASP A 1016 -24.59 28.47 16.08
CA ASP A 1016 -23.78 29.32 15.20
C ASP A 1016 -22.39 29.53 15.83
N ARG A 1017 -21.32 29.26 15.09
CA ARG A 1017 -19.97 29.50 15.61
C ARG A 1017 -19.68 31.00 15.68
N THR A 1018 -19.02 31.41 16.75
CA THR A 1018 -18.73 32.82 17.02
C THR A 1018 -17.26 33.08 17.25
N PHE A 1019 -16.89 34.36 17.20
CA PHE A 1019 -15.52 34.80 17.46
C PHE A 1019 -15.47 35.70 18.71
N GLY A 1020 -14.62 35.31 19.65
CA GLY A 1020 -14.41 35.94 20.94
C GLY A 1020 -13.06 36.64 21.05
N THR A 1021 -12.99 37.64 21.94
CA THR A 1021 -11.72 38.32 22.29
C THR A 1021 -11.60 38.58 23.79
N ASP A 1022 -12.51 38.01 24.57
CA ASP A 1022 -12.52 38.16 26.01
C ASP A 1022 -12.42 36.79 26.70
N ALA A 1023 -12.13 36.79 28.00
CA ALA A 1023 -11.87 35.57 28.74
C ALA A 1023 -13.16 34.81 29.11
N THR A 1024 -14.32 35.19 28.58
CA THR A 1024 -15.59 34.47 28.74
C THR A 1024 -15.74 33.55 27.54
N LEU A 1025 -15.77 32.24 27.76
CA LEU A 1025 -15.87 31.24 26.69
C LEU A 1025 -17.34 30.84 26.50
N GLU A 1026 -17.85 31.02 25.29
CA GLU A 1026 -19.16 30.55 24.83
C GLU A 1026 -19.02 29.23 24.04
N ALA A 1027 -20.12 28.48 23.92
CA ALA A 1027 -20.16 27.25 23.12
C ALA A 1027 -19.96 27.57 21.63
N ASN A 1028 -19.26 26.71 20.88
CA ASN A 1028 -18.90 26.93 19.48
C ASN A 1028 -18.13 28.25 19.20
N GLU A 1029 -17.30 28.71 20.14
CA GLU A 1029 -16.53 29.96 19.99
C GLU A 1029 -15.03 29.71 19.77
N LEU A 1030 -14.43 30.42 18.80
CA LEU A 1030 -12.98 30.63 18.70
C LEU A 1030 -12.59 31.96 19.37
N THR A 1031 -11.76 31.91 20.39
CA THR A 1031 -11.36 33.08 21.19
C THR A 1031 -9.87 33.39 21.05
N LEU A 1032 -9.53 34.62 20.66
CA LEU A 1032 -8.15 35.10 20.67
C LEU A 1032 -7.84 35.89 21.95
N VAL A 1033 -6.74 35.56 22.63
CA VAL A 1033 -6.32 36.19 23.88
C VAL A 1033 -4.86 36.65 23.79
N THR A 1034 -4.65 37.95 23.93
CA THR A 1034 -3.32 38.56 24.10
C THR A 1034 -3.08 38.91 25.56
N PHE A 1035 -1.93 38.51 26.12
CA PHE A 1035 -1.48 38.94 27.45
C PHE A 1035 -0.17 39.74 27.40
N ASN A 1036 0.17 40.43 28.50
CA ASN A 1036 1.48 41.09 28.62
C ASN A 1036 2.40 40.27 29.53
N ALA A 1037 3.55 39.84 29.01
CA ALA A 1037 4.63 39.24 29.78
C ALA A 1037 5.09 40.22 30.88
N THR A 1038 5.19 39.73 32.11
CA THR A 1038 5.76 40.51 33.21
C THR A 1038 6.66 39.60 34.04
N ALA A 1039 7.62 40.16 34.78
CA ALA A 1039 8.55 39.38 35.61
C ALA A 1039 7.91 38.52 36.74
N GLU A 1040 6.58 38.56 36.92
CA GLU A 1040 5.82 37.67 37.83
C GLU A 1040 4.94 36.63 37.09
N VAL A 1041 4.78 36.75 35.77
CA VAL A 1041 4.04 35.82 34.88
C VAL A 1041 5.07 34.91 34.19
N ALA A 1042 4.73 33.64 33.98
CA ALA A 1042 5.67 32.66 33.43
C ALA A 1042 5.99 32.97 31.94
N ASP A 1043 7.15 32.53 31.46
CA ASP A 1043 7.66 32.82 30.10
C ASP A 1043 6.75 32.21 29.02
N TRP A 1044 6.84 32.64 27.74
CA TRP A 1044 6.10 32.00 26.63
C TRP A 1044 6.31 30.49 26.62
N ASP A 1045 7.57 30.07 26.79
CA ASP A 1045 7.99 28.67 26.90
C ASP A 1045 7.30 27.93 28.05
N ASP A 1046 6.90 28.64 29.11
CA ASP A 1046 6.21 28.04 30.25
C ASP A 1046 4.70 27.89 30.00
N LEU A 1047 4.09 28.61 29.05
CA LEU A 1047 2.63 28.55 28.82
C LEU A 1047 2.22 27.15 28.36
N THR A 1048 1.42 26.48 29.18
CA THR A 1048 0.89 25.11 28.99
C THR A 1048 -0.55 25.04 29.53
N ALA A 1049 -1.28 23.97 29.23
CA ALA A 1049 -2.61 23.75 29.81
C ALA A 1049 -2.59 23.75 31.36
N GLU A 1050 -1.49 23.31 31.99
CA GLU A 1050 -1.37 23.25 33.46
C GLU A 1050 -1.35 24.63 34.14
N ASN A 1051 -0.87 25.66 33.43
CA ASN A 1051 -0.66 26.99 34.01
C ASN A 1051 -1.33 28.13 33.24
N ILE A 1052 -2.08 27.87 32.17
CA ILE A 1052 -2.84 28.87 31.39
C ILE A 1052 -3.70 29.79 32.29
N MET A 1053 -4.25 29.24 33.38
CA MET A 1053 -5.05 29.99 34.36
C MET A 1053 -4.23 30.98 35.22
N ASP A 1054 -2.90 30.88 35.25
CA ASP A 1054 -2.04 31.88 35.90
C ASP A 1054 -1.88 33.15 35.03
N PHE A 1055 -2.16 33.04 33.72
CA PHE A 1055 -2.05 34.13 32.75
C PHE A 1055 -3.37 34.90 32.60
N THR A 1056 -4.49 34.17 32.45
CA THR A 1056 -5.82 34.75 32.24
C THR A 1056 -6.89 34.00 33.03
N ASP A 1057 -7.77 34.75 33.70
CA ASP A 1057 -8.93 34.19 34.44
C ASP A 1057 -10.07 33.86 33.47
N PHE A 1058 -10.00 32.70 32.80
CA PHE A 1058 -11.07 32.21 31.92
C PHE A 1058 -12.33 31.83 32.70
N GLN A 1059 -13.50 32.14 32.15
CA GLN A 1059 -14.80 31.81 32.72
C GLN A 1059 -15.73 31.21 31.67
N ALA A 1060 -16.41 30.13 32.01
CA ALA A 1060 -17.47 29.56 31.17
C ALA A 1060 -18.70 30.48 31.15
N ALA A 1061 -19.25 30.71 29.96
CA ALA A 1061 -20.57 31.29 29.82
C ALA A 1061 -21.64 30.24 30.16
N TYR A 1062 -22.62 30.65 30.95
CA TYR A 1062 -23.75 29.80 31.29
C TYR A 1062 -24.81 29.81 30.21
N ASP A 1063 -25.12 28.62 29.67
CA ASP A 1063 -26.27 28.43 28.82
C ASP A 1063 -26.95 27.07 29.07
N GLU A 1064 -28.17 27.10 29.64
CA GLU A 1064 -29.01 25.91 29.87
C GLU A 1064 -29.51 25.26 28.57
N SER A 1065 -29.25 25.91 27.44
CA SER A 1065 -29.70 25.48 26.13
C SER A 1065 -28.79 24.42 25.51
N VAL A 1066 -27.51 24.35 25.87
CA VAL A 1066 -26.55 23.41 25.25
C VAL A 1066 -26.97 21.95 25.49
N TYR A 1067 -27.02 21.18 24.40
CA TYR A 1067 -27.39 19.78 24.40
C TYR A 1067 -26.33 18.93 25.11
N GLY A 1068 -26.75 17.97 25.95
CA GLY A 1068 -25.82 17.18 26.76
C GLY A 1068 -25.20 17.93 27.96
N GLY A 1069 -25.15 19.27 27.91
CA GLY A 1069 -24.65 20.10 28.98
C GLY A 1069 -23.15 20.27 29.04
N VAL A 1070 -22.44 19.77 28.03
CA VAL A 1070 -21.01 19.99 27.81
C VAL A 1070 -20.92 20.93 26.61
N ALA A 1071 -20.04 21.93 26.69
CA ALA A 1071 -19.75 22.87 25.62
C ALA A 1071 -18.27 22.84 25.25
N HIS A 1072 -17.98 23.16 24.00
CA HIS A 1072 -16.68 23.12 23.39
C HIS A 1072 -16.28 24.50 22.83
N SER A 1073 -15.01 24.85 22.98
CA SER A 1073 -14.45 26.12 22.50
C SER A 1073 -12.98 25.95 22.15
N VAL A 1074 -12.47 26.82 21.28
CA VAL A 1074 -11.04 26.91 20.95
C VAL A 1074 -10.50 28.25 21.42
N VAL A 1075 -9.33 28.25 22.05
CA VAL A 1075 -8.65 29.44 22.55
C VAL A 1075 -7.26 29.52 21.94
N MET A 1076 -6.96 30.61 21.24
CA MET A 1076 -5.63 30.94 20.70
C MET A 1076 -5.00 32.01 21.58
N VAL A 1077 -3.81 31.75 22.11
CA VAL A 1077 -3.15 32.64 23.08
C VAL A 1077 -1.80 33.12 22.55
N GLU A 1078 -1.60 34.44 22.51
CA GLU A 1078 -0.33 35.12 22.20
C GLU A 1078 0.08 36.07 23.36
N ASN A 1079 1.30 36.60 23.32
CA ASN A 1079 1.79 37.62 24.25
C ASN A 1079 2.55 38.77 23.57
N ASP A 1080 2.87 39.83 24.31
CA ASP A 1080 3.53 41.05 23.81
C ASP A 1080 5.02 40.88 23.48
N GLU A 1081 5.61 39.72 23.73
CA GLU A 1081 6.98 39.32 23.35
C GLU A 1081 6.98 38.33 22.17
N ASN A 1082 5.83 37.88 21.65
CA ASN A 1082 5.71 36.96 20.50
C ASN A 1082 4.48 37.25 19.61
N GLU A 1083 4.38 38.49 19.10
CA GLU A 1083 3.24 38.90 18.27
C GLU A 1083 3.10 38.00 17.03
N GLY A 1084 1.92 37.38 16.85
CA GLY A 1084 1.64 36.50 15.71
C GLY A 1084 1.83 35.00 15.94
N GLU A 1085 2.46 34.61 17.06
CA GLU A 1085 2.62 33.22 17.45
C GLU A 1085 1.57 32.84 18.51
N TYR A 1086 0.67 31.91 18.17
CA TYR A 1086 -0.47 31.52 19.00
C TYR A 1086 -0.37 30.06 19.46
N LYS A 1087 -0.44 29.82 20.77
CA LYS A 1087 -0.71 28.49 21.32
C LYS A 1087 -2.20 28.22 21.28
N VAL A 1088 -2.60 27.11 20.66
CA VAL A 1088 -4.00 26.73 20.46
C VAL A 1088 -4.40 25.73 21.54
N PHE A 1089 -5.53 26.00 22.21
CA PHE A 1089 -6.10 25.16 23.24
C PHE A 1089 -7.54 24.81 22.89
N TYR A 1090 -7.85 23.51 22.92
CA TYR A 1090 -9.21 23.03 22.98
C TYR A 1090 -9.73 23.08 24.41
N VAL A 1091 -10.99 23.50 24.60
CA VAL A 1091 -11.58 23.70 25.91
C VAL A 1091 -12.92 22.99 26.02
N GLU A 1092 -13.07 22.14 27.04
CA GLU A 1092 -14.33 21.46 27.38
C GLU A 1092 -14.84 21.92 28.76
N PHE A 1093 -16.12 22.32 28.84
CA PHE A 1093 -16.73 22.81 30.09
C PHE A 1093 -18.24 22.53 30.24
N ASP A 1094 -18.76 22.54 31.47
CA ASP A 1094 -20.19 22.33 31.78
C ASP A 1094 -20.97 23.65 31.67
N SER A 1095 -21.65 23.82 30.54
CA SER A 1095 -22.47 25.01 30.25
C SER A 1095 -23.71 25.14 31.14
N ASN A 1096 -24.08 24.09 31.90
CA ASN A 1096 -25.20 24.11 32.85
C ASN A 1096 -24.80 24.50 34.29
N ASP A 1097 -23.58 24.95 34.54
CA ASP A 1097 -23.21 25.50 35.85
C ASP A 1097 -22.69 26.94 35.75
N ALA A 1098 -23.57 27.90 36.04
CA ALA A 1098 -23.24 29.33 36.08
C ALA A 1098 -22.21 29.70 37.17
N ALA A 1099 -21.76 28.73 37.96
CA ALA A 1099 -20.74 28.86 38.98
C ALA A 1099 -19.51 27.97 38.73
N GLU A 1100 -19.39 27.32 37.56
CA GLU A 1100 -18.19 26.58 37.21
C GLU A 1100 -17.00 27.53 37.09
N GLU A 1101 -15.97 27.28 37.92
CA GLU A 1101 -14.67 27.91 37.76
C GLU A 1101 -13.84 26.97 36.88
N LEU A 1102 -13.52 27.42 35.67
CA LEU A 1102 -12.60 26.69 34.78
C LEU A 1102 -11.26 26.49 35.49
N ASN A 1103 -10.62 25.37 35.19
CA ASN A 1103 -9.32 25.03 35.73
C ASN A 1103 -8.47 24.36 34.64
N ALA A 1104 -7.19 24.13 34.95
CA ALA A 1104 -6.22 23.54 34.01
C ALA A 1104 -6.69 22.23 33.32
N SER A 1105 -7.51 21.41 33.97
CA SER A 1105 -8.00 20.16 33.34
C SER A 1105 -9.08 20.35 32.27
N ASN A 1106 -9.60 21.57 32.11
CA ASN A 1106 -10.54 21.92 31.05
C ASN A 1106 -9.83 22.26 29.73
N PHE A 1107 -8.52 22.49 29.76
CA PHE A 1107 -7.74 22.94 28.60
C PHE A 1107 -6.85 21.79 28.12
N ASP A 1108 -6.84 21.60 26.80
CA ASP A 1108 -5.98 20.66 26.11
C ASP A 1108 -5.22 21.42 25.02
N GLN A 1109 -3.88 21.41 25.07
CA GLN A 1109 -3.08 22.17 24.11
C GLN A 1109 -2.93 21.34 22.83
N LYS A 1110 -3.33 21.93 21.69
CA LYS A 1110 -3.34 21.23 20.40
C LYS A 1110 -2.13 21.48 19.53
N GLY A 1111 -1.58 22.68 19.55
CA GLY A 1111 -0.39 23.03 18.77
C GLY A 1111 -0.10 24.53 18.79
N ILE A 1112 0.76 24.96 17.88
CA ILE A 1112 1.13 26.37 17.69
C ILE A 1112 0.85 26.77 16.25
N VAL A 1113 0.26 27.96 16.05
CA VAL A 1113 0.13 28.56 14.71
C VAL A 1113 0.84 29.91 14.73
N ASP A 1114 1.77 30.09 13.81
CA ASP A 1114 2.59 31.29 13.68
C ASP A 1114 2.30 31.99 12.35
N PHE A 1115 1.70 33.16 12.41
CA PHE A 1115 1.40 34.00 11.23
C PHE A 1115 2.49 35.03 10.94
N GLY A 1116 3.56 35.05 11.75
CA GLY A 1116 4.58 36.08 11.79
C GLY A 1116 4.10 37.44 12.32
N ALA A 1117 2.79 37.71 12.38
CA ALA A 1117 2.25 38.94 12.95
C ALA A 1117 0.88 38.73 13.59
N THR A 1118 0.54 39.51 14.62
CA THR A 1118 -0.75 39.44 15.29
C THR A 1118 -1.91 39.61 14.30
N LEU A 1119 -2.88 38.70 14.36
CA LEU A 1119 -4.06 38.70 13.50
C LEU A 1119 -4.96 39.93 13.75
N ASP A 1120 -5.34 40.66 12.69
CA ASP A 1120 -6.33 41.73 12.78
C ASP A 1120 -7.72 41.09 12.81
N ILE A 1121 -8.27 41.04 14.01
CA ILE A 1121 -9.62 40.52 14.32
C ILE A 1121 -10.74 41.14 13.45
N ASN A 1122 -10.56 42.33 12.86
CA ASN A 1122 -11.57 42.93 11.96
C ASN A 1122 -11.39 42.52 10.49
N GLY A 1123 -10.22 41.97 10.15
CA GLY A 1123 -9.81 41.45 8.85
C GLY A 1123 -9.97 39.94 8.74
N VAL A 1124 -9.74 39.18 9.81
CA VAL A 1124 -10.08 37.75 9.89
C VAL A 1124 -11.58 37.63 9.65
N ILE A 1125 -11.96 37.13 8.48
CA ILE A 1125 -13.35 36.79 8.20
C ILE A 1125 -13.65 35.50 8.99
N ALA A 1126 -14.00 35.68 10.27
CA ALA A 1126 -14.96 34.79 10.94
C ALA A 1126 -16.31 34.75 10.17
N GLY A 1127 -16.49 35.68 9.21
CA GLY A 1127 -17.65 35.83 8.37
C GLY A 1127 -17.75 34.81 7.23
N GLU A 1128 -17.60 33.53 7.56
CA GLU A 1128 -18.43 32.44 7.05
C GLU A 1128 -18.09 31.15 7.83
N PHE A 1129 -18.29 31.17 9.14
CA PHE A 1129 -18.64 29.95 9.88
C PHE A 1129 -19.96 29.29 9.40
N ALA A 1130 -20.50 29.71 8.26
CA ALA A 1130 -21.66 29.14 7.61
C ALA A 1130 -21.65 29.49 6.11
N SER A 1131 -20.94 28.69 5.29
CA SER A 1131 -21.56 27.93 4.20
C SER A 1131 -20.56 27.30 3.22
N SER A 1132 -20.09 26.08 3.49
CA SER A 1132 -20.01 25.05 2.45
C SER A 1132 -21.39 24.42 2.15
N VAL A 1133 -22.49 25.07 2.58
CA VAL A 1133 -23.81 24.93 1.95
C VAL A 1133 -24.24 26.26 1.34
N SER A 1134 -23.60 26.66 0.24
CA SER A 1134 -24.11 27.73 -0.63
C SER A 1134 -25.32 27.24 -1.44
N GLY A 1135 -26.41 26.92 -0.75
CA GLY A 1135 -27.75 26.93 -1.32
C GLY A 1135 -28.22 28.36 -1.56
N SER A 1136 -27.74 29.03 -2.62
CA SER A 1136 -28.35 30.28 -3.08
C SER A 1136 -29.77 30.00 -3.57
N ALA A 1137 -30.74 30.41 -2.77
CA ALA A 1137 -32.15 30.19 -3.03
C ALA A 1137 -32.60 30.73 -4.40
N SER A 1138 -32.80 29.83 -5.37
CA SER A 1138 -34.15 29.66 -5.93
C SER A 1138 -34.43 28.26 -6.48
N THR A 1139 -35.16 27.51 -5.64
CA THR A 1139 -36.19 26.47 -5.93
C THR A 1139 -35.73 25.06 -6.31
N GLU A 1140 -35.93 24.16 -5.32
CA GLU A 1140 -35.92 22.67 -5.32
C GLU A 1140 -34.53 22.04 -5.49
N ASP A 1141 -34.00 21.15 -4.63
CA ASP A 1141 -34.18 20.65 -3.26
C ASP A 1141 -33.01 19.63 -3.13
N GLY A 1142 -32.14 19.76 -2.12
CA GLY A 1142 -31.04 18.81 -1.85
C GLY A 1142 -29.62 19.36 -2.01
N THR A 1143 -29.03 19.83 -0.92
CA THR A 1143 -27.59 19.78 -0.64
C THR A 1143 -27.41 19.54 0.87
N VAL A 1144 -26.57 18.55 1.13
CA VAL A 1144 -26.13 17.94 2.39
C VAL A 1144 -25.38 18.92 3.30
N ASP A 1145 -25.46 18.66 4.60
CA ASP A 1145 -24.97 19.47 5.72
C ASP A 1145 -23.97 18.59 6.51
N PRO A 1146 -22.68 18.96 6.60
CA PRO A 1146 -21.62 18.17 7.23
C PRO A 1146 -21.68 18.17 8.77
N THR A 1147 -22.75 18.72 9.35
CA THR A 1147 -23.04 18.68 10.79
C THR A 1147 -24.39 18.02 11.09
N ASP A 1148 -24.99 17.37 10.09
CA ASP A 1148 -26.21 16.59 10.24
C ASP A 1148 -25.86 15.23 10.87
N PRO A 1149 -26.38 14.88 12.07
CA PRO A 1149 -26.19 13.57 12.71
C PRO A 1149 -26.92 12.42 11.97
N THR A 1150 -27.06 12.55 10.65
CA THR A 1150 -27.59 11.58 9.71
C THR A 1150 -26.76 11.49 8.40
N ASP A 1151 -25.58 12.14 8.35
CA ASP A 1151 -24.66 12.13 7.21
C ASP A 1151 -23.73 10.90 7.23
N PRO A 1152 -23.82 9.97 6.25
CA PRO A 1152 -23.14 8.67 6.29
C PRO A 1152 -21.63 8.69 5.94
N THR A 1153 -20.97 9.85 5.98
CA THR A 1153 -19.54 10.00 5.63
C THR A 1153 -18.67 10.62 6.74
N ASP A 1154 -19.23 10.85 7.94
CA ASP A 1154 -18.48 11.34 9.12
C ASP A 1154 -17.96 10.16 9.98
N PRO A 1155 -16.64 9.90 10.02
CA PRO A 1155 -16.05 8.78 10.75
C PRO A 1155 -15.96 9.00 12.28
N THR A 1156 -16.41 10.15 12.79
CA THR A 1156 -16.27 10.53 14.21
C THR A 1156 -17.59 10.69 14.97
N ASP A 1157 -18.75 10.50 14.33
CA ASP A 1157 -20.07 10.56 14.96
C ASP A 1157 -20.38 9.30 15.80
N PRO A 1158 -20.39 9.35 17.15
CA PRO A 1158 -20.73 8.20 18.01
C PRO A 1158 -22.23 7.89 18.03
N THR A 1159 -23.03 8.65 17.28
CA THR A 1159 -24.46 8.43 17.02
C THR A 1159 -24.77 8.06 15.57
N ASP A 1160 -23.74 7.92 14.74
CA ASP A 1160 -23.85 7.34 13.41
C ASP A 1160 -24.43 5.92 13.54
N PRO A 1161 -25.59 5.63 12.94
CA PRO A 1161 -26.09 4.26 12.92
C PRO A 1161 -25.22 3.31 12.06
N THR A 1162 -24.18 3.81 11.37
CA THR A 1162 -23.20 3.03 10.59
C THR A 1162 -21.84 2.78 11.25
N ASP A 1163 -21.40 3.54 12.27
CA ASP A 1163 -20.39 3.08 13.24
C ASP A 1163 -21.05 2.03 14.14
N PRO A 1164 -20.61 0.76 14.11
CA PRO A 1164 -21.37 -0.26 14.78
C PRO A 1164 -21.25 -0.03 16.29
N THR A 1165 -22.36 0.29 16.96
CA THR A 1165 -22.36 0.50 18.42
C THR A 1165 -21.78 -0.73 19.12
N PHE A 1166 -20.52 -0.65 19.55
CA PHE A 1166 -19.82 -1.79 20.09
C PHE A 1166 -20.40 -2.16 21.45
N ASN A 1167 -20.91 -3.39 21.55
CA ASN A 1167 -21.27 -3.97 22.83
C ASN A 1167 -19.99 -4.25 23.63
N THR A 1168 -19.83 -3.63 24.79
CA THR A 1168 -18.66 -3.91 25.63
C THR A 1168 -18.76 -5.30 26.26
N VAL A 1169 -17.84 -6.20 25.89
CA VAL A 1169 -17.76 -7.55 26.44
C VAL A 1169 -16.49 -7.67 27.28
N THR A 1170 -16.67 -7.74 28.61
CA THR A 1170 -15.55 -8.01 29.53
C THR A 1170 -15.50 -9.51 29.85
N PRO A 1171 -14.32 -10.17 29.75
CA PRO A 1171 -14.18 -11.59 30.05
C PRO A 1171 -14.62 -11.94 31.48
N ALA A 1172 -15.37 -13.04 31.62
CA ALA A 1172 -15.77 -13.59 32.91
C ALA A 1172 -15.11 -14.97 33.11
N ASP A 1173 -14.39 -15.14 34.22
CA ASP A 1173 -13.64 -16.37 34.55
C ASP A 1173 -12.61 -16.80 33.45
N GLY A 1174 -12.04 -15.83 32.70
CA GLY A 1174 -11.03 -16.09 31.67
C GLY A 1174 -11.60 -16.41 30.29
N VAL A 1175 -12.90 -16.25 30.06
CA VAL A 1175 -13.53 -16.46 28.75
C VAL A 1175 -14.39 -15.25 28.39
N ALA A 1176 -14.24 -14.77 27.16
CA ALA A 1176 -15.14 -13.83 26.50
C ALA A 1176 -15.83 -14.53 25.33
N THR A 1177 -17.06 -14.15 25.04
CA THR A 1177 -17.80 -14.67 23.89
C THR A 1177 -18.40 -13.47 23.19
N ALA A 1178 -17.85 -13.15 22.02
CA ALA A 1178 -18.43 -12.19 21.11
C ALA A 1178 -19.79 -12.70 20.63
N THR A 1179 -20.64 -11.75 20.32
CA THR A 1179 -22.00 -11.87 19.83
C THR A 1179 -22.00 -11.55 18.34
N ASP A 1180 -23.14 -11.71 17.67
CA ASP A 1180 -23.25 -11.44 16.23
C ASP A 1180 -23.39 -9.93 15.91
N ALA A 1181 -23.19 -9.06 16.89
CA ALA A 1181 -23.17 -7.60 16.74
C ALA A 1181 -21.79 -7.10 17.17
N ALA A 1182 -21.30 -6.00 16.58
CA ALA A 1182 -19.99 -5.45 16.92
C ALA A 1182 -19.75 -5.42 18.43
N ASP A 1183 -18.70 -6.10 18.87
CA ASP A 1183 -18.32 -6.20 20.26
C ASP A 1183 -16.92 -5.61 20.49
N ALA A 1184 -16.83 -4.74 21.49
CA ALA A 1184 -15.56 -4.29 22.02
C ALA A 1184 -15.17 -5.25 23.15
N ILE A 1185 -14.32 -6.23 22.85
CA ILE A 1185 -13.83 -7.17 23.87
C ILE A 1185 -12.77 -6.45 24.69
N THR A 1186 -13.15 -5.98 25.88
CA THR A 1186 -12.30 -5.14 26.71
C THR A 1186 -11.57 -5.94 27.78
N PHE A 1187 -10.25 -5.87 27.74
CA PHE A 1187 -9.33 -6.42 28.73
C PHE A 1187 -8.68 -5.30 29.52
N ALA A 1188 -8.97 -5.26 30.82
CA ALA A 1188 -8.39 -4.28 31.72
C ALA A 1188 -7.22 -4.85 32.53
N ASP A 1189 -6.16 -4.04 32.70
CA ASP A 1189 -4.99 -4.35 33.54
C ASP A 1189 -4.33 -5.71 33.20
N LEU A 1190 -3.86 -5.88 31.95
CA LEU A 1190 -3.25 -7.10 31.39
C LEU A 1190 -1.88 -7.48 32.00
N THR A 1191 -1.82 -7.58 33.33
CA THR A 1191 -0.64 -7.93 34.12
C THR A 1191 -0.67 -9.37 34.64
N THR A 1192 -1.80 -10.08 34.51
CA THR A 1192 -2.01 -11.49 34.85
C THR A 1192 -3.19 -12.09 34.06
N GLY A 1193 -3.15 -13.38 33.69
CA GLY A 1193 -4.32 -14.13 33.21
C GLY A 1193 -4.19 -14.77 31.82
N ASN A 1194 -5.02 -15.77 31.54
CA ASN A 1194 -5.17 -16.41 30.24
C ASN A 1194 -6.63 -16.28 29.82
N PHE A 1195 -6.84 -15.80 28.61
CA PHE A 1195 -8.16 -15.41 28.13
C PHE A 1195 -8.47 -16.08 26.80
N ASP A 1196 -9.65 -16.69 26.72
CA ASP A 1196 -10.16 -17.27 25.48
C ASP A 1196 -11.30 -16.39 24.97
N VAL A 1197 -11.23 -15.95 23.71
CA VAL A 1197 -12.29 -15.19 23.03
C VAL A 1197 -12.89 -16.09 21.95
N ALA A 1198 -14.17 -16.38 22.09
CA ALA A 1198 -14.92 -17.17 21.11
C ALA A 1198 -15.87 -16.29 20.29
N GLY A 1199 -15.94 -16.54 18.98
CA GLY A 1199 -16.88 -15.87 18.08
C GLY A 1199 -16.44 -14.48 17.59
N PHE A 1200 -15.15 -14.15 17.69
CA PHE A 1200 -14.61 -12.85 17.29
C PHE A 1200 -14.67 -12.67 15.77
N ASN A 1201 -15.36 -11.65 15.30
CA ASN A 1201 -15.49 -11.28 13.89
C ASN A 1201 -14.55 -10.12 13.55
N THR A 1202 -13.56 -10.34 12.70
CA THR A 1202 -12.57 -9.31 12.32
C THR A 1202 -13.14 -8.08 11.62
N THR A 1203 -14.35 -8.16 11.03
CA THR A 1203 -14.99 -7.03 10.37
C THR A 1203 -15.74 -6.12 11.34
N ASP A 1204 -16.35 -6.71 12.38
CA ASP A 1204 -17.28 -5.98 13.26
C ASP A 1204 -16.78 -5.85 14.70
N ASP A 1205 -15.83 -6.69 15.15
CA ASP A 1205 -15.35 -6.70 16.54
C ASP A 1205 -13.98 -6.06 16.67
N LYS A 1206 -13.72 -5.46 17.84
CA LYS A 1206 -12.40 -4.94 18.19
C LYS A 1206 -11.93 -5.41 19.55
N LEU A 1207 -10.61 -5.47 19.73
CA LEU A 1207 -9.97 -5.67 21.02
C LEU A 1207 -9.71 -4.32 21.68
N VAL A 1208 -10.16 -4.14 22.92
CA VAL A 1208 -9.76 -2.98 23.72
C VAL A 1208 -8.81 -3.45 24.81
N LEU A 1209 -7.52 -3.13 24.69
CA LEU A 1209 -6.46 -3.65 25.54
C LEU A 1209 -5.89 -2.53 26.40
N THR A 1210 -6.04 -2.63 27.73
CA THR A 1210 -5.53 -1.59 28.63
C THR A 1210 -4.40 -2.07 29.54
N GLY A 1211 -3.47 -1.14 29.82
CA GLY A 1211 -2.30 -1.40 30.68
C GLY A 1211 -1.08 -2.01 29.95
N LEU A 1212 -1.04 -1.96 28.61
CA LEU A 1212 0.09 -2.40 27.78
C LEU A 1212 1.06 -1.24 27.48
N THR A 1213 1.58 -0.57 28.50
CA THR A 1213 2.51 0.57 28.31
C THR A 1213 3.76 0.14 27.52
N GLY A 1214 3.95 0.73 26.34
CA GLY A 1214 5.04 0.44 25.41
C GLY A 1214 4.66 -0.36 24.16
N ALA A 1215 3.37 -0.61 23.93
CA ALA A 1215 2.84 -1.11 22.65
C ALA A 1215 2.16 0.04 21.87
N ASP A 1216 2.22 0.00 20.55
CA ASP A 1216 1.60 0.96 19.62
C ASP A 1216 1.08 0.23 18.36
N GLY A 1217 0.09 0.80 17.69
CA GLY A 1217 -0.52 0.22 16.48
C GLY A 1217 -2.03 -0.01 16.57
N ALA A 1218 -2.67 -0.01 15.40
CA ALA A 1218 -4.13 -0.09 15.24
C ALA A 1218 -4.64 -1.52 15.03
N THR A 1219 -3.75 -2.46 14.66
CA THR A 1219 -4.11 -3.86 14.46
C THR A 1219 -3.25 -4.79 15.32
N LEU A 1220 -3.73 -6.01 15.53
CA LEU A 1220 -2.99 -7.00 16.32
C LEU A 1220 -1.65 -7.40 15.67
N ALA A 1221 -1.51 -7.27 14.36
CA ALA A 1221 -0.25 -7.48 13.66
C ALA A 1221 0.79 -6.39 13.99
N ASP A 1222 0.36 -5.13 14.15
CA ASP A 1222 1.24 -3.99 14.43
C ASP A 1222 1.89 -4.12 15.82
N LEU A 1223 1.13 -4.64 16.80
CA LEU A 1223 1.62 -4.88 18.16
C LEU A 1223 2.67 -6.01 18.23
N ALA A 1224 2.86 -6.82 17.18
CA ALA A 1224 3.73 -7.98 17.22
C ALA A 1224 5.22 -7.58 17.23
N GLY A 1225 5.90 -7.86 18.35
CA GLY A 1225 7.32 -7.50 18.54
C GLY A 1225 7.54 -6.32 19.48
N ASP A 1226 6.47 -5.65 19.89
CA ASP A 1226 6.54 -4.54 20.84
C ASP A 1226 6.97 -4.97 22.24
N THR A 1227 7.69 -4.08 22.91
CA THR A 1227 8.23 -4.34 24.25
C THR A 1227 7.38 -3.67 25.32
N ILE A 1228 6.62 -4.49 26.05
CA ILE A 1228 5.79 -4.07 27.17
C ILE A 1228 6.41 -4.46 28.53
N THR A 1229 5.81 -3.98 29.61
CA THR A 1229 6.33 -4.20 30.98
C THR A 1229 6.46 -5.69 31.36
N THR A 1230 5.62 -6.56 30.80
CA THR A 1230 5.55 -8.01 31.08
C THR A 1230 6.36 -8.87 30.11
N GLY A 1231 6.86 -8.32 29.00
CA GLY A 1231 7.61 -9.07 27.99
C GLY A 1231 7.57 -8.43 26.60
N VAL A 1232 7.88 -9.24 25.58
CA VAL A 1232 7.68 -8.87 24.17
C VAL A 1232 6.38 -9.50 23.70
N ILE A 1233 5.53 -8.71 23.03
CA ILE A 1233 4.28 -9.20 22.46
C ILE A 1233 4.59 -10.17 21.31
N GLY A 1234 4.02 -11.36 21.36
CA GLY A 1234 4.15 -12.35 20.29
C GLY A 1234 2.79 -12.77 19.78
N VAL A 1235 2.52 -12.56 18.50
CA VAL A 1235 1.27 -12.96 17.84
C VAL A 1235 1.58 -14.14 16.92
N GLN A 1236 0.83 -15.23 17.08
CA GLN A 1236 1.04 -16.47 16.33
C GLN A 1236 -0.30 -17.03 15.87
N VAL A 1237 -0.46 -17.20 14.56
CA VAL A 1237 -1.61 -17.90 14.00
C VAL A 1237 -1.41 -19.40 14.15
N ASN A 1238 -2.41 -20.08 14.68
CA ASN A 1238 -2.49 -21.53 14.72
C ASN A 1238 -3.37 -22.01 13.57
N GLU A 1239 -2.73 -22.31 12.44
CA GLU A 1239 -3.37 -22.77 11.20
C GLU A 1239 -4.19 -24.07 11.37
N ILE A 1240 -3.93 -24.85 12.43
CA ILE A 1240 -4.64 -26.11 12.71
C ILE A 1240 -5.99 -25.85 13.38
N THR A 1241 -6.05 -24.89 14.31
CA THR A 1241 -7.29 -24.54 15.03
C THR A 1241 -8.02 -23.35 14.42
N GLY A 1242 -7.40 -22.65 13.45
CA GLY A 1242 -7.91 -21.42 12.89
C GLY A 1242 -8.03 -20.32 13.95
N SER A 1243 -7.08 -20.24 14.89
CA SER A 1243 -7.08 -19.27 15.98
C SER A 1243 -5.78 -18.47 16.04
N THR A 1244 -5.87 -17.20 16.46
CA THR A 1244 -4.70 -16.35 16.69
C THR A 1244 -4.38 -16.33 18.18
N PHE A 1245 -3.16 -16.71 18.54
CA PHE A 1245 -2.66 -16.69 19.91
C PHE A 1245 -1.76 -15.47 20.15
N VAL A 1246 -2.10 -14.67 21.15
CA VAL A 1246 -1.38 -13.46 21.56
C VAL A 1246 -0.71 -13.71 22.90
N ASN A 1247 0.61 -13.66 22.92
CA ASN A 1247 1.45 -13.78 24.11
C ASN A 1247 1.88 -12.39 24.58
N LEU A 1248 1.46 -12.01 25.79
CA LEU A 1248 1.75 -10.71 26.40
C LEU A 1248 2.88 -10.81 27.45
N GLY A 1249 3.65 -11.89 27.45
CA GLY A 1249 4.79 -12.09 28.35
C GLY A 1249 4.46 -12.88 29.62
N LEU A 1250 5.18 -12.61 30.71
CA LEU A 1250 5.08 -13.37 31.97
C LEU A 1250 4.57 -12.50 33.12
N ASP A 1251 3.72 -13.09 33.96
CA ASP A 1251 3.28 -12.45 35.19
C ASP A 1251 4.33 -12.52 36.32
N ALA A 1252 3.99 -11.96 37.49
CA ALA A 1252 4.89 -11.91 38.65
C ALA A 1252 5.25 -13.28 39.26
N ASP A 1253 4.45 -14.32 38.99
CA ASP A 1253 4.67 -15.69 39.46
C ASP A 1253 5.37 -16.57 38.39
N GLY A 1254 5.51 -16.05 37.16
CA GLY A 1254 6.22 -16.65 36.04
C GLY A 1254 5.34 -17.44 35.08
N ASP A 1255 4.02 -17.24 35.14
CA ASP A 1255 3.03 -17.85 34.25
C ASP A 1255 2.77 -16.93 33.02
N VAL A 1256 2.40 -17.51 31.88
CA VAL A 1256 2.21 -16.78 30.60
C VAL A 1256 0.88 -16.04 30.59
N ILE A 1257 0.93 -14.75 30.25
CA ILE A 1257 -0.24 -13.91 30.01
C ILE A 1257 -0.61 -14.04 28.53
N SER A 1258 -1.86 -14.40 28.23
CA SER A 1258 -2.24 -14.66 26.83
C SER A 1258 -3.71 -14.40 26.53
N ILE A 1259 -3.98 -14.09 25.27
CA ILE A 1259 -5.32 -13.99 24.68
C ILE A 1259 -5.36 -14.94 23.46
N GLU A 1260 -6.33 -15.84 23.40
CA GLU A 1260 -6.58 -16.70 22.23
C GLU A 1260 -7.87 -16.26 21.53
N LEU A 1261 -7.77 -15.87 20.26
CA LEU A 1261 -8.91 -15.50 19.41
C LEU A 1261 -9.30 -16.69 18.53
N ALA A 1262 -10.40 -17.37 18.88
CA ALA A 1262 -10.87 -18.52 18.13
C ALA A 1262 -11.62 -18.11 16.84
N GLY A 1263 -11.17 -18.60 15.68
CA GLY A 1263 -11.77 -18.32 14.38
C GLY A 1263 -11.07 -17.25 13.55
N VAL A 1264 -10.03 -16.60 14.10
CA VAL A 1264 -9.23 -15.57 13.42
C VAL A 1264 -7.95 -16.21 12.88
N THR A 1265 -7.68 -16.05 11.57
CA THR A 1265 -6.47 -16.57 10.91
C THR A 1265 -5.56 -15.50 10.34
N ASP A 1266 -5.99 -14.25 10.33
CA ASP A 1266 -5.18 -13.10 9.92
C ASP A 1266 -5.21 -12.05 11.03
N ALA A 1267 -4.06 -11.74 11.60
CA ALA A 1267 -3.93 -10.78 12.69
C ALA A 1267 -3.96 -9.32 12.22
N SER A 1268 -3.72 -9.05 10.93
CA SER A 1268 -3.80 -7.69 10.35
C SER A 1268 -5.23 -7.17 10.26
N LEU A 1269 -6.22 -8.08 10.28
CA LEU A 1269 -7.64 -7.75 10.24
C LEU A 1269 -8.26 -7.57 11.63
N VAL A 1270 -7.47 -7.72 12.71
CA VAL A 1270 -7.99 -7.55 14.08
C VAL A 1270 -7.71 -6.13 14.54
N ASN A 1271 -8.76 -5.30 14.58
CA ASN A 1271 -8.66 -3.95 15.12
C ASN A 1271 -8.38 -3.98 16.63
N VAL A 1272 -7.39 -3.19 17.06
CA VAL A 1272 -6.95 -3.04 18.44
C VAL A 1272 -7.04 -1.58 18.85
N ASP A 1273 -7.65 -1.36 20.01
CA ASP A 1273 -7.79 -0.07 20.66
C ASP A 1273 -6.99 -0.13 21.97
N LEU A 1274 -5.91 0.64 22.04
CA LEU A 1274 -5.02 0.70 23.18
C LEU A 1274 -5.45 1.86 24.10
N ALA A 1275 -5.78 1.55 25.36
CA ALA A 1275 -6.21 2.56 26.34
C ALA A 1275 -5.50 2.51 27.70
#